data_AF-A0A2V8D7M4-F1
#
_entry.id   AF-A0A2V8D7M4-F1
#
_cell.length_a   1.000
_cell.length_b   1.000
_cell.length_c   1.000
_cell.angle_alpha   90.00
_cell.angle_beta   90.00
_cell.angle_gamma   90.00
#
_symmetry.space_group_name_H-M   'P 1'
#
loop_
_entity.id
_entity.type
_entity.pdbx_description
1 polymer ?
#
loop_
_entity_poly.entity_id
_entity_poly.type
_entity_poly.pdbx_seq_one_letter_code
_entity_poly.pdbx_strand_id
1 'polypeptide(L)'
;MDQKCSVLFSVAAVSAVLASSVPAPRGQQPRPNAATSANWPLHNLDLAGSRFSALDQINTSNVKLLGPRWLFQHGVIDGVSNQTTPVIADGTLYVTDSRGSVYAVDAADGHLLWTYDVTTAIGGGAKDGYVFRNRGVCYANGVIYGAAGSFLLALDAKTGKPMPGFGKNGHAHVILDVLNVRYPDVTSPITLGYWFTTAPQVYDGVLYIGSTRSESHIPGGHVIAVDAKTGKVLWHFNTIPQDENDQGWAVAGPTWVGGERNGGGIWETPSIDADLGLLYVAVGNPFGDSTKRIGTNLFTDSIIALTLGSGTLKWHFQQTHHDVWDYDSANQPILFDMEVRGQKVKALAEASKNGYLYILNRETGQPIHPIKEMPVPTETTRSGEQPWPTQPIPYTAAGQPMRPVSPVFPVNIPPERLASGKLVPIFTPPGPNQIRAPGTEGGANYGPISYSPQTGLLYVAAVDSPSGAGRPARGYFSAFDPSTGELVWQRDFDGHGQAGSVVTAGGLVFVGAGSNIAGYFFAYDAKSGELLWKFNTGAGIFASPSVYMVNGEQFVADAKPFCVLRVSPLMRDRFALVADFVFLVLAGVAAFISMAGGVSWHIGSLRVTAGSGTRAAALAGIVLVVRHAVVRHPSLAARLLITLQRVKALVRIRRLAAAADLVVVSLVAAQFLIDLVGGGGESQAGGFHVLIPGGTYLVLAALAVWLLRRAAFKGSSPLKLLLSRRHEHAWPAAFGWPSRREWLLAFVVVGGATVLLLHQQVLAFTSVPDLGDPLFSMWRLAWVAHQLPRDPLHLFDANIFHPAVRTLAYSDAMLLPGLIAAPALWLGAPLAVVYTSLMLFSFVAAGLAMFALARAISGHVGGALIAGLVFAFDPFRFSHYSHLELEFSFWMPLAALCVLRTLATGDRGAGVLAGALVALQGLSSLYLGAYFALSLTVLVQCRIGVFGRPTRRALVPLGVVVLIGTATAALVTIPYWANRSTLGERSVDEIRAYSARGRDYLTASRRSALYGMRLFEREGGERELFPGTAPLLLGAAALLPPLEPAAVVVAVTLATSVDASLGLNGTIYSWLHKLPPFRGFRAPARFRAIAGLYLALLAGVGAVAIARRIGSVWRSRATLWAIGLAVLVDVHPAIELQPLWNHAPGIYKYVPDPRSVLADLPLPWGQDAFWHDPVYMYFATFHWHPIVNGSSGFAPAWYEPLGAIARDFPSDATLDAFRELGTEYFVLHEGYYGTAMFRRVVGDVGLQARLEFVATSSWEEGECRLYRLRR
;
A
#
# COMPACT_ATOMS: atom_id res chain seq x y z
N MET A 1 -40.19 21.05 -43.65
CA MET A 1 -40.89 21.88 -42.64
C MET A 1 -41.47 20.94 -41.61
N ASP A 2 -41.39 21.12 -40.29
CA ASP A 2 -40.56 21.90 -39.37
C ASP A 2 -40.88 21.32 -37.97
N GLN A 3 -39.91 20.82 -37.20
CA GLN A 3 -39.32 21.44 -35.99
C GLN A 3 -40.20 21.53 -34.72
N LYS A 4 -39.59 21.06 -33.60
CA LYS A 4 -39.69 21.49 -32.17
C LYS A 4 -40.79 20.85 -31.29
N CYS A 5 -40.40 20.03 -30.29
CA CYS A 5 -40.22 20.33 -28.83
C CYS A 5 -41.57 20.55 -28.09
N SER A 6 -41.94 19.97 -26.94
CA SER A 6 -41.22 19.65 -25.68
C SER A 6 -42.13 18.70 -24.82
N VAL A 7 -41.64 17.63 -24.17
CA VAL A 7 -41.32 17.46 -22.72
C VAL A 7 -42.50 17.61 -21.72
N LEU A 8 -42.96 16.51 -21.08
CA LEU A 8 -43.16 16.27 -19.61
C LEU A 8 -44.14 15.12 -19.25
N PHE A 9 -43.84 14.43 -18.13
CA PHE A 9 -44.61 13.39 -17.37
C PHE A 9 -44.79 12.01 -18.04
N SER A 10 -44.35 10.88 -17.48
CA SER A 10 -44.67 10.39 -16.13
C SER A 10 -43.69 9.32 -15.64
N VAL A 11 -43.12 9.54 -14.46
CA VAL A 11 -42.45 8.55 -13.59
C VAL A 11 -43.48 8.11 -12.56
N ALA A 12 -43.97 6.87 -12.65
CA ALA A 12 -44.62 6.14 -11.54
C ALA A 12 -44.99 4.72 -12.03
N ALA A 13 -44.26 3.70 -11.56
CA ALA A 13 -44.75 2.31 -11.33
C ALA A 13 -43.61 1.26 -11.33
N VAL A 14 -42.57 1.38 -10.49
CA VAL A 14 -41.81 0.20 -9.98
C VAL A 14 -41.24 0.50 -8.57
N SER A 15 -42.12 0.85 -7.62
CA SER A 15 -41.74 1.05 -6.20
C SER A 15 -42.59 0.22 -5.23
N ALA A 16 -43.14 -0.93 -5.65
CA ALA A 16 -44.16 -1.66 -4.87
C ALA A 16 -43.84 -3.13 -4.55
N VAL A 17 -42.58 -3.49 -4.25
CA VAL A 17 -42.23 -4.84 -3.70
C VAL A 17 -41.26 -4.80 -2.49
N LEU A 18 -40.93 -3.62 -1.94
CA LEU A 18 -39.99 -3.50 -0.79
C LEU A 18 -40.60 -2.85 0.47
N ALA A 19 -41.91 -2.99 0.69
CA ALA A 19 -42.56 -2.52 1.92
C ALA A 19 -43.51 -3.59 2.48
N SER A 20 -42.96 -4.56 3.20
CA SER A 20 -43.70 -5.39 4.18
C SER A 20 -42.76 -6.28 4.98
N SER A 21 -42.04 -5.70 5.94
CA SER A 21 -41.72 -6.41 7.17
C SER A 21 -41.61 -5.39 8.31
N VAL A 22 -42.69 -5.32 9.09
CA VAL A 22 -42.75 -4.62 10.37
C VAL A 22 -41.79 -5.34 11.33
N PRO A 23 -40.92 -4.66 12.09
CA PRO A 23 -40.17 -5.31 13.16
C PRO A 23 -41.16 -5.67 14.27
N ALA A 24 -41.28 -6.96 14.60
CA ALA A 24 -41.94 -7.39 15.83
C ALA A 24 -41.19 -6.81 17.05
N PRO A 25 -41.88 -6.51 18.16
CA PRO A 25 -41.23 -6.06 19.38
C PRO A 25 -40.27 -7.15 19.86
N ARG A 26 -38.98 -6.85 19.92
CA ARG A 26 -37.97 -7.73 20.52
C ARG A 26 -38.31 -7.90 22.00
N GLY A 27 -38.85 -9.06 22.35
CA GLY A 27 -38.89 -9.52 23.74
C GLY A 27 -37.48 -9.48 24.33
N GLN A 28 -37.38 -8.99 25.56
CA GLN A 28 -36.16 -9.03 26.37
C GLN A 28 -35.57 -10.44 26.33
N GLN A 29 -34.43 -10.60 25.64
CA GLN A 29 -33.61 -11.78 25.84
C GLN A 29 -32.91 -11.66 27.21
N PRO A 30 -32.80 -12.76 27.97
CA PRO A 30 -32.11 -12.75 29.26
C PRO A 30 -30.63 -12.37 29.05
N ARG A 31 -30.09 -11.55 29.97
CA ARG A 31 -28.66 -11.22 30.01
C ARG A 31 -27.82 -12.50 30.03
N PRO A 32 -26.75 -12.63 29.20
CA PRO A 32 -25.86 -13.77 29.28
C PRO A 32 -25.13 -13.82 30.64
N ASN A 33 -25.07 -15.02 31.21
CA ASN A 33 -24.28 -15.34 32.40
C ASN A 33 -22.79 -14.97 32.21
N ALA A 34 -22.13 -14.58 33.30
CA ALA A 34 -20.73 -14.13 33.39
C ALA A 34 -19.63 -15.14 32.95
N ALA A 35 -19.99 -16.24 32.29
CA ALA A 35 -19.07 -17.27 31.80
C ALA A 35 -18.71 -17.14 30.30
N THR A 36 -19.15 -16.08 29.61
CA THR A 36 -19.01 -15.91 28.15
C THR A 36 -18.20 -14.68 27.71
N SER A 37 -17.52 -13.99 28.63
CA SER A 37 -16.73 -12.78 28.33
C SER A 37 -15.39 -12.78 29.07
N ALA A 38 -14.35 -12.25 28.44
CA ALA A 38 -13.04 -12.06 29.03
C ALA A 38 -12.55 -10.64 28.71
N ASN A 39 -12.11 -9.94 29.75
CA ASN A 39 -11.72 -8.54 29.71
C ASN A 39 -10.20 -8.38 29.52
N TRP A 40 -9.79 -7.18 29.09
CA TRP A 40 -8.41 -6.69 29.08
C TRP A 40 -8.41 -5.33 29.80
N PRO A 41 -8.49 -5.30 31.15
CA PRO A 41 -8.83 -4.08 31.88
C PRO A 41 -7.66 -3.10 32.05
N LEU A 42 -6.41 -3.54 31.88
CA LEU A 42 -5.20 -2.74 32.09
C LEU A 42 -4.39 -2.63 30.79
N HIS A 43 -3.49 -1.65 30.71
CA HIS A 43 -2.61 -1.45 29.54
C HIS A 43 -1.87 -2.74 29.14
N ASN A 44 -1.23 -3.40 30.11
CA ASN A 44 -0.49 -4.65 29.90
C ASN A 44 -1.22 -5.90 30.43
N LEU A 45 -2.57 -5.92 30.32
CA LEU A 45 -3.49 -6.96 30.78
C LEU A 45 -3.60 -7.08 32.31
N ASP A 46 -2.49 -7.29 33.00
CA ASP A 46 -2.40 -7.52 34.44
C ASP A 46 -1.28 -6.69 35.09
N LEU A 47 -1.17 -6.78 36.42
CA LEU A 47 -0.17 -6.06 37.20
C LEU A 47 1.26 -6.48 36.90
N ALA A 48 1.48 -7.75 36.54
CA ALA A 48 2.78 -8.28 36.16
C ALA A 48 3.21 -7.83 34.75
N GLY A 49 2.26 -7.32 33.97
CA GLY A 49 2.41 -7.00 32.57
C GLY A 49 2.67 -8.25 31.72
N SER A 50 2.07 -9.39 32.08
CA SER A 50 2.39 -10.68 31.45
C SER A 50 2.09 -10.70 29.94
N ARG A 51 1.04 -9.95 29.55
CA ARG A 51 0.43 -9.98 28.22
C ARG A 51 0.18 -11.41 27.71
N PHE A 52 -0.19 -12.31 28.64
CA PHE A 52 -0.63 -13.67 28.36
C PHE A 52 -2.14 -13.80 28.50
N SER A 53 -2.83 -14.06 27.40
CA SER A 53 -4.26 -14.36 27.42
C SER A 53 -4.50 -15.86 27.58
N ALA A 54 -5.32 -16.23 28.57
CA ALA A 54 -5.75 -17.63 28.74
C ALA A 54 -6.74 -18.11 27.66
N LEU A 55 -7.12 -17.26 26.70
CA LEU A 55 -8.06 -17.59 25.64
C LEU A 55 -7.39 -18.43 24.54
N ASP A 56 -8.10 -19.45 24.06
CA ASP A 56 -7.60 -20.45 23.11
C ASP A 56 -8.58 -20.78 21.97
N GLN A 57 -9.73 -20.08 21.88
CA GLN A 57 -10.69 -20.24 20.79
C GLN A 57 -10.02 -19.94 19.44
N ILE A 58 -9.11 -18.97 19.40
CA ILE A 58 -8.15 -18.74 18.32
C ILE A 58 -6.84 -19.45 18.69
N ASN A 59 -6.43 -20.41 17.88
CA ASN A 59 -5.25 -21.24 18.12
C ASN A 59 -4.55 -21.62 16.82
N THR A 60 -3.40 -22.30 16.93
CA THR A 60 -2.55 -22.69 15.79
C THR A 60 -3.29 -23.44 14.68
N SER A 61 -4.37 -24.18 15.00
CA SER A 61 -5.13 -24.94 14.01
C SER A 61 -6.08 -24.07 13.15
N ASN A 62 -6.55 -22.94 13.69
CA ASN A 62 -7.62 -22.15 13.10
C ASN A 62 -7.29 -20.67 12.86
N VAL A 63 -6.13 -20.18 13.30
CA VAL A 63 -5.68 -18.78 13.10
C VAL A 63 -5.68 -18.34 11.64
N LYS A 64 -5.48 -19.27 10.70
CA LYS A 64 -5.61 -19.04 9.25
C LYS A 64 -6.99 -18.56 8.79
N LEU A 65 -8.02 -18.71 9.63
CA LEU A 65 -9.39 -18.26 9.38
C LEU A 65 -9.67 -16.86 9.95
N LEU A 66 -8.68 -16.25 10.61
CA LEU A 66 -8.79 -14.94 11.21
C LEU A 66 -8.93 -13.86 10.12
N GLY A 67 -9.89 -12.95 10.29
CA GLY A 67 -10.11 -11.83 9.39
C GLY A 67 -10.77 -10.64 10.09
N PRO A 68 -10.76 -9.45 9.46
CA PRO A 68 -11.35 -8.24 10.03
C PRO A 68 -12.85 -8.41 10.28
N ARG A 69 -13.26 -8.04 11.49
CA ARG A 69 -14.65 -8.01 11.94
C ARG A 69 -15.24 -6.61 11.80
N TRP A 70 -14.54 -5.61 12.31
CA TRP A 70 -14.94 -4.21 12.28
C TRP A 70 -13.72 -3.30 12.42
N LEU A 71 -13.87 -2.04 12.01
CA LEU A 71 -12.84 -1.01 12.04
C LEU A 71 -13.39 0.25 12.72
N PHE A 72 -12.56 0.95 13.48
CA PHE A 72 -12.92 2.25 14.07
C PHE A 72 -11.90 3.34 13.68
N GLN A 73 -12.39 4.51 13.32
CA GLN A 73 -11.56 5.64 12.91
C GLN A 73 -11.92 6.85 13.77
N HIS A 74 -10.98 7.29 14.61
CA HIS A 74 -11.17 8.45 15.50
C HIS A 74 -10.90 9.80 14.83
N GLY A 75 -10.51 9.83 13.54
CA GLY A 75 -10.37 11.06 12.75
C GLY A 75 -9.15 11.94 13.06
N VAL A 76 -8.29 11.56 14.02
CA VAL A 76 -7.08 12.32 14.38
C VAL A 76 -5.86 11.70 13.68
N ILE A 77 -5.23 12.46 12.78
CA ILE A 77 -4.02 12.06 12.08
C ILE A 77 -2.83 12.71 12.78
N ASP A 78 -2.02 11.89 13.45
CA ASP A 78 -0.89 12.35 14.26
C ASP A 78 0.45 12.33 13.52
N GLY A 79 0.46 12.02 12.22
CA GLY A 79 1.65 12.03 11.33
C GLY A 79 2.79 11.08 11.71
N VAL A 80 2.75 10.43 12.89
CA VAL A 80 3.91 9.77 13.50
C VAL A 80 3.57 8.34 13.96
N SER A 81 2.80 8.13 15.03
CA SER A 81 2.50 6.79 15.56
C SER A 81 1.35 6.78 16.58
N ASN A 82 0.29 6.01 16.34
CA ASN A 82 -0.70 5.71 17.37
C ASN A 82 -0.19 4.53 18.22
N GLN A 83 -0.11 4.72 19.54
CA GLN A 83 0.50 3.79 20.49
C GLN A 83 -0.51 3.24 21.52
N THR A 84 -1.81 3.52 21.35
CA THR A 84 -2.84 3.07 22.30
C THR A 84 -2.93 1.55 22.34
N THR A 85 -2.74 0.95 23.52
CA THR A 85 -3.20 -0.43 23.72
C THR A 85 -4.70 -0.40 24.02
N PRO A 86 -5.54 -1.16 23.31
CA PRO A 86 -6.97 -1.16 23.56
C PRO A 86 -7.28 -1.78 24.93
N VAL A 87 -8.09 -1.10 25.74
CA VAL A 87 -8.59 -1.63 27.02
C VAL A 87 -10.03 -2.10 26.85
N ILE A 88 -10.36 -3.30 27.31
CA ILE A 88 -11.69 -3.89 27.18
C ILE A 88 -12.22 -4.23 28.56
N ALA A 89 -13.36 -3.67 28.91
CA ALA A 89 -14.07 -3.99 30.14
C ALA A 89 -15.57 -4.03 29.90
N ASP A 90 -16.21 -5.11 30.36
CA ASP A 90 -17.68 -5.25 30.42
C ASP A 90 -18.37 -5.02 29.06
N GLY A 91 -17.75 -5.52 27.99
CA GLY A 91 -18.26 -5.41 26.61
C GLY A 91 -17.97 -4.07 25.93
N THR A 92 -17.29 -3.14 26.60
CA THR A 92 -16.86 -1.86 26.03
C THR A 92 -15.36 -1.87 25.79
N LEU A 93 -14.94 -1.33 24.65
CA LEU A 93 -13.56 -1.13 24.25
C LEU A 93 -13.21 0.37 24.30
N TYR A 94 -12.09 0.69 24.94
CA TYR A 94 -11.60 2.05 25.13
C TYR A 94 -10.26 2.24 24.41
N VAL A 95 -10.16 3.31 23.64
CA VAL A 95 -8.94 3.71 22.93
C VAL A 95 -8.68 5.21 23.04
N THR A 96 -7.42 5.60 22.86
CA THR A 96 -7.02 7.00 22.90
C THR A 96 -6.49 7.49 21.56
N ASP A 97 -6.65 8.79 21.30
CA ASP A 97 -5.83 9.49 20.30
C ASP A 97 -4.53 10.01 20.92
N SER A 98 -3.64 10.58 20.10
CA SER A 98 -2.32 11.06 20.53
C SER A 98 -2.33 12.25 21.50
N ARG A 99 -3.49 12.87 21.72
CA ARG A 99 -3.68 13.96 22.70
C ARG A 99 -4.10 13.41 24.06
N GLY A 100 -4.60 12.18 24.12
CA GLY A 100 -5.21 11.56 25.29
C GLY A 100 -6.74 11.67 25.32
N SER A 101 -7.40 12.02 24.21
CA SER A 101 -8.87 11.94 24.13
C SER A 101 -9.28 10.48 24.15
N VAL A 102 -10.38 10.15 24.84
CA VAL A 102 -10.83 8.76 25.02
C VAL A 102 -12.09 8.51 24.19
N TYR A 103 -12.09 7.39 23.47
CA TYR A 103 -13.22 6.91 22.68
C TYR A 103 -13.65 5.56 23.25
N ALA A 104 -14.93 5.43 23.57
CA ALA A 104 -15.53 4.17 23.99
C ALA A 104 -16.40 3.63 22.86
N VAL A 105 -16.16 2.39 22.46
CA VAL A 105 -16.92 1.69 21.43
C VAL A 105 -17.42 0.35 21.98
N ASP A 106 -18.52 -0.16 21.44
CA ASP A 106 -18.94 -1.52 21.74
C ASP A 106 -17.92 -2.51 21.17
N ALA A 107 -17.47 -3.43 22.02
CA ALA A 107 -16.41 -4.36 21.65
C ALA A 107 -16.89 -5.44 20.66
N ALA A 108 -18.19 -5.69 20.50
CA ALA A 108 -18.70 -6.70 19.58
C ALA A 108 -18.76 -6.21 18.13
N ASP A 109 -19.07 -4.93 17.89
CA ASP A 109 -19.33 -4.38 16.55
C ASP A 109 -18.66 -3.02 16.23
N GLY A 110 -18.02 -2.38 17.20
CA GLY A 110 -17.27 -1.15 17.01
C GLY A 110 -18.11 0.13 16.98
N HIS A 111 -19.39 0.08 17.34
CA HIS A 111 -20.19 1.30 17.38
C HIS A 111 -19.73 2.26 18.48
N LEU A 112 -19.60 3.55 18.16
CA LEU A 112 -19.22 4.58 19.12
C LEU A 112 -20.32 4.76 20.18
N LEU A 113 -19.94 4.61 21.45
CA LEU A 113 -20.81 4.82 22.61
C LEU A 113 -20.70 6.26 23.12
N TRP A 114 -19.47 6.72 23.35
CA TRP A 114 -19.18 8.08 23.79
C TRP A 114 -17.74 8.48 23.46
N THR A 115 -17.49 9.78 23.43
CA THR A 115 -16.16 10.37 23.27
C THR A 115 -15.93 11.42 24.35
N TYR A 116 -14.71 11.47 24.88
CA TYR A 116 -14.22 12.54 25.74
C TYR A 116 -13.03 13.24 25.10
N ASP A 117 -13.25 14.45 24.59
CA ASP A 117 -12.24 15.26 23.90
C ASP A 117 -11.50 16.19 24.87
N VAL A 118 -10.17 16.05 24.93
CA VAL A 118 -9.30 16.82 25.83
C VAL A 118 -8.69 18.06 25.18
N THR A 119 -8.99 18.36 23.91
CA THR A 119 -8.35 19.43 23.12
C THR A 119 -8.40 20.80 23.79
N THR A 120 -9.51 21.13 24.45
CA THR A 120 -9.67 22.42 25.13
C THR A 120 -9.05 22.43 26.54
N ALA A 121 -8.83 21.25 27.13
CA ALA A 121 -8.26 21.06 28.46
C ALA A 121 -6.72 21.03 28.46
N ILE A 122 -6.10 20.61 27.36
CA ILE A 122 -4.64 20.62 27.19
C ILE A 122 -4.13 22.04 26.85
N GLY A 123 -3.04 22.46 27.50
CA GLY A 123 -2.36 23.74 27.25
C GLY A 123 -1.16 23.61 26.30
N GLY A 124 -0.60 24.75 25.87
CA GLY A 124 0.61 24.80 25.02
C GLY A 124 0.36 24.43 23.56
N GLY A 125 1.43 23.99 22.87
CA GLY A 125 1.43 23.68 21.43
C GLY A 125 0.47 22.58 20.98
N ALA A 126 -0.17 21.88 21.92
CA ALA A 126 -1.30 20.99 21.68
C ALA A 126 -2.47 21.64 20.91
N LYS A 127 -2.73 22.92 21.22
CA LYS A 127 -3.73 23.75 20.53
C LYS A 127 -3.27 24.14 19.11
N ASP A 128 -1.98 24.02 18.86
CA ASP A 128 -1.29 24.35 17.61
C ASP A 128 -0.84 23.09 16.82
N GLY A 129 -1.36 21.89 17.18
CA GLY A 129 -1.10 20.64 16.45
C GLY A 129 0.04 19.76 16.99
N TYR A 130 0.56 20.02 18.20
CA TYR A 130 1.60 19.20 18.82
C TYR A 130 1.08 17.82 19.25
N VAL A 131 1.88 16.77 18.96
CA VAL A 131 1.55 15.35 19.20
C VAL A 131 2.27 14.86 20.46
N PHE A 132 1.55 14.55 21.54
CA PHE A 132 2.17 14.04 22.77
C PHE A 132 2.51 12.55 22.70
N ARG A 133 1.77 11.79 21.88
CA ARG A 133 1.70 10.31 21.91
C ARG A 133 1.03 9.83 23.20
N ASN A 134 0.18 8.82 23.09
CA ASN A 134 -0.56 8.29 24.23
C ASN A 134 -0.67 6.77 24.11
N ARG A 135 -0.37 6.06 25.21
CA ARG A 135 -0.35 4.60 25.26
C ARG A 135 -1.66 3.96 25.73
N GLY A 136 -2.65 4.77 26.11
CA GLY A 136 -3.99 4.31 26.42
C GLY A 136 -4.43 4.64 27.84
N VAL A 137 -5.35 3.81 28.35
CA VAL A 137 -6.03 3.99 29.63
C VAL A 137 -5.90 2.75 30.51
N CYS A 138 -6.47 2.79 31.72
CA CYS A 138 -6.80 1.60 32.49
C CYS A 138 -8.23 1.69 33.04
N TYR A 139 -8.81 0.53 33.35
CA TYR A 139 -10.15 0.39 33.92
C TYR A 139 -10.08 -0.15 35.35
N ALA A 140 -10.77 0.50 36.28
CA ALA A 140 -11.04 -0.06 37.60
C ALA A 140 -12.38 0.41 38.15
N ASN A 141 -13.18 -0.53 38.66
CA ASN A 141 -14.42 -0.26 39.39
C ASN A 141 -15.40 0.70 38.68
N GLY A 142 -15.59 0.53 37.37
CA GLY A 142 -16.49 1.37 36.57
C GLY A 142 -15.90 2.74 36.19
N VAL A 143 -14.61 2.97 36.39
CA VAL A 143 -13.91 4.22 36.05
C VAL A 143 -12.79 3.94 35.07
N ILE A 144 -12.67 4.80 34.06
CA ILE A 144 -11.55 4.85 33.12
C ILE A 144 -10.59 5.93 33.56
N TYR A 145 -9.33 5.56 33.77
CA TYR A 145 -8.24 6.48 34.08
C TYR A 145 -7.30 6.61 32.89
N GLY A 146 -6.94 7.83 32.54
CA GLY A 146 -5.99 8.12 31.47
C GLY A 146 -5.12 9.32 31.81
N ALA A 147 -4.25 9.69 30.87
CA ALA A 147 -3.46 10.91 30.95
C ALA A 147 -3.62 11.72 29.66
N ALA A 148 -3.59 13.04 29.77
CA ALA A 148 -3.64 13.96 28.63
C ALA A 148 -2.72 15.14 28.90
N GLY A 149 -1.69 15.32 28.05
CA GLY A 149 -0.65 16.32 28.29
C GLY A 149 -0.01 16.11 29.67
N SER A 150 -0.21 17.03 30.61
CA SER A 150 0.41 17.03 31.94
C SER A 150 -0.55 16.70 33.11
N PHE A 151 -1.75 16.18 32.83
CA PHE A 151 -2.75 15.84 33.86
C PHE A 151 -3.34 14.44 33.68
N LEU A 152 -3.89 13.91 34.78
CA LEU A 152 -4.67 12.67 34.81
C LEU A 152 -6.16 12.96 34.66
N LEU A 153 -6.86 12.08 33.94
CA LEU A 153 -8.31 12.13 33.77
C LEU A 153 -8.97 10.88 34.38
N ALA A 154 -10.11 11.06 35.03
CA ALA A 154 -10.97 9.97 35.50
C ALA A 154 -12.38 10.16 34.93
N LEU A 155 -12.87 9.16 34.21
CA LEU A 155 -14.16 9.18 33.50
C LEU A 155 -15.04 8.01 33.96
N ASP A 156 -16.34 8.26 34.12
CA ASP A 156 -17.32 7.19 34.28
C ASP A 156 -17.33 6.31 33.02
N ALA A 157 -17.10 5.01 33.19
CA ALA A 157 -16.89 4.09 32.07
C ALA A 157 -18.11 3.94 31.15
N LYS A 158 -19.31 4.18 31.67
CA LYS A 158 -20.57 4.04 30.91
C LYS A 158 -20.94 5.30 30.14
N THR A 159 -20.66 6.47 30.71
CA THR A 159 -21.16 7.75 30.21
C THR A 159 -20.08 8.65 29.62
N GLY A 160 -18.80 8.38 29.90
CA GLY A 160 -17.68 9.24 29.50
C GLY A 160 -17.62 10.56 30.26
N LYS A 161 -18.45 10.76 31.29
CA LYS A 161 -18.48 11.99 32.07
C LYS A 161 -17.32 12.03 33.07
N PRO A 162 -16.68 13.18 33.27
CA PRO A 162 -15.62 13.32 34.28
C PRO A 162 -16.12 13.01 35.68
N MET A 163 -15.31 12.30 36.47
CA MET A 163 -15.60 11.97 37.85
C MET A 163 -15.48 13.22 38.73
N PRO A 164 -16.58 13.75 39.31
CA PRO A 164 -16.54 15.03 40.03
C PRO A 164 -15.62 15.03 41.26
N GLY A 165 -15.41 13.86 41.86
CA GLY A 165 -14.56 13.70 43.04
C GLY A 165 -13.06 13.63 42.75
N PHE A 166 -12.66 13.51 41.49
CA PHE A 166 -11.26 13.34 41.09
C PHE A 166 -10.66 14.66 40.61
N GLY A 167 -9.70 15.20 41.36
CA GLY A 167 -9.09 16.50 41.08
C GLY A 167 -10.14 17.60 40.91
N LYS A 168 -9.96 18.46 39.89
CA LYS A 168 -10.91 19.51 39.52
C LYS A 168 -11.74 19.04 38.31
N ASN A 169 -13.00 18.69 38.55
CA ASN A 169 -13.93 18.20 37.51
C ASN A 169 -13.39 17.00 36.72
N GLY A 170 -12.80 16.02 37.40
CA GLY A 170 -12.23 14.82 36.80
C GLY A 170 -10.81 14.97 36.27
N HIS A 171 -10.15 16.13 36.48
CA HIS A 171 -8.77 16.40 36.07
C HIS A 171 -7.85 16.59 37.29
N ALA A 172 -6.82 15.77 37.43
CA ALA A 172 -5.81 15.91 38.49
C ALA A 172 -4.45 16.33 37.90
N HIS A 173 -3.94 17.48 38.31
CA HIS A 173 -2.68 18.07 37.83
C HIS A 173 -1.48 17.59 38.65
N VAL A 174 -1.34 16.26 38.77
CA VAL A 174 -0.45 15.62 39.75
C VAL A 174 1.04 15.97 39.57
N ILE A 175 1.51 16.19 38.34
CA ILE A 175 2.89 16.64 38.11
C ILE A 175 3.08 18.06 38.65
N LEU A 176 2.11 18.96 38.44
CA LEU A 176 2.20 20.34 38.92
C LEU A 176 2.26 20.37 40.46
N ASP A 177 1.43 19.54 41.11
CA ASP A 177 1.43 19.41 42.56
C ASP A 177 2.80 18.96 43.09
N VAL A 178 3.46 18.02 42.41
CA VAL A 178 4.83 17.58 42.73
C VAL A 178 5.85 18.68 42.50
N LEU A 179 5.82 19.33 41.33
CA LEU A 179 6.81 20.34 40.95
C LEU A 179 6.75 21.59 41.83
N ASN A 180 5.55 22.02 42.23
CA ASN A 180 5.35 23.23 43.05
C ASN A 180 5.99 23.15 44.44
N VAL A 181 6.33 21.96 44.93
CA VAL A 181 7.08 21.80 46.18
C VAL A 181 8.48 22.42 46.07
N ARG A 182 9.12 22.28 44.91
CA ARG A 182 10.49 22.75 44.66
C ARG A 182 10.53 24.01 43.80
N TYR A 183 9.60 24.13 42.85
CA TYR A 183 9.52 25.21 41.87
C TYR A 183 8.17 25.95 41.99
N PRO A 184 7.93 26.71 43.08
CA PRO A 184 6.62 27.29 43.37
C PRO A 184 6.12 28.31 42.33
N ASP A 185 7.01 28.88 41.52
CA ASP A 185 6.69 29.83 40.46
C ASP A 185 6.22 29.14 39.16
N VAL A 186 6.33 27.81 39.06
CA VAL A 186 5.88 27.05 37.89
C VAL A 186 4.37 26.95 37.90
N THR A 187 3.73 27.50 36.89
CA THR A 187 2.25 27.46 36.76
C THR A 187 1.77 26.40 35.78
N SER A 188 2.69 25.77 35.04
CA SER A 188 2.39 24.70 34.09
C SER A 188 3.59 23.74 33.99
N PRO A 189 3.40 22.42 34.16
CA PRO A 189 4.51 21.46 34.04
C PRO A 189 5.18 21.47 32.66
N ILE A 190 4.42 21.85 31.63
CA ILE A 190 4.88 21.87 30.24
C ILE A 190 6.00 22.91 30.04
N THR A 191 6.05 24.00 30.83
CA THR A 191 7.13 25.00 30.71
C THR A 191 8.47 24.46 31.19
N LEU A 192 8.46 23.41 32.01
CA LEU A 192 9.64 22.64 32.41
C LEU A 192 9.82 21.35 31.59
N GLY A 193 9.01 21.16 30.54
CA GLY A 193 9.15 20.01 29.64
C GLY A 193 8.42 18.73 30.07
N TYR A 194 7.58 18.77 31.11
CA TYR A 194 6.89 17.58 31.61
C TYR A 194 5.52 17.33 30.97
N TRP A 195 5.32 16.07 30.55
CA TRP A 195 4.01 15.50 30.21
C TRP A 195 4.02 13.97 30.32
N PHE A 196 2.84 13.39 30.20
CA PHE A 196 2.58 11.96 30.18
C PHE A 196 2.44 11.44 28.75
N THR A 197 3.01 10.27 28.53
CA THR A 197 2.74 9.43 27.36
C THR A 197 2.37 8.00 27.77
N THR A 198 2.55 7.65 29.05
CA THR A 198 2.26 6.37 29.68
C THR A 198 0.77 6.21 30.00
N ALA A 199 0.29 4.97 30.02
CA ALA A 199 -1.01 4.68 30.62
C ALA A 199 -0.85 4.53 32.15
N PRO A 200 -1.83 4.95 32.98
CA PRO A 200 -1.76 4.70 34.42
C PRO A 200 -1.92 3.20 34.73
N GLN A 201 -1.21 2.70 35.75
CA GLN A 201 -1.48 1.41 36.38
C GLN A 201 -2.34 1.61 37.63
N VAL A 202 -3.31 0.73 37.90
CA VAL A 202 -4.18 0.86 39.07
C VAL A 202 -4.13 -0.38 39.94
N TYR A 203 -3.93 -0.20 41.25
CA TYR A 203 -3.97 -1.26 42.23
C TYR A 203 -4.46 -0.72 43.58
N ASP A 204 -5.41 -1.43 44.20
CA ASP A 204 -5.96 -1.13 45.54
C ASP A 204 -6.34 0.35 45.76
N GLY A 205 -7.02 0.96 44.78
CA GLY A 205 -7.47 2.36 44.86
C GLY A 205 -6.36 3.40 44.67
N VAL A 206 -5.17 2.99 44.23
CA VAL A 206 -4.04 3.88 43.92
C VAL A 206 -3.67 3.76 42.44
N LEU A 207 -3.47 4.91 41.79
CA LEU A 207 -2.92 5.02 40.43
C LEU A 207 -1.42 5.25 40.52
N TYR A 208 -0.67 4.56 39.67
CA TYR A 208 0.78 4.72 39.51
C TYR A 208 1.08 5.15 38.08
N ILE A 209 1.85 6.22 37.91
CA ILE A 209 2.20 6.75 36.58
C ILE A 209 3.59 7.40 36.59
N GLY A 210 4.28 7.36 35.45
CA GLY A 210 5.58 8.00 35.24
C GLY A 210 5.51 9.19 34.28
N SER A 211 6.24 10.27 34.58
CA SER A 211 6.42 11.40 33.66
C SER A 211 7.49 11.12 32.60
N THR A 212 7.39 11.74 31.42
CA THR A 212 8.17 11.33 30.24
C THR A 212 8.99 12.47 29.62
N ARG A 213 9.82 12.08 28.63
CA ARG A 213 10.62 12.93 27.73
C ARG A 213 11.83 13.63 28.35
N SER A 214 12.90 12.86 28.51
CA SER A 214 14.23 13.35 28.89
C SER A 214 14.74 14.49 28.00
N GLU A 215 14.42 14.45 26.70
CA GLU A 215 14.88 15.42 25.68
C GLU A 215 14.42 16.86 25.95
N SER A 216 13.43 17.05 26.83
CA SER A 216 12.98 18.38 27.24
C SER A 216 13.81 18.98 28.37
N HIS A 217 14.95 18.39 28.74
CA HIS A 217 15.80 18.80 29.87
C HIS A 217 15.04 18.81 31.21
N ILE A 218 14.19 17.81 31.43
CA ILE A 218 13.46 17.69 32.70
C ILE A 218 14.44 17.41 33.87
N PRO A 219 14.30 18.04 35.04
CA PRO A 219 15.11 17.80 36.23
C PRO A 219 14.75 16.47 36.93
N GLY A 220 14.90 15.38 36.18
CA GLY A 220 14.52 14.03 36.58
C GLY A 220 13.06 13.67 36.25
N GLY A 221 12.81 12.39 35.98
CA GLY A 221 11.46 11.87 35.81
C GLY A 221 10.80 11.57 37.16
N HIS A 222 9.47 11.71 37.23
CA HIS A 222 8.71 11.43 38.44
C HIS A 222 7.87 10.17 38.29
N VAL A 223 8.05 9.21 39.21
CA VAL A 223 7.08 8.14 39.47
C VAL A 223 6.12 8.66 40.53
N ILE A 224 4.82 8.66 40.25
CA ILE A 224 3.81 9.30 41.09
C ILE A 224 2.74 8.28 41.47
N ALA A 225 2.45 8.18 42.77
CA ALA A 225 1.28 7.46 43.28
C ALA A 225 0.17 8.46 43.63
N VAL A 226 -1.05 8.16 43.19
CA VAL A 226 -2.20 9.06 43.25
C VAL A 226 -3.40 8.30 43.79
N ASP A 227 -4.12 8.87 44.75
CA ASP A 227 -5.38 8.32 45.22
C ASP A 227 -6.41 8.31 44.06
N ALA A 228 -6.89 7.13 43.67
CA ALA A 228 -7.73 6.97 42.49
C ALA A 228 -9.12 7.61 42.65
N LYS A 229 -9.56 7.86 43.89
CA LYS A 229 -10.86 8.47 44.17
C LYS A 229 -10.80 9.99 44.08
N THR A 230 -9.73 10.58 44.59
CA THR A 230 -9.60 12.02 44.82
C THR A 230 -8.62 12.72 43.88
N GLY A 231 -7.72 11.97 43.24
CA GLY A 231 -6.67 12.53 42.39
C GLY A 231 -5.52 13.18 43.17
N LYS A 232 -5.43 12.98 44.49
CA LYS A 232 -4.36 13.54 45.32
C LYS A 232 -3.08 12.72 45.21
N VAL A 233 -1.94 13.39 45.12
CA VAL A 233 -0.62 12.75 45.21
C VAL A 233 -0.43 12.17 46.61
N LEU A 234 -0.11 10.89 46.68
CA LEU A 234 0.21 10.17 47.93
C LEU A 234 1.71 10.21 48.20
N TRP A 235 2.50 9.93 47.17
CA TRP A 235 3.95 10.03 47.18
C TRP A 235 4.47 10.18 45.74
N HIS A 236 5.71 10.65 45.62
CA HIS A 236 6.44 10.62 44.36
C HIS A 236 7.91 10.24 44.59
N PHE A 237 8.56 9.73 43.55
CA PHE A 237 10.00 9.45 43.50
C PHE A 237 10.59 10.15 42.28
N ASN A 238 11.66 10.92 42.47
CA ASN A 238 12.42 11.55 41.38
C ASN A 238 13.56 10.62 40.93
N THR A 239 13.59 10.23 39.66
CA THR A 239 14.59 9.31 39.11
C THR A 239 15.99 9.93 39.02
N ILE A 240 16.08 11.26 39.04
CA ILE A 240 17.34 11.99 39.18
C ILE A 240 17.20 12.94 40.37
N PRO A 241 17.70 12.56 41.56
CA PRO A 241 17.61 13.44 42.72
C PRO A 241 18.40 14.72 42.48
N GLN A 242 17.83 15.88 42.82
CA GLN A 242 18.40 17.19 42.53
C GLN A 242 19.30 17.72 43.66
N ASP A 243 19.00 17.36 44.92
CA ASP A 243 19.83 17.65 46.10
C ASP A 243 19.65 16.58 47.19
N GLU A 244 20.30 16.76 48.34
CA GLU A 244 20.26 15.84 49.48
C GLU A 244 18.88 15.63 50.11
N ASN A 245 17.88 16.46 49.77
CA ASN A 245 16.52 16.30 50.26
C ASN A 245 15.72 15.31 49.40
N ASP A 246 16.18 15.01 48.18
CA ASP A 246 15.52 14.04 47.31
C ASP A 246 15.87 12.60 47.72
N GLN A 247 14.86 11.72 47.67
CA GLN A 247 15.05 10.31 47.96
C GLN A 247 16.07 9.68 47.00
N GLY A 248 16.95 8.83 47.52
CA GLY A 248 17.98 8.17 46.72
C GLY A 248 19.26 9.01 46.49
N TRP A 249 19.34 10.23 47.02
CA TRP A 249 20.54 11.08 46.90
C TRP A 249 21.83 10.39 47.36
N ALA A 250 21.81 9.67 48.50
CA ALA A 250 23.00 8.99 49.00
C ALA A 250 23.60 7.97 48.02
N VAL A 251 22.76 7.43 47.11
CA VAL A 251 23.16 6.46 46.10
C VAL A 251 23.47 7.18 44.78
N ALA A 252 22.54 7.98 44.28
CA ALA A 252 22.63 8.61 42.96
C ALA A 252 23.42 9.92 42.95
N GLY A 253 23.31 10.73 44.00
CA GLY A 253 23.96 12.04 44.15
C GLY A 253 25.45 12.04 43.75
N PRO A 254 26.29 11.15 44.30
CA PRO A 254 27.72 11.06 43.97
C PRO A 254 28.03 10.68 42.51
N THR A 255 27.06 10.16 41.76
CA THR A 255 27.24 9.69 40.37
C THR A 255 27.01 10.77 39.32
N TRP A 256 26.73 12.01 39.74
CA TRP A 256 26.56 13.17 38.87
C TRP A 256 27.51 14.29 39.28
N VAL A 257 28.53 14.53 38.44
CA VAL A 257 29.55 15.55 38.65
C VAL A 257 29.54 16.53 37.47
N GLY A 258 29.56 17.84 37.75
CA GLY A 258 29.60 18.89 36.71
C GLY A 258 28.35 19.78 36.64
N GLY A 259 27.32 19.49 37.45
CA GLY A 259 26.20 20.38 37.71
C GLY A 259 24.96 20.19 36.83
N GLU A 260 25.01 19.36 35.79
CA GLU A 260 23.84 19.05 34.95
C GLU A 260 23.16 17.74 35.39
N ARG A 261 21.85 17.79 35.66
CA ARG A 261 21.04 16.68 36.22
C ARG A 261 19.68 16.57 35.52
N ASN A 262 19.72 16.26 34.22
CA ASN A 262 18.54 16.24 33.36
C ASN A 262 18.26 14.84 32.79
N GLY A 263 16.99 14.51 32.54
CA GLY A 263 16.55 13.27 31.90
C GLY A 263 15.77 12.33 32.82
N GLY A 264 15.93 11.02 32.61
CA GLY A 264 15.33 9.98 33.46
C GLY A 264 13.82 9.84 33.31
N GLY A 265 13.26 10.17 32.14
CA GLY A 265 11.84 10.00 31.85
C GLY A 265 11.41 8.53 31.77
N ILE A 266 10.12 8.26 31.97
CA ILE A 266 9.57 6.90 32.09
C ILE A 266 8.65 6.63 30.90
N TRP A 267 9.05 5.76 29.98
CA TRP A 267 8.33 5.58 28.71
C TRP A 267 7.14 4.62 28.80
N GLU A 268 7.15 3.66 29.74
CA GLU A 268 6.09 2.65 29.87
C GLU A 268 5.41 2.70 31.26
N THR A 269 4.23 2.11 31.32
CA THR A 269 3.46 1.78 32.52
C THR A 269 4.25 0.87 33.47
N PRO A 270 4.29 1.18 34.78
CA PRO A 270 4.93 0.33 35.77
C PRO A 270 4.27 -1.06 35.94
N SER A 271 5.07 -2.03 36.35
CA SER A 271 4.60 -3.35 36.80
C SER A 271 4.56 -3.44 38.32
N ILE A 272 3.67 -4.26 38.87
CA ILE A 272 3.42 -4.39 40.31
C ILE A 272 3.46 -5.86 40.72
N ASP A 273 4.26 -6.18 41.74
CA ASP A 273 4.13 -7.42 42.51
C ASP A 273 3.44 -7.08 43.83
N ALA A 274 2.15 -7.43 43.91
CA ALA A 274 1.31 -7.17 45.07
C ALA A 274 1.77 -7.92 46.32
N ASP A 275 2.32 -9.13 46.17
CA ASP A 275 2.75 -9.98 47.28
C ASP A 275 4.01 -9.42 47.95
N LEU A 276 4.92 -8.89 47.13
CA LEU A 276 6.14 -8.23 47.62
C LEU A 276 5.89 -6.78 48.04
N GLY A 277 4.76 -6.21 47.65
CA GLY A 277 4.44 -4.79 47.86
C GLY A 277 5.36 -3.87 47.06
N LEU A 278 5.79 -4.29 45.85
CA LEU A 278 6.76 -3.60 45.02
C LEU A 278 6.20 -3.13 43.67
N LEU A 279 6.66 -1.97 43.24
CA LEU A 279 6.45 -1.34 41.94
C LEU A 279 7.78 -1.34 41.18
N TYR A 280 7.76 -1.73 39.91
CA TYR A 280 8.95 -1.79 39.06
C TYR A 280 8.83 -0.81 37.90
N VAL A 281 9.88 -0.03 37.69
CA VAL A 281 9.90 1.03 36.67
C VAL A 281 11.20 0.95 35.88
N ALA A 282 11.10 1.09 34.56
CA ALA A 282 12.24 1.28 33.67
C ALA A 282 12.45 2.79 33.44
N VAL A 283 13.67 3.26 33.70
CA VAL A 283 14.05 4.68 33.65
C VAL A 283 14.85 4.94 32.39
N GLY A 284 14.46 5.96 31.63
CA GLY A 284 15.12 6.35 30.38
C GLY A 284 16.46 7.06 30.56
N ASN A 285 16.94 7.57 29.44
CA ASN A 285 18.24 8.21 29.24
C ASN A 285 18.47 9.48 30.09
N PRO A 286 19.73 9.80 30.44
CA PRO A 286 20.13 11.15 30.83
C PRO A 286 20.11 12.08 29.60
N PHE A 287 19.94 13.38 29.81
CA PHE A 287 19.96 14.34 28.70
C PHE A 287 20.90 15.53 28.97
N GLY A 288 21.34 16.17 27.88
CA GLY A 288 22.18 17.38 27.94
C GLY A 288 23.67 17.16 27.74
N ASP A 289 24.51 18.05 28.28
CA ASP A 289 25.96 18.04 28.07
C ASP A 289 26.65 16.96 28.92
N SER A 290 27.07 15.86 28.28
CA SER A 290 27.82 14.76 28.89
C SER A 290 29.06 15.20 29.68
N THR A 291 29.71 16.32 29.30
CA THR A 291 30.88 16.86 30.02
C THR A 291 30.52 17.47 31.38
N LYS A 292 29.25 17.78 31.60
CA LYS A 292 28.71 18.39 32.84
C LYS A 292 27.97 17.38 33.73
N ARG A 293 28.01 16.10 33.37
CA ARG A 293 27.42 14.97 34.10
C ARG A 293 28.37 13.78 34.16
N ILE A 294 29.62 14.02 34.51
CA ILE A 294 30.62 12.97 34.71
C ILE A 294 30.15 12.00 35.81
N GLY A 295 30.30 10.69 35.58
CA GLY A 295 29.84 9.62 36.47
C GLY A 295 28.80 8.72 35.82
N THR A 296 28.33 7.69 36.52
CA THR A 296 27.40 6.70 35.97
C THR A 296 25.97 7.22 35.76
N ASN A 297 25.62 8.38 36.33
CA ASN A 297 24.35 9.07 36.14
C ASN A 297 23.10 8.33 36.67
N LEU A 298 23.17 7.76 37.87
CA LEU A 298 22.01 7.05 38.44
C LEU A 298 20.82 7.98 38.74
N PHE A 299 19.58 7.59 38.50
CA PHE A 299 19.12 6.25 38.12
C PHE A 299 18.71 6.16 36.65
N THR A 300 19.36 6.87 35.73
CA THR A 300 19.04 6.74 34.30
C THR A 300 19.42 5.36 33.76
N ASP A 301 18.74 4.94 32.71
CA ASP A 301 18.94 3.63 32.04
C ASP A 301 18.94 2.48 33.04
N SER A 302 18.00 2.52 33.99
CA SER A 302 17.95 1.61 35.12
C SER A 302 16.56 1.00 35.30
N ILE A 303 16.53 -0.20 35.83
CA ILE A 303 15.35 -0.81 36.43
C ILE A 303 15.38 -0.46 37.92
N ILE A 304 14.32 0.14 38.44
CA ILE A 304 14.18 0.46 39.87
C ILE A 304 12.98 -0.26 40.47
N ALA A 305 13.13 -0.69 41.72
CA ALA A 305 12.04 -1.22 42.53
C ALA A 305 11.72 -0.27 43.69
N LEU A 306 10.46 0.14 43.79
CA LEU A 306 9.94 1.03 44.81
C LEU A 306 8.86 0.30 45.64
N THR A 307 8.74 0.62 46.92
CA THR A 307 7.59 0.13 47.73
C THR A 307 6.30 0.79 47.29
N LEU A 308 5.20 0.03 47.17
CA LEU A 308 3.89 0.56 46.78
C LEU A 308 3.36 1.65 47.73
N GLY A 309 3.52 1.48 49.04
CA GLY A 309 2.91 2.36 50.03
C GLY A 309 3.58 3.73 50.16
N SER A 310 4.90 3.83 49.96
CA SER A 310 5.67 5.04 50.25
C SER A 310 6.65 5.46 49.15
N GLY A 311 6.74 4.72 48.05
CA GLY A 311 7.69 5.01 46.97
C GLY A 311 9.16 4.88 47.38
N THR A 312 9.47 4.09 48.41
CA THR A 312 10.83 3.92 48.92
C THR A 312 11.64 3.00 48.01
N LEU A 313 12.81 3.44 47.56
CA LEU A 313 13.75 2.66 46.76
C LEU A 313 14.24 1.43 47.53
N LYS A 314 14.05 0.24 46.93
CA LYS A 314 14.49 -1.05 47.48
C LYS A 314 15.77 -1.54 46.83
N TRP A 315 15.81 -1.51 45.51
CA TRP A 315 16.97 -1.86 44.72
C TRP A 315 16.90 -1.16 43.36
N HIS A 316 18.04 -1.06 42.69
CA HIS A 316 18.14 -0.63 41.30
C HIS A 316 19.16 -1.50 40.56
N PHE A 317 19.04 -1.57 39.25
CA PHE A 317 20.02 -2.17 38.35
C PHE A 317 20.16 -1.29 37.11
N GLN A 318 21.36 -0.73 36.89
CA GLN A 318 21.63 0.11 35.73
C GLN A 318 22.12 -0.74 34.54
N GLN A 319 21.56 -0.49 33.37
CA GLN A 319 21.79 -1.25 32.14
C GLN A 319 22.76 -0.55 31.19
N THR A 320 22.85 0.78 31.25
CA THR A 320 23.82 1.59 30.51
C THR A 320 24.46 2.61 31.45
N HIS A 321 25.78 2.55 31.63
CA HIS A 321 26.53 3.52 32.44
C HIS A 321 26.88 4.76 31.62
N HIS A 322 26.67 5.95 32.17
CA HIS A 322 27.01 7.23 31.51
C HIS A 322 26.52 7.28 30.06
N ASP A 323 25.23 7.10 29.84
CA ASP A 323 24.69 7.04 28.48
C ASP A 323 24.98 8.33 27.70
N VAL A 324 25.46 8.14 26.48
CA VAL A 324 25.72 9.18 25.47
C VAL A 324 25.11 8.79 24.12
N TRP A 325 24.28 7.75 24.10
CA TRP A 325 23.78 7.09 22.89
C TRP A 325 22.26 7.16 22.70
N ASP A 326 21.51 7.56 23.73
CA ASP A 326 20.05 7.45 23.79
C ASP A 326 19.59 6.00 23.95
N TYR A 327 20.22 5.26 24.86
CA TYR A 327 19.94 3.85 25.13
C TYR A 327 19.05 3.65 26.36
N ASP A 328 17.87 4.27 26.33
CA ASP A 328 16.83 4.12 27.35
C ASP A 328 16.55 2.67 27.73
N SER A 329 16.24 2.48 29.01
CA SER A 329 15.38 1.38 29.48
C SER A 329 13.92 1.76 29.22
N ALA A 330 13.44 1.45 28.01
CA ALA A 330 12.17 1.94 27.50
C ALA A 330 11.03 0.89 27.55
N ASN A 331 11.35 -0.39 27.78
CA ASN A 331 10.38 -1.47 27.89
C ASN A 331 9.76 -1.53 29.29
N GLN A 332 8.52 -2.01 29.39
CA GLN A 332 7.96 -2.33 30.71
C GLN A 332 8.70 -3.53 31.32
N PRO A 333 9.14 -3.46 32.59
CA PRO A 333 9.67 -4.62 33.28
C PRO A 333 8.60 -5.70 33.44
N ILE A 334 8.72 -6.83 32.77
CA ILE A 334 7.75 -7.93 32.87
C ILE A 334 8.07 -8.82 34.08
N LEU A 335 7.06 -9.18 34.87
CA LEU A 335 7.20 -10.05 36.03
C LEU A 335 6.70 -11.45 35.71
N PHE A 336 7.48 -12.48 36.06
CA PHE A 336 7.09 -13.86 35.86
C PHE A 336 7.82 -14.78 36.83
N ASP A 337 7.23 -15.93 37.10
CA ASP A 337 7.88 -16.98 37.87
C ASP A 337 8.48 -18.00 36.91
N MET A 338 9.68 -18.47 37.22
CA MET A 338 10.33 -19.53 36.45
C MET A 338 11.05 -20.50 37.38
N GLU A 339 11.45 -21.63 36.81
CA GLU A 339 12.26 -22.62 37.51
C GLU A 339 13.70 -22.55 36.98
N VAL A 340 14.65 -22.37 37.88
CA VAL A 340 16.08 -22.39 37.57
C VAL A 340 16.72 -23.47 38.41
N ARG A 341 17.23 -24.52 37.76
CA ARG A 341 17.92 -25.66 38.42
C ARG A 341 17.07 -26.30 39.55
N GLY A 342 15.77 -26.46 39.35
CA GLY A 342 14.88 -27.06 40.37
C GLY A 342 14.33 -26.08 41.41
N GLN A 343 14.75 -24.80 41.40
CA GLN A 343 14.30 -23.79 42.34
C GLN A 343 13.34 -22.80 41.66
N LYS A 344 12.23 -22.49 42.34
CA LYS A 344 11.34 -21.42 41.91
C LYS A 344 12.00 -20.07 42.13
N VAL A 345 12.03 -19.25 41.10
CA VAL A 345 12.62 -17.91 41.13
C VAL A 345 11.57 -16.90 40.69
N LYS A 346 11.38 -15.87 41.52
CA LYS A 346 10.59 -14.69 41.17
C LYS A 346 11.42 -13.79 40.25
N ALA A 347 11.20 -13.90 38.95
CA ALA A 347 11.98 -13.20 37.93
C ALA A 347 11.31 -11.92 37.43
N LEU A 348 12.14 -11.02 36.91
CA LEU A 348 11.78 -9.86 36.12
C LEU A 348 12.68 -9.83 34.88
N ALA A 349 12.15 -9.38 33.75
CA ALA A 349 12.95 -9.09 32.56
C ALA A 349 12.65 -7.71 31.97
N GLU A 350 13.67 -7.10 31.37
CA GLU A 350 13.56 -5.88 30.57
C GLU A 350 14.55 -5.98 29.40
N ALA A 351 14.13 -5.53 28.22
CA ALA A 351 14.99 -5.43 27.04
C ALA A 351 15.24 -3.96 26.71
N SER A 352 16.50 -3.54 26.73
CA SER A 352 16.90 -2.15 26.58
C SER A 352 17.08 -1.76 25.11
N LYS A 353 17.04 -0.44 24.84
CA LYS A 353 17.47 0.13 23.55
C LYS A 353 18.92 -0.21 23.20
N ASN A 354 19.75 -0.61 24.18
CA ASN A 354 21.09 -1.13 23.90
C ASN A 354 21.08 -2.53 23.22
N GLY A 355 19.92 -3.18 23.07
CA GLY A 355 19.75 -4.45 22.36
C GLY A 355 19.96 -5.70 23.23
N TYR A 356 20.25 -5.56 24.52
CA TYR A 356 20.37 -6.69 25.45
C TYR A 356 19.10 -6.91 26.28
N LEU A 357 18.88 -8.18 26.66
CA LEU A 357 17.83 -8.63 27.56
C LEU A 357 18.43 -8.88 28.95
N TYR A 358 17.85 -8.25 29.97
CA TYR A 358 18.31 -8.31 31.35
C TYR A 358 17.30 -9.11 32.18
N ILE A 359 17.75 -10.17 32.86
CA ILE A 359 16.90 -11.06 33.64
C ILE A 359 17.38 -11.05 35.09
N LEU A 360 16.56 -10.49 35.97
CA LEU A 360 16.87 -10.22 37.37
C LEU A 360 15.91 -10.94 38.30
N ASN A 361 16.35 -11.20 39.53
CA ASN A 361 15.46 -11.59 40.60
C ASN A 361 14.68 -10.34 41.04
N ARG A 362 13.35 -10.37 40.95
CA ARG A 362 12.53 -9.18 41.21
C ARG A 362 12.42 -8.81 42.70
N GLU A 363 12.78 -9.71 43.61
CA GLU A 363 12.87 -9.40 45.04
C GLU A 363 14.12 -8.59 45.36
N THR A 364 15.26 -8.92 44.73
CA THR A 364 16.58 -8.43 45.15
C THR A 364 17.29 -7.53 44.13
N GLY A 365 16.85 -7.52 42.87
CA GLY A 365 17.53 -6.85 41.76
C GLY A 365 18.79 -7.56 41.27
N GLN A 366 19.14 -8.72 41.85
CA GLN A 366 20.35 -9.44 41.49
C GLN A 366 20.18 -10.17 40.15
N PRO A 367 21.23 -10.21 39.30
CA PRO A 367 21.21 -10.99 38.07
C PRO A 367 20.93 -12.48 38.34
N ILE A 368 20.00 -13.08 37.60
CA ILE A 368 19.75 -14.53 37.68
C ILE A 368 20.83 -15.28 36.90
N HIS A 369 21.20 -14.75 35.74
CA HIS A 369 22.35 -15.20 34.94
C HIS A 369 23.51 -14.21 35.07
N PRO A 370 24.76 -14.62 34.80
CA PRO A 370 25.89 -13.71 34.92
C PRO A 370 25.73 -12.47 34.03
N ILE A 371 25.87 -11.28 34.62
CA ILE A 371 26.04 -10.02 33.89
C ILE A 371 27.43 -9.52 34.26
N LYS A 372 28.27 -9.25 33.24
CA LYS A 372 29.68 -8.91 33.44
C LYS A 372 29.95 -7.48 33.00
N GLU A 373 30.74 -6.77 33.79
CA GLU A 373 31.34 -5.51 33.38
C GLU A 373 32.39 -5.77 32.29
N MET A 374 32.08 -5.34 31.06
CA MET A 374 32.94 -5.52 29.90
C MET A 374 33.56 -4.18 29.50
N PRO A 375 34.89 -4.11 29.27
CA PRO A 375 35.53 -2.90 28.76
C PRO A 375 34.91 -2.45 27.42
N VAL A 376 34.70 -1.14 27.29
CA VAL A 376 34.17 -0.50 26.07
C VAL A 376 35.07 0.65 25.62
N PRO A 377 34.98 1.11 24.36
CA PRO A 377 35.73 2.27 23.91
C PRO A 377 35.38 3.53 24.71
N THR A 378 36.40 4.26 25.17
CA THR A 378 36.24 5.54 25.91
C THR A 378 36.80 6.74 25.16
N GLU A 379 37.42 6.53 24.00
CA GLU A 379 37.97 7.61 23.19
C GLU A 379 36.84 8.44 22.58
N THR A 380 36.91 9.75 22.78
CA THR A 380 35.91 10.71 22.29
C THR A 380 36.58 11.93 21.65
N THR A 381 35.90 12.54 20.68
CA THR A 381 36.30 13.81 20.07
C THR A 381 35.87 15.02 20.88
N ARG A 382 35.03 14.85 21.91
CA ARG A 382 34.51 15.94 22.74
C ARG A 382 35.47 16.19 23.92
N SER A 383 36.10 17.36 23.94
CA SER A 383 37.00 17.76 25.04
C SER A 383 36.24 17.77 26.38
N GLY A 384 36.80 17.11 27.39
CA GLY A 384 36.22 17.03 28.74
C GLY A 384 35.14 15.96 28.94
N GLU A 385 34.72 15.24 27.90
CA GLU A 385 33.79 14.11 28.04
C GLU A 385 34.53 12.90 28.61
N GLN A 386 33.90 12.20 29.55
CA GLN A 386 34.47 11.04 30.25
C GLN A 386 33.52 9.84 30.15
N PRO A 387 33.49 9.14 29.00
CA PRO A 387 32.68 7.93 28.85
C PRO A 387 33.06 6.87 29.90
N TRP A 388 32.07 6.12 30.39
CA TRP A 388 32.32 5.09 31.40
C TRP A 388 33.10 3.91 30.81
N PRO A 389 34.14 3.39 31.48
CA PRO A 389 35.08 2.42 30.89
C PRO A 389 34.53 1.00 30.70
N THR A 390 33.42 0.66 31.37
CA THR A 390 32.80 -0.66 31.26
C THR A 390 31.30 -0.55 31.01
N GLN A 391 30.67 -1.63 30.54
CA GLN A 391 29.22 -1.74 30.46
C GLN A 391 28.76 -3.12 30.91
N PRO A 392 27.56 -3.24 31.52
CA PRO A 392 27.05 -4.52 32.01
C PRO A 392 26.45 -5.34 30.85
N ILE A 393 27.13 -6.44 30.48
CA ILE A 393 26.74 -7.31 29.36
C ILE A 393 26.17 -8.65 29.87
N PRO A 394 24.95 -9.04 29.48
CA PRO A 394 24.35 -10.32 29.88
C PRO A 394 25.00 -11.56 29.24
N TYR A 395 25.13 -12.62 30.03
CA TYR A 395 25.57 -13.95 29.63
C TYR A 395 24.47 -14.98 29.94
N THR A 396 24.46 -16.09 29.21
CA THR A 396 23.60 -17.24 29.46
C THR A 396 24.01 -17.98 30.73
N ALA A 397 23.15 -18.88 31.22
CA ALA A 397 23.43 -19.78 32.33
C ALA A 397 24.69 -20.65 32.08
N ALA A 398 25.00 -20.92 30.81
CA ALA A 398 26.19 -21.65 30.37
C ALA A 398 27.45 -20.78 30.26
N GLY A 399 27.36 -19.48 30.59
CA GLY A 399 28.48 -18.55 30.57
C GLY A 399 28.89 -18.05 29.18
N GLN A 400 28.02 -18.19 28.18
CA GLN A 400 28.22 -17.63 26.83
C GLN A 400 27.58 -16.24 26.72
N PRO A 401 28.09 -15.31 25.90
CA PRO A 401 27.40 -14.04 25.67
C PRO A 401 25.96 -14.27 25.21
N MET A 402 25.00 -13.62 25.86
CA MET A 402 23.60 -13.71 25.46
C MET A 402 23.43 -13.09 24.07
N ARG A 403 22.64 -13.73 23.19
CA ARG A 403 22.38 -13.15 21.87
C ARG A 403 21.47 -11.93 22.04
N PRO A 404 21.77 -10.81 21.39
CA PRO A 404 20.94 -9.61 21.51
C PRO A 404 19.61 -9.75 20.76
N VAL A 405 18.64 -8.92 21.10
CA VAL A 405 17.29 -8.92 20.51
C VAL A 405 17.28 -8.37 19.07
N SER A 406 18.29 -7.56 18.73
CA SER A 406 18.61 -7.08 17.38
C SER A 406 20.14 -6.94 17.23
N PRO A 407 20.68 -6.71 16.01
CA PRO A 407 22.13 -6.56 15.82
C PRO A 407 22.74 -5.41 16.64
N VAL A 408 23.74 -5.74 17.48
CA VAL A 408 24.58 -4.78 18.24
C VAL A 408 25.89 -4.41 17.53
N PHE A 409 25.96 -4.73 16.24
CA PHE A 409 27.01 -4.28 15.35
C PHE A 409 26.40 -4.05 13.96
N PRO A 410 26.81 -3.02 13.21
CA PRO A 410 26.21 -2.72 11.92
C PRO A 410 26.33 -3.89 10.94
N VAL A 411 25.19 -4.31 10.39
CA VAL A 411 25.09 -5.33 9.35
C VAL A 411 24.29 -4.81 8.17
N ASN A 412 24.53 -5.41 6.99
CA ASN A 412 23.85 -5.10 5.73
C ASN A 412 24.00 -3.61 5.33
N ILE A 413 25.21 -3.07 5.40
CA ILE A 413 25.49 -1.67 5.07
C ILE A 413 25.79 -1.53 3.57
N PRO A 414 25.16 -0.58 2.85
CA PRO A 414 25.44 -0.34 1.43
C PRO A 414 26.92 -0.02 1.17
N PRO A 415 27.51 -0.51 0.07
CA PRO A 415 28.91 -0.26 -0.27
C PRO A 415 29.28 1.24 -0.33
N GLU A 416 28.37 2.10 -0.80
CA GLU A 416 28.63 3.54 -0.91
C GLU A 416 28.76 4.19 0.48
N ARG A 417 28.00 3.68 1.46
CA ARG A 417 28.06 4.15 2.84
C ARG A 417 29.33 3.67 3.54
N LEU A 418 29.79 2.45 3.26
CA LEU A 418 31.07 1.92 3.75
C LEU A 418 32.28 2.70 3.19
N ALA A 419 32.16 3.29 2.00
CA ALA A 419 33.24 4.09 1.42
C ALA A 419 33.54 5.40 2.18
N SER A 420 32.57 5.92 2.95
CA SER A 420 32.69 7.18 3.69
C SER A 420 32.39 7.09 5.18
N GLY A 421 32.07 5.89 5.69
CA GLY A 421 31.74 5.65 7.09
C GLY A 421 32.51 4.48 7.68
N LYS A 422 32.82 4.56 8.98
CA LYS A 422 33.54 3.54 9.74
C LYS A 422 32.57 2.78 10.64
N LEU A 423 32.55 1.45 10.52
CA LEU A 423 31.81 0.60 11.47
C LEU A 423 32.50 0.66 12.84
N VAL A 424 31.73 0.90 13.90
CA VAL A 424 32.24 0.97 15.27
C VAL A 424 31.45 0.07 16.22
N PRO A 425 32.06 -0.41 17.32
CA PRO A 425 31.34 -1.11 18.39
C PRO A 425 30.17 -0.30 18.99
N ILE A 426 29.14 -0.99 19.50
CA ILE A 426 27.91 -0.43 20.09
C ILE A 426 28.11 0.69 21.12
N PHE A 427 29.11 0.60 21.98
CA PHE A 427 29.39 1.57 23.06
C PHE A 427 30.53 2.51 22.69
N THR A 428 30.72 2.79 21.40
CA THR A 428 31.65 3.82 20.95
C THR A 428 30.98 5.18 21.10
N PRO A 429 31.56 6.15 21.84
CA PRO A 429 31.02 7.50 21.96
C PRO A 429 30.76 8.12 20.58
N PRO A 430 29.63 8.83 20.39
CA PRO A 430 29.28 9.39 19.09
C PRO A 430 30.36 10.30 18.52
N GLY A 431 30.74 10.06 17.26
CA GLY A 431 31.71 10.85 16.53
C GLY A 431 31.42 10.94 15.02
N PRO A 432 32.15 11.79 14.29
CA PRO A 432 31.93 11.98 12.86
C PRO A 432 32.22 10.71 12.07
N ASN A 433 31.45 10.50 10.98
CA ASN A 433 31.61 9.39 10.04
C ASN A 433 31.55 7.98 10.65
N GLN A 434 30.93 7.82 11.83
CA GLN A 434 30.72 6.50 12.44
C GLN A 434 29.39 5.88 11.98
N ILE A 435 29.38 4.55 11.87
CA ILE A 435 28.18 3.74 11.68
C ILE A 435 28.09 2.80 12.87
N ARG A 436 26.98 2.84 13.61
CA ARG A 436 26.83 2.15 14.89
C ARG A 436 25.45 1.50 15.00
N ALA A 437 25.41 0.29 15.56
CA ALA A 437 24.18 -0.43 15.86
C ALA A 437 24.18 -0.83 17.34
N PRO A 438 23.05 -0.67 18.05
CA PRO A 438 21.84 0.03 17.61
C PRO A 438 22.09 1.54 17.33
N GLY A 439 21.19 2.17 16.59
CA GLY A 439 21.13 3.62 16.49
C GLY A 439 20.32 4.23 17.65
N THR A 440 19.95 5.50 17.55
CA THR A 440 19.14 6.22 18.57
C THR A 440 17.73 5.65 18.75
N GLU A 441 17.17 5.01 17.72
CA GLU A 441 15.90 4.27 17.84
C GLU A 441 16.04 3.01 18.73
N GLY A 442 17.26 2.58 19.01
CA GLY A 442 17.58 1.44 19.85
C GLY A 442 17.30 0.07 19.22
N GLY A 443 17.53 -0.95 20.03
CA GLY A 443 17.08 -2.34 19.85
C GLY A 443 15.63 -2.49 20.29
N ALA A 444 15.39 -2.96 21.52
CA ALA A 444 14.05 -2.96 22.08
C ALA A 444 13.68 -1.54 22.56
N ASN A 445 12.55 -1.01 22.09
CA ASN A 445 12.14 0.37 22.35
C ASN A 445 11.04 0.43 23.41
N TYR A 446 9.84 0.97 23.13
CA TYR A 446 8.74 1.03 24.12
C TYR A 446 7.76 -0.14 24.06
N GLY A 447 7.86 -1.02 23.06
CA GLY A 447 6.91 -2.12 22.88
C GLY A 447 7.01 -3.16 24.00
N PRO A 448 5.95 -3.41 24.78
CA PRO A 448 5.99 -4.32 25.93
C PRO A 448 6.32 -5.77 25.55
N ILE A 449 7.07 -6.43 26.44
CA ILE A 449 7.43 -7.85 26.36
C ILE A 449 6.19 -8.69 26.74
N SER A 450 6.07 -9.89 26.19
CA SER A 450 5.08 -10.87 26.67
C SER A 450 5.77 -12.16 27.14
N TYR A 451 5.17 -12.85 28.11
CA TYR A 451 5.67 -14.11 28.66
C TYR A 451 4.59 -15.17 28.60
N SER A 452 4.92 -16.39 28.17
CA SER A 452 3.98 -17.51 28.21
C SER A 452 4.41 -18.54 29.26
N PRO A 453 3.59 -18.80 30.30
CA PRO A 453 3.87 -19.89 31.24
C PRO A 453 3.74 -21.27 30.59
N GLN A 454 3.08 -21.38 29.42
CA GLN A 454 2.93 -22.66 28.71
C GLN A 454 4.20 -23.06 27.94
N THR A 455 4.86 -22.09 27.31
CA THR A 455 6.12 -22.33 26.58
C THR A 455 7.34 -22.09 27.45
N GLY A 456 7.18 -21.31 28.52
CA GLY A 456 8.26 -20.80 29.35
C GLY A 456 9.05 -19.68 28.70
N LEU A 457 8.60 -19.08 27.59
CA LEU A 457 9.39 -18.14 26.77
C LEU A 457 8.96 -16.68 26.95
N LEU A 458 9.95 -15.78 26.81
CA LEU A 458 9.77 -14.33 26.65
C LEU A 458 9.75 -13.97 25.15
N TYR A 459 8.86 -13.07 24.74
CA TYR A 459 8.73 -12.59 23.36
C TYR A 459 9.02 -11.10 23.27
N VAL A 460 10.05 -10.74 22.50
CA VAL A 460 10.61 -9.37 22.46
C VAL A 460 10.63 -8.85 21.02
N ALA A 461 10.05 -7.67 20.82
CA ALA A 461 10.13 -6.92 19.57
C ALA A 461 11.30 -5.91 19.64
N ALA A 462 12.03 -5.77 18.54
CA ALA A 462 13.19 -4.89 18.45
C ALA A 462 13.33 -4.26 17.06
N VAL A 463 14.06 -3.16 17.01
CA VAL A 463 14.40 -2.41 15.80
C VAL A 463 15.89 -2.60 15.49
N ASP A 464 16.20 -2.64 14.20
CA ASP A 464 17.53 -2.54 13.63
C ASP A 464 17.57 -1.35 12.67
N SER A 465 17.89 -0.18 13.23
CA SER A 465 18.05 1.09 12.53
C SER A 465 19.39 1.73 12.93
N PRO A 466 20.53 1.28 12.36
CA PRO A 466 21.84 1.77 12.77
C PRO A 466 22.06 3.22 12.33
N SER A 467 22.66 4.03 13.19
CA SER A 467 22.99 5.43 12.87
C SER A 467 23.96 5.49 11.69
N GLY A 468 23.66 6.32 10.69
CA GLY A 468 24.52 6.53 9.53
C GLY A 468 24.59 5.34 8.54
N ALA A 469 23.66 4.38 8.62
CA ALA A 469 23.69 3.15 7.82
C ALA A 469 23.29 3.31 6.34
N GLY A 470 22.53 4.34 5.97
CA GLY A 470 22.09 4.54 4.57
C GLY A 470 21.11 3.47 4.06
N ARG A 471 20.42 2.74 4.96
CA ARG A 471 19.39 1.74 4.64
C ARG A 471 18.15 1.91 5.55
N PRO A 472 16.97 1.42 5.14
CA PRO A 472 15.78 1.46 6.00
C PRO A 472 15.91 0.57 7.25
N ALA A 473 15.06 0.84 8.24
CA ALA A 473 14.94 0.05 9.47
C ALA A 473 14.40 -1.37 9.18
N ARG A 474 14.83 -2.33 10.00
CA ARG A 474 14.31 -3.71 10.02
C ARG A 474 13.79 -4.05 11.40
N GLY A 475 12.71 -4.80 11.47
CA GLY A 475 12.13 -5.28 12.71
C GLY A 475 12.62 -6.68 13.02
N TYR A 476 12.85 -6.95 14.29
CA TYR A 476 13.21 -8.26 14.82
C TYR A 476 12.17 -8.67 15.86
N PHE A 477 11.79 -9.93 15.87
CA PHE A 477 10.91 -10.52 16.87
C PHE A 477 11.49 -11.85 17.34
N SER A 478 11.76 -11.93 18.63
CA SER A 478 12.60 -12.97 19.23
C SER A 478 11.89 -13.66 20.38
N ALA A 479 12.09 -14.97 20.51
CA ALA A 479 11.71 -15.71 21.70
C ALA A 479 12.96 -16.18 22.47
N PHE A 480 13.00 -15.88 23.75
CA PHE A 480 14.07 -16.26 24.67
C PHE A 480 13.55 -17.22 25.73
N ASP A 481 14.34 -18.23 26.07
CA ASP A 481 14.16 -19.01 27.29
C ASP A 481 14.83 -18.27 28.45
N PRO A 482 14.07 -17.68 29.39
CA PRO A 482 14.64 -16.93 30.49
C PRO A 482 15.34 -17.81 31.54
N SER A 483 15.08 -19.12 31.57
CA SER A 483 15.72 -20.04 32.52
C SER A 483 17.17 -20.36 32.16
N THR A 484 17.53 -20.19 30.89
CA THR A 484 18.87 -20.42 30.34
C THR A 484 19.51 -19.16 29.78
N GLY A 485 18.70 -18.16 29.41
CA GLY A 485 19.14 -16.97 28.68
C GLY A 485 19.34 -17.23 27.19
N GLU A 486 18.87 -18.35 26.64
CA GLU A 486 19.10 -18.71 25.24
C GLU A 486 18.01 -18.14 24.31
N LEU A 487 18.44 -17.68 23.13
CA LEU A 487 17.54 -17.34 22.04
C LEU A 487 17.02 -18.63 21.40
N VAL A 488 15.71 -18.88 21.49
CA VAL A 488 15.06 -20.08 20.95
C VAL A 488 14.76 -19.92 19.46
N TRP A 489 14.15 -18.79 19.08
CA TRP A 489 13.91 -18.45 17.68
C TRP A 489 13.87 -16.94 17.49
N GLN A 490 14.12 -16.49 16.26
CA GLN A 490 14.07 -15.08 15.87
C GLN A 490 13.55 -14.95 14.43
N ARG A 491 12.74 -13.93 14.19
CA ARG A 491 12.21 -13.55 12.87
C ARG A 491 12.52 -12.09 12.60
N ASP A 492 12.83 -11.78 11.35
CA ASP A 492 12.94 -10.42 10.86
C ASP A 492 11.78 -10.07 9.92
N PHE A 493 11.43 -8.78 9.87
CA PHE A 493 10.44 -8.22 8.95
C PHE A 493 10.77 -6.78 8.57
N ASP A 494 10.20 -6.31 7.47
CA ASP A 494 10.40 -4.93 7.02
C ASP A 494 9.65 -3.93 7.91
N GLY A 495 10.32 -2.85 8.30
CA GLY A 495 9.77 -1.83 9.20
C GLY A 495 10.45 -1.79 10.57
N HIS A 496 9.80 -1.14 11.53
CA HIS A 496 10.23 -1.00 12.91
C HIS A 496 9.52 -2.05 13.77
N GLY A 497 10.25 -2.83 14.56
CA GLY A 497 9.69 -3.71 15.59
C GLY A 497 9.43 -2.96 16.90
N GLN A 498 8.48 -2.01 16.90
CA GLN A 498 8.15 -1.18 18.07
C GLN A 498 6.81 -1.55 18.73
N ALA A 499 5.94 -2.31 18.05
CA ALA A 499 4.71 -2.82 18.65
C ALA A 499 5.03 -3.92 19.67
N GLY A 500 4.40 -3.85 20.84
CA GLY A 500 4.46 -4.95 21.81
C GLY A 500 3.74 -6.20 21.29
N SER A 501 3.95 -7.32 21.97
CA SER A 501 3.31 -8.59 21.60
C SER A 501 2.22 -9.02 22.58
N VAL A 502 1.37 -9.95 22.16
CA VAL A 502 0.47 -10.70 23.06
C VAL A 502 0.57 -12.17 22.74
N VAL A 503 0.70 -13.00 23.78
CA VAL A 503 0.72 -14.46 23.65
C VAL A 503 -0.56 -15.05 24.23
N THR A 504 -1.03 -16.14 23.64
CA THR A 504 -2.32 -16.75 23.98
C THR A 504 -2.18 -18.23 24.31
N ALA A 505 -3.09 -18.76 25.13
CA ALA A 505 -3.17 -20.19 25.45
C ALA A 505 -3.45 -21.08 24.23
N GLY A 506 -3.91 -20.50 23.11
CA GLY A 506 -4.02 -21.16 21.82
C GLY A 506 -2.69 -21.48 21.12
N GLY A 507 -1.55 -21.19 21.76
CA GLY A 507 -0.21 -21.42 21.22
C GLY A 507 0.23 -20.39 20.19
N LEU A 508 -0.38 -19.19 20.19
CA LEU A 508 -0.10 -18.11 19.24
C LEU A 508 0.53 -16.92 19.95
N VAL A 509 1.43 -16.23 19.25
CA VAL A 509 1.92 -14.90 19.61
C VAL A 509 1.63 -13.92 18.47
N PHE A 510 0.96 -12.81 18.79
CA PHE A 510 0.62 -11.75 17.84
C PHE A 510 1.50 -10.52 18.04
N VAL A 511 1.90 -9.88 16.94
CA VAL A 511 2.74 -8.67 16.93
C VAL A 511 2.55 -7.87 15.64
N GLY A 512 2.64 -6.54 15.73
CA GLY A 512 2.57 -5.63 14.59
C GLY A 512 3.94 -5.18 14.06
N ALA A 513 3.98 -4.74 12.81
CA ALA A 513 5.13 -4.04 12.23
C ALA A 513 4.86 -2.54 12.05
N GLY A 514 5.73 -1.73 12.65
CA GLY A 514 5.75 -0.28 12.50
C GLY A 514 6.35 0.13 11.16
N SER A 515 5.56 0.19 10.09
CA SER A 515 6.03 0.61 8.77
C SER A 515 4.99 1.41 8.02
N ASN A 516 5.39 2.59 7.51
CA ASN A 516 4.55 3.40 6.63
C ASN A 516 4.36 2.77 5.23
N ILE A 517 4.98 1.62 4.96
CA ILE A 517 4.93 0.92 3.66
C ILE A 517 4.30 -0.49 3.80
N ALA A 518 4.52 -1.19 4.93
CA ALA A 518 4.20 -2.61 5.06
C ALA A 518 2.97 -2.93 5.94
N GLY A 519 2.73 -2.19 7.05
CA GLY A 519 1.53 -2.29 7.89
C GLY A 519 1.03 -3.70 8.26
N TYR A 520 1.93 -4.66 8.50
CA TYR A 520 1.55 -6.05 8.74
C TYR A 520 1.33 -6.35 10.22
N PHE A 521 0.23 -7.06 10.52
CA PHE A 521 -0.04 -7.73 11.78
C PHE A 521 0.21 -9.22 11.61
N PHE A 522 1.01 -9.83 12.49
CA PHE A 522 1.47 -11.21 12.38
C PHE A 522 0.91 -12.07 13.51
N ALA A 523 0.73 -13.36 13.23
CA ALA A 523 0.55 -14.41 14.22
C ALA A 523 1.57 -15.52 13.98
N TYR A 524 2.42 -15.76 14.97
CA TYR A 524 3.40 -16.83 14.95
C TYR A 524 2.98 -17.96 15.89
N ASP A 525 3.43 -19.19 15.59
CA ASP A 525 3.47 -20.26 16.58
C ASP A 525 4.38 -19.84 17.74
N ALA A 526 3.84 -19.84 18.96
CA ALA A 526 4.54 -19.33 20.13
C ALA A 526 5.80 -20.15 20.48
N LYS A 527 5.86 -21.43 20.09
CA LYS A 527 6.98 -22.32 20.43
C LYS A 527 8.07 -22.32 19.36
N SER A 528 7.70 -22.34 18.08
CA SER A 528 8.63 -22.49 16.96
C SER A 528 8.97 -21.18 16.23
N GLY A 529 8.15 -20.15 16.42
CA GLY A 529 8.23 -18.91 15.64
C GLY A 529 7.82 -19.09 14.18
N GLU A 530 7.14 -20.18 13.81
CA GLU A 530 6.58 -20.36 12.48
C GLU A 530 5.51 -19.30 12.22
N LEU A 531 5.57 -18.62 11.07
CA LEU A 531 4.54 -17.67 10.68
C LEU A 531 3.27 -18.42 10.25
N LEU A 532 2.20 -18.29 11.02
CA LEU A 532 0.94 -19.00 10.76
C LEU A 532 -0.09 -18.13 10.05
N TRP A 533 -0.04 -16.82 10.25
CA TRP A 533 -0.97 -15.87 9.63
C TRP A 533 -0.37 -14.46 9.63
N LYS A 534 -0.71 -13.66 8.61
CA LYS A 534 -0.44 -12.22 8.58
C LYS A 534 -1.54 -11.46 7.85
N PHE A 535 -1.72 -10.19 8.19
CA PHE A 535 -2.70 -9.29 7.56
C PHE A 535 -2.14 -7.88 7.43
N ASN A 536 -2.38 -7.22 6.30
CA ASN A 536 -1.98 -5.82 6.10
C ASN A 536 -3.13 -4.90 6.53
N THR A 537 -2.91 -4.08 7.55
CA THR A 537 -3.92 -3.15 8.10
C THR A 537 -4.05 -1.86 7.28
N GLY A 538 -3.12 -1.60 6.35
CA GLY A 538 -3.08 -0.39 5.54
C GLY A 538 -2.25 0.76 6.14
N ALA A 539 -1.70 0.58 7.35
CA ALA A 539 -0.80 1.55 8.01
C ALA A 539 0.15 0.85 8.98
N GLY A 540 1.26 1.51 9.34
CA GLY A 540 2.21 0.97 10.32
C GLY A 540 1.59 0.80 11.70
N ILE A 541 1.86 -0.35 12.31
CA ILE A 541 1.33 -0.71 13.63
C ILE A 541 2.41 -0.44 14.68
N PHE A 542 2.11 0.50 15.58
CA PHE A 542 2.97 0.91 16.68
C PHE A 542 2.33 0.68 18.06
N ALA A 543 1.07 0.24 18.06
CA ALA A 543 0.34 -0.16 19.26
C ALA A 543 0.55 -1.64 19.57
N SER A 544 0.29 -2.00 20.82
CA SER A 544 0.34 -3.39 21.27
C SER A 544 -1.07 -3.99 21.23
N PRO A 545 -1.23 -5.21 20.67
CA PRO A 545 -2.53 -5.83 20.51
C PRO A 545 -3.11 -6.34 21.83
N SER A 546 -4.43 -6.30 21.96
CA SER A 546 -5.19 -6.86 23.08
C SER A 546 -6.07 -8.02 22.62
N VAL A 547 -6.25 -9.01 23.49
CA VAL A 547 -7.10 -10.19 23.21
C VAL A 547 -8.23 -10.25 24.23
N TYR A 548 -9.46 -10.35 23.77
CA TYR A 548 -10.64 -10.33 24.63
C TYR A 548 -11.72 -11.29 24.10
N MET A 549 -12.77 -11.49 24.89
CA MET A 549 -13.93 -12.27 24.48
C MET A 549 -15.21 -11.54 24.86
N VAL A 550 -16.14 -11.43 23.93
CA VAL A 550 -17.47 -10.85 24.14
C VAL A 550 -18.50 -11.74 23.46
N ASN A 551 -19.62 -12.01 24.15
CA ASN A 551 -20.68 -12.88 23.65
C ASN A 551 -20.20 -14.28 23.22
N GLY A 552 -19.20 -14.84 23.91
CA GLY A 552 -18.61 -16.16 23.62
C GLY A 552 -17.68 -16.19 22.41
N GLU A 553 -17.34 -15.04 21.85
CA GLU A 553 -16.46 -14.92 20.67
C GLU A 553 -15.17 -14.22 21.06
N GLN A 554 -14.03 -14.85 20.72
CA GLN A 554 -12.70 -14.28 20.93
C GLN A 554 -12.34 -13.33 19.79
N PHE A 555 -11.73 -12.21 20.18
CA PHE A 555 -11.28 -11.14 19.32
C PHE A 555 -9.82 -10.79 19.60
N VAL A 556 -9.12 -10.33 18.57
CA VAL A 556 -7.80 -9.68 18.68
C VAL A 556 -7.97 -8.25 18.16
N ALA A 557 -7.67 -7.26 18.98
CA ALA A 557 -7.78 -5.84 18.64
C ALA A 557 -6.41 -5.16 18.62
N ASP A 558 -6.23 -4.24 17.68
CA ASP A 558 -5.01 -3.45 17.51
C ASP A 558 -5.33 -2.05 16.94
N ALA A 559 -4.44 -1.08 17.11
CA ALA A 559 -4.66 0.32 16.72
C ALA A 559 -3.88 0.75 15.46
N LYS A 560 -4.63 1.40 14.54
CA LYS A 560 -4.27 2.13 13.30
C LYS A 560 -4.17 1.33 11.97
N PRO A 561 -5.20 1.44 11.10
CA PRO A 561 -6.58 1.77 11.49
C PRO A 561 -7.03 0.75 12.54
N PHE A 562 -7.79 1.20 13.53
CA PHE A 562 -8.22 0.34 14.62
C PHE A 562 -8.96 -0.88 14.04
N CYS A 563 -8.42 -2.07 14.22
CA CYS A 563 -8.88 -3.28 13.55
C CYS A 563 -9.11 -4.38 14.58
N VAL A 564 -10.33 -4.94 14.58
CA VAL A 564 -10.69 -6.09 15.41
C VAL A 564 -10.89 -7.29 14.51
N LEU A 565 -10.23 -8.39 14.85
CA LEU A 565 -10.21 -9.61 14.08
C LEU A 565 -10.98 -10.73 14.80
N ARG A 566 -11.66 -11.62 14.05
CA ARG A 566 -12.44 -12.75 14.58
C ARG A 566 -12.33 -14.00 13.69
N VAL A 567 -12.46 -15.19 14.27
CA VAL A 567 -12.72 -16.45 13.54
C VAL A 567 -14.18 -16.50 13.08
N SER A 568 -14.43 -16.63 11.77
CA SER A 568 -15.77 -16.67 11.17
C SER A 568 -16.25 -18.11 10.89
N PRO A 569 -17.39 -18.56 11.46
CA PRO A 569 -18.01 -19.86 11.13
C PRO A 569 -18.79 -19.85 9.80
N LEU A 570 -19.08 -18.67 9.23
CA LEU A 570 -20.05 -18.50 8.14
C LEU A 570 -19.56 -18.98 6.75
N MET A 571 -18.45 -19.72 6.71
CA MET A 571 -17.85 -20.27 5.48
C MET A 571 -17.78 -21.79 5.44
N ARG A 572 -18.49 -22.53 6.31
CA ARG A 572 -18.41 -24.00 6.34
C ARG A 572 -19.52 -24.75 5.59
N ASP A 573 -20.75 -24.21 5.50
CA ASP A 573 -21.90 -25.03 5.06
C ASP A 573 -22.34 -24.87 3.59
N ARG A 574 -21.62 -24.10 2.77
CA ARG A 574 -21.88 -24.03 1.31
C ARG A 574 -20.81 -24.66 0.42
N PHE A 575 -19.82 -25.35 1.01
CA PHE A 575 -18.64 -25.85 0.28
C PHE A 575 -18.43 -27.38 0.32
N ALA A 576 -19.37 -28.15 0.86
CA ALA A 576 -19.22 -29.61 0.93
C ALA A 576 -19.27 -30.32 -0.44
N LEU A 577 -19.72 -29.68 -1.52
CA LEU A 577 -19.73 -30.29 -2.86
C LEU A 577 -18.54 -29.90 -3.76
N VAL A 578 -17.76 -28.89 -3.36
CA VAL A 578 -16.62 -28.36 -4.13
C VAL A 578 -15.28 -28.83 -3.53
N ALA A 579 -15.27 -29.20 -2.24
CA ALA A 579 -14.08 -29.65 -1.52
C ALA A 579 -13.48 -30.95 -2.10
N ASP A 580 -14.27 -31.90 -2.58
CA ASP A 580 -13.74 -33.15 -3.17
C ASP A 580 -13.05 -32.91 -4.53
N PHE A 581 -13.47 -31.89 -5.26
CA PHE A 581 -12.84 -31.50 -6.53
C PHE A 581 -11.59 -30.63 -6.30
N VAL A 582 -11.61 -29.80 -5.26
CA VAL A 582 -10.48 -28.95 -4.84
C VAL A 582 -9.41 -29.76 -4.10
N PHE A 583 -9.73 -30.86 -3.40
CA PHE A 583 -8.72 -31.73 -2.77
C PHE A 583 -7.84 -32.45 -3.80
N LEU A 584 -8.39 -32.79 -4.98
CA LEU A 584 -7.63 -33.32 -6.12
C LEU A 584 -6.72 -32.27 -6.78
N VAL A 585 -7.13 -30.98 -6.76
CA VAL A 585 -6.33 -29.86 -7.28
C VAL A 585 -5.29 -29.39 -6.25
N LEU A 586 -5.63 -29.38 -4.96
CA LEU A 586 -4.75 -29.02 -3.86
C LEU A 586 -3.75 -30.12 -3.50
N ALA A 587 -4.04 -31.41 -3.74
CA ALA A 587 -3.01 -32.45 -3.70
C ALA A 587 -1.95 -32.24 -4.80
N GLY A 588 -2.35 -31.67 -5.94
CA GLY A 588 -1.44 -31.24 -7.01
C GLY A 588 -0.64 -29.98 -6.67
N VAL A 589 -1.22 -29.06 -5.89
CA VAL A 589 -0.57 -27.81 -5.45
C VAL A 589 0.28 -28.01 -4.19
N ALA A 590 -0.10 -28.90 -3.26
CA ALA A 590 0.66 -29.25 -2.07
C ALA A 590 1.93 -30.06 -2.40
N ALA A 591 1.89 -30.89 -3.45
CA ALA A 591 3.09 -31.51 -4.02
C ALA A 591 4.05 -30.48 -4.67
N PHE A 592 3.57 -29.27 -4.98
CA PHE A 592 4.34 -28.17 -5.57
C PHE A 592 4.96 -27.24 -4.50
N ILE A 593 4.42 -27.24 -3.28
CA ILE A 593 4.82 -26.30 -2.20
C ILE A 593 5.96 -26.86 -1.31
N SER A 594 6.20 -28.18 -1.25
CA SER A 594 7.10 -28.79 -0.26
C SER A 594 8.57 -29.02 -0.67
N MET A 595 9.14 -28.36 -1.68
CA MET A 595 10.52 -28.61 -2.14
C MET A 595 11.41 -27.34 -2.24
N ALA A 596 11.70 -26.71 -1.11
CA ALA A 596 12.55 -25.50 -1.03
C ALA A 596 13.90 -25.71 -0.31
N GLY A 597 14.56 -26.87 -0.47
CA GLY A 597 15.93 -27.12 -0.01
C GLY A 597 16.77 -27.83 -1.06
N GLY A 598 18.00 -27.36 -1.32
CA GLY A 598 18.90 -27.94 -2.33
C GLY A 598 19.44 -29.31 -1.92
N VAL A 599 19.47 -30.27 -2.86
CA VAL A 599 19.96 -31.64 -2.64
C VAL A 599 20.94 -32.04 -3.76
N SER A 600 22.02 -32.73 -3.38
CA SER A 600 22.99 -33.32 -4.30
C SER A 600 22.83 -34.85 -4.29
N TRP A 601 22.77 -35.45 -5.47
CA TRP A 601 22.71 -36.91 -5.63
C TRP A 601 23.91 -37.44 -6.42
N HIS A 602 24.30 -38.67 -6.10
CA HIS A 602 25.27 -39.45 -6.87
C HIS A 602 24.54 -40.63 -7.52
N ILE A 603 24.59 -40.70 -8.85
CA ILE A 603 24.13 -41.86 -9.62
C ILE A 603 25.32 -42.35 -10.45
N GLY A 604 26.00 -43.40 -9.94
CA GLY A 604 27.25 -43.88 -10.52
C GLY A 604 28.34 -42.80 -10.49
N SER A 605 29.05 -42.60 -11.60
CA SER A 605 30.09 -41.58 -11.72
C SER A 605 29.58 -40.16 -12.02
N LEU A 606 28.27 -39.98 -12.22
CA LEU A 606 27.70 -38.67 -12.54
C LEU A 606 27.23 -37.95 -11.26
N ARG A 607 27.78 -36.77 -11.00
CA ARG A 607 27.33 -35.87 -9.93
C ARG A 607 26.41 -34.80 -10.53
N VAL A 608 25.20 -34.68 -9.99
CA VAL A 608 24.21 -33.69 -10.43
C VAL A 608 23.78 -32.84 -9.25
N THR A 609 23.97 -31.54 -9.36
CA THR A 609 23.53 -30.52 -8.40
C THR A 609 22.49 -29.61 -9.06
N ALA A 610 21.37 -29.37 -8.37
CA ALA A 610 20.29 -28.51 -8.85
C ALA A 610 19.95 -27.42 -7.82
N GLY A 611 19.94 -26.16 -8.26
CA GLY A 611 19.77 -24.97 -7.42
C GLY A 611 18.34 -24.47 -7.20
N SER A 612 17.31 -25.16 -7.69
CA SER A 612 15.91 -24.82 -7.36
C SER A 612 14.97 -26.04 -7.51
N GLY A 613 14.06 -26.22 -6.55
CA GLY A 613 13.22 -27.40 -6.39
C GLY A 613 12.22 -27.69 -7.52
N THR A 614 11.88 -26.70 -8.35
CA THR A 614 10.95 -26.85 -9.48
C THR A 614 11.53 -27.66 -10.65
N ARG A 615 12.86 -27.70 -10.82
CA ARG A 615 13.51 -28.57 -11.84
C ARG A 615 13.50 -30.05 -11.42
N ALA A 616 13.54 -30.33 -10.12
CA ALA A 616 13.49 -31.69 -9.57
C ALA A 616 12.09 -32.30 -9.66
N ALA A 617 11.02 -31.51 -9.48
CA ALA A 617 9.63 -31.96 -9.58
C ALA A 617 9.22 -32.32 -11.02
N ALA A 618 9.69 -31.58 -12.03
CA ALA A 618 9.43 -31.90 -13.44
C ALA A 618 10.11 -33.21 -13.86
N LEU A 619 11.36 -33.45 -13.42
CA LEU A 619 12.08 -34.68 -13.73
C LEU A 619 11.56 -35.88 -12.91
N ALA A 620 11.25 -35.69 -11.62
CA ALA A 620 10.67 -36.72 -10.76
C ALA A 620 9.24 -37.07 -11.19
N GLY A 621 8.44 -36.11 -11.67
CA GLY A 621 7.13 -36.34 -12.26
C GLY A 621 7.21 -37.16 -13.55
N ILE A 622 8.18 -36.88 -14.42
CA ILE A 622 8.44 -37.68 -15.63
C ILE A 622 8.91 -39.10 -15.26
N VAL A 623 9.80 -39.24 -14.27
CA VAL A 623 10.30 -40.54 -13.81
C VAL A 623 9.24 -41.34 -13.05
N LEU A 624 8.37 -40.72 -12.25
CA LEU A 624 7.24 -41.36 -11.56
C LEU A 624 6.14 -41.75 -12.55
N VAL A 625 5.85 -40.94 -13.57
CA VAL A 625 4.90 -41.30 -14.63
C VAL A 625 5.43 -42.49 -15.46
N VAL A 626 6.72 -42.50 -15.78
CA VAL A 626 7.37 -43.63 -16.49
C VAL A 626 7.44 -44.88 -15.60
N ARG A 627 7.78 -44.74 -14.31
CA ARG A 627 7.85 -45.85 -13.35
C ARG A 627 6.46 -46.40 -13.00
N HIS A 628 5.44 -45.55 -12.86
CA HIS A 628 4.06 -45.98 -12.59
C HIS A 628 3.42 -46.67 -13.81
N ALA A 629 3.78 -46.25 -15.03
CA ALA A 629 3.39 -46.91 -16.27
C ALA A 629 4.09 -48.28 -16.48
N VAL A 630 5.33 -48.44 -15.98
CA VAL A 630 6.12 -49.68 -16.15
C VAL A 630 5.89 -50.71 -15.04
N VAL A 631 5.57 -50.27 -13.82
CA VAL A 631 5.48 -51.17 -12.64
C VAL A 631 4.09 -51.76 -12.42
N ARG A 632 2.99 -51.10 -12.83
CA ARG A 632 1.61 -51.58 -12.54
C ARG A 632 0.96 -52.47 -13.60
N HIS A 633 1.46 -52.52 -14.84
CA HIS A 633 0.94 -53.43 -15.87
C HIS A 633 2.05 -53.96 -16.80
N PRO A 634 2.77 -55.03 -16.40
CA PRO A 634 3.87 -55.62 -17.20
C PRO A 634 3.42 -56.11 -18.59
N SER A 635 2.11 -56.35 -18.78
CA SER A 635 1.55 -56.89 -20.03
C SER A 635 1.06 -55.83 -21.02
N LEU A 636 1.06 -54.54 -20.66
CA LEU A 636 0.59 -53.45 -21.53
C LEU A 636 1.71 -52.85 -22.38
N ALA A 637 2.96 -52.79 -21.92
CA ALA A 637 4.08 -52.33 -22.75
C ALA A 637 4.35 -53.30 -23.92
N ALA A 638 4.25 -54.61 -23.69
CA ALA A 638 4.33 -55.64 -24.73
C ALA A 638 3.14 -55.59 -25.69
N ARG A 639 1.91 -55.39 -25.20
CA ARG A 639 0.72 -55.24 -26.05
C ARG A 639 0.70 -53.90 -26.79
N LEU A 640 1.24 -52.82 -26.24
CA LEU A 640 1.33 -51.51 -26.90
C LEU A 640 2.41 -51.52 -27.97
N LEU A 641 3.54 -52.21 -27.78
CA LEU A 641 4.54 -52.42 -28.84
C LEU A 641 4.02 -53.33 -29.96
N ILE A 642 3.31 -54.41 -29.61
CA ILE A 642 2.67 -55.32 -30.59
C ILE A 642 1.50 -54.61 -31.29
N THR A 643 0.77 -53.74 -30.60
CA THR A 643 -0.30 -52.93 -31.21
C THR A 643 0.28 -51.80 -32.05
N LEU A 644 1.40 -51.16 -31.68
CA LEU A 644 2.07 -50.16 -32.51
C LEU A 644 2.78 -50.77 -33.72
N GLN A 645 3.29 -51.99 -33.61
CA GLN A 645 3.79 -52.77 -34.76
C GLN A 645 2.64 -53.27 -35.67
N ARG A 646 1.47 -53.62 -35.12
CA ARG A 646 0.27 -53.96 -35.90
C ARG A 646 -0.49 -52.72 -36.43
N VAL A 647 -0.37 -51.56 -35.79
CA VAL A 647 -0.97 -50.28 -36.21
C VAL A 647 -0.17 -49.61 -37.34
N LYS A 648 1.06 -50.07 -37.61
CA LYS A 648 1.76 -49.79 -38.87
C LYS A 648 0.99 -50.26 -40.11
N ALA A 649 -0.02 -51.14 -39.94
CA ALA A 649 -0.85 -51.64 -41.03
C ALA A 649 -2.30 -51.08 -41.07
N LEU A 650 -2.78 -50.26 -40.13
CA LEU A 650 -4.24 -50.02 -40.07
C LEU A 650 -4.79 -48.67 -39.55
N VAL A 651 -4.00 -47.61 -39.32
CA VAL A 651 -4.58 -46.33 -38.85
C VAL A 651 -4.21 -45.13 -39.75
N ARG A 652 -5.23 -44.63 -40.46
CA ARG A 652 -5.23 -43.39 -41.24
C ARG A 652 -4.76 -42.18 -40.40
N ILE A 653 -3.69 -41.57 -40.88
CA ILE A 653 -3.12 -40.19 -40.82
C ILE A 653 -3.80 -39.09 -39.95
N ARG A 654 -5.09 -39.14 -39.62
CA ARG A 654 -5.80 -38.08 -38.88
C ARG A 654 -5.55 -38.04 -37.36
N ARG A 655 -5.19 -39.16 -36.71
CA ARG A 655 -4.99 -39.20 -35.25
C ARG A 655 -3.59 -38.81 -34.78
N LEU A 656 -2.59 -38.88 -35.67
CA LEU A 656 -1.22 -38.40 -35.40
C LEU A 656 -1.12 -36.87 -35.37
N ALA A 657 -1.94 -36.16 -36.15
CA ALA A 657 -2.02 -34.70 -36.12
C ALA A 657 -2.60 -34.18 -34.79
N ALA A 658 -3.65 -34.81 -34.27
CA ALA A 658 -4.25 -34.45 -32.98
C ALA A 658 -3.29 -34.63 -31.80
N ALA A 659 -2.43 -35.65 -31.84
CA ALA A 659 -1.39 -35.87 -30.83
C ALA A 659 -0.28 -34.81 -30.91
N ALA A 660 0.13 -34.43 -32.12
CA ALA A 660 1.11 -33.36 -32.32
C ALA A 660 0.56 -31.98 -31.90
N ASP A 661 -0.71 -31.71 -32.15
CA ASP A 661 -1.37 -30.46 -31.76
C ASP A 661 -1.56 -30.36 -30.24
N LEU A 662 -1.85 -31.47 -29.56
CA LEU A 662 -1.89 -31.53 -28.09
C LEU A 662 -0.52 -31.24 -27.47
N VAL A 663 0.56 -31.75 -28.08
CA VAL A 663 1.94 -31.49 -27.66
C VAL A 663 2.31 -30.02 -27.85
N VAL A 664 1.89 -29.38 -28.95
CA VAL A 664 2.11 -27.95 -29.18
C VAL A 664 1.34 -27.09 -28.18
N VAL A 665 0.07 -27.38 -27.92
CA VAL A 665 -0.73 -26.68 -26.90
C VAL A 665 -0.11 -26.86 -25.51
N SER A 666 0.41 -28.05 -25.21
CA SER A 666 1.08 -28.33 -23.94
C SER A 666 2.41 -27.59 -23.80
N LEU A 667 3.19 -27.46 -24.88
CA LEU A 667 4.45 -26.71 -24.90
C LEU A 667 4.21 -25.19 -24.81
N VAL A 668 3.17 -24.68 -25.48
CA VAL A 668 2.78 -23.25 -25.40
C VAL A 668 2.20 -22.93 -24.03
N ALA A 669 1.38 -23.81 -23.45
CA ALA A 669 0.86 -23.65 -22.09
C ALA A 669 1.97 -23.75 -21.03
N ALA A 670 2.91 -24.68 -21.19
CA ALA A 670 4.07 -24.82 -20.32
C ALA A 670 5.00 -23.60 -20.43
N GLN A 671 5.22 -23.07 -21.63
CA GLN A 671 6.02 -21.85 -21.81
C GLN A 671 5.30 -20.61 -21.28
N PHE A 672 4.00 -20.48 -21.48
CA PHE A 672 3.18 -19.42 -20.86
C PHE A 672 3.30 -19.46 -19.33
N LEU A 673 3.34 -20.66 -18.73
CA LEU A 673 3.60 -20.85 -17.30
C LEU A 673 5.05 -20.52 -16.90
N ILE A 674 6.05 -20.79 -17.74
CA ILE A 674 7.46 -20.45 -17.49
C ILE A 674 7.71 -18.94 -17.61
N ASP A 675 7.09 -18.28 -18.58
CA ASP A 675 7.17 -16.83 -18.79
C ASP A 675 6.39 -16.06 -17.70
N LEU A 676 5.31 -16.64 -17.15
CA LEU A 676 4.59 -16.11 -15.98
C LEU A 676 5.48 -16.06 -14.72
N VAL A 677 6.50 -16.92 -14.63
CA VAL A 677 7.38 -17.10 -13.45
C VAL A 677 8.76 -16.42 -13.63
N GLY A 678 9.04 -15.80 -14.79
CA GLY A 678 10.16 -14.87 -14.96
C GLY A 678 11.57 -15.47 -15.02
N GLY A 679 11.78 -16.53 -15.82
CA GLY A 679 13.10 -17.19 -15.94
C GLY A 679 13.82 -16.96 -17.28
N GLY A 680 14.89 -16.15 -17.29
CA GLY A 680 15.99 -16.26 -18.26
C GLY A 680 17.10 -17.13 -17.67
N GLY A 681 17.74 -17.99 -18.47
CA GLY A 681 18.82 -18.87 -18.01
C GLY A 681 20.14 -18.59 -18.72
N GLU A 682 21.25 -18.59 -17.97
CA GLU A 682 22.61 -18.67 -18.51
C GLU A 682 23.06 -20.13 -18.62
N SER A 683 23.77 -20.47 -19.70
CA SER A 683 24.56 -21.71 -19.77
C SER A 683 25.89 -21.45 -20.45
N GLN A 684 26.98 -21.98 -19.88
CA GLN A 684 28.29 -22.04 -20.51
C GLN A 684 28.54 -23.44 -21.06
N ALA A 685 28.95 -23.52 -22.33
CA ALA A 685 29.54 -24.71 -22.93
C ALA A 685 30.72 -24.28 -23.81
N GLY A 686 31.92 -24.78 -23.50
CA GLY A 686 33.09 -24.69 -24.38
C GLY A 686 33.64 -23.30 -24.67
N GLY A 687 33.64 -22.38 -23.68
CA GLY A 687 34.28 -21.06 -23.82
C GLY A 687 33.45 -19.99 -24.54
N PHE A 688 32.21 -20.28 -24.94
CA PHE A 688 31.29 -19.28 -25.48
C PHE A 688 30.23 -18.89 -24.44
N HIS A 689 30.09 -17.58 -24.21
CA HIS A 689 28.97 -17.01 -23.46
C HIS A 689 27.79 -16.82 -24.42
N VAL A 690 26.68 -17.53 -24.17
CA VAL A 690 25.42 -17.32 -24.90
C VAL A 690 24.34 -16.92 -23.91
N LEU A 691 23.96 -15.64 -23.97
CA LEU A 691 22.82 -15.09 -23.25
C LEU A 691 21.57 -15.30 -24.13
N ILE A 692 20.56 -16.04 -23.64
CA ILE A 692 19.30 -16.24 -24.37
C ILE A 692 18.18 -15.51 -23.62
N PRO A 693 17.72 -14.32 -24.07
CA PRO A 693 16.62 -13.61 -23.46
C PRO A 693 15.30 -14.39 -23.59
N GLY A 694 14.44 -14.31 -22.56
CA GLY A 694 13.06 -14.82 -22.59
C GLY A 694 12.29 -14.22 -23.76
N GLY A 695 11.77 -15.08 -24.65
CA GLY A 695 11.14 -14.71 -25.92
C GLY A 695 11.76 -15.39 -27.16
N THR A 696 13.04 -15.78 -27.10
CA THR A 696 13.73 -16.41 -28.23
C THR A 696 13.19 -17.81 -28.56
N TYR A 697 12.64 -18.51 -27.56
CA TYR A 697 12.08 -19.86 -27.71
C TYR A 697 10.72 -19.91 -28.41
N LEU A 698 9.93 -18.82 -28.46
CA LEU A 698 8.70 -18.77 -29.27
C LEU A 698 9.02 -18.69 -30.76
N VAL A 699 10.05 -17.91 -31.11
CA VAL A 699 10.58 -17.82 -32.48
C VAL A 699 11.26 -19.14 -32.87
N LEU A 700 12.07 -19.73 -31.98
CA LEU A 700 12.72 -21.02 -32.23
C LEU A 700 11.75 -22.21 -32.19
N ALA A 701 10.66 -22.16 -31.42
CA ALA A 701 9.61 -23.17 -31.42
C ALA A 701 8.70 -23.01 -32.66
N ALA A 702 8.38 -21.79 -33.07
CA ALA A 702 7.72 -21.55 -34.35
C ALA A 702 8.62 -21.99 -35.53
N LEU A 703 9.93 -21.76 -35.44
CA LEU A 703 10.94 -22.21 -36.41
C LEU A 703 11.14 -23.73 -36.35
N ALA A 704 11.10 -24.37 -35.17
CA ALA A 704 11.21 -25.81 -35.00
C ALA A 704 9.92 -26.52 -35.45
N VAL A 705 8.75 -25.95 -35.19
CA VAL A 705 7.46 -26.37 -35.76
C VAL A 705 7.48 -26.25 -37.29
N TRP A 706 8.08 -25.17 -37.81
CA TRP A 706 8.28 -24.98 -39.24
C TRP A 706 9.28 -25.98 -39.84
N LEU A 707 10.41 -26.25 -39.18
CA LEU A 707 11.47 -27.17 -39.61
C LEU A 707 11.06 -28.66 -39.50
N LEU A 708 10.50 -29.08 -38.35
CA LEU A 708 10.03 -30.47 -38.12
C LEU A 708 8.89 -30.85 -39.07
N ARG A 709 8.01 -29.91 -39.44
CA ARG A 709 6.94 -30.17 -40.41
C ARG A 709 7.41 -30.08 -41.87
N ARG A 710 8.45 -29.30 -42.19
CA ARG A 710 9.12 -29.33 -43.50
C ARG A 710 9.87 -30.66 -43.74
N ALA A 711 10.38 -31.27 -42.66
CA ALA A 711 11.00 -32.59 -42.69
C ALA A 711 9.97 -33.74 -42.77
N ALA A 712 8.77 -33.58 -42.17
CA ALA A 712 7.76 -34.65 -42.12
C ALA A 712 6.73 -34.65 -43.28
N PHE A 713 6.52 -33.54 -44.00
CA PHE A 713 5.52 -33.44 -45.07
C PHE A 713 6.07 -32.74 -46.31
N LYS A 714 6.55 -33.53 -47.29
CA LYS A 714 6.72 -33.06 -48.66
C LYS A 714 5.33 -32.82 -49.28
N GLY A 715 4.87 -31.57 -49.30
CA GLY A 715 3.85 -31.12 -50.27
C GLY A 715 2.57 -30.46 -49.78
N SER A 716 2.36 -30.19 -48.48
CA SER A 716 1.18 -29.39 -48.05
C SER A 716 1.45 -28.54 -46.79
N SER A 717 0.96 -27.29 -46.77
CA SER A 717 1.31 -26.32 -45.73
C SER A 717 0.70 -26.70 -44.36
N PRO A 718 1.48 -26.65 -43.25
CA PRO A 718 1.02 -26.98 -41.89
C PRO A 718 -0.22 -26.23 -41.41
N LEU A 719 -0.41 -24.98 -41.86
CA LEU A 719 -1.58 -24.16 -41.55
C LEU A 719 -2.88 -24.78 -42.06
N LYS A 720 -2.88 -25.48 -43.21
CA LYS A 720 -4.10 -26.07 -43.80
C LYS A 720 -4.66 -27.27 -43.01
N LEU A 721 -3.95 -27.80 -42.02
CA LEU A 721 -4.36 -28.95 -41.21
C LEU A 721 -4.95 -28.57 -39.84
N LEU A 722 -4.46 -27.48 -39.24
CA LEU A 722 -4.98 -26.91 -37.97
C LEU A 722 -6.26 -26.08 -38.18
N LEU A 723 -6.35 -25.44 -39.35
CA LEU A 723 -7.48 -24.61 -39.71
C LEU A 723 -8.62 -25.49 -40.22
N SER A 724 -9.86 -25.15 -39.83
CA SER A 724 -11.03 -25.92 -40.28
C SER A 724 -11.06 -25.98 -41.82
N ARG A 725 -11.11 -27.19 -42.39
CA ARG A 725 -11.26 -27.41 -43.84
C ARG A 725 -12.64 -26.99 -44.39
N ARG A 726 -13.55 -26.51 -43.54
CA ARG A 726 -14.97 -26.37 -43.89
C ARG A 726 -15.39 -25.03 -44.47
N HIS A 727 -14.49 -24.06 -44.60
CA HIS A 727 -14.82 -22.83 -45.32
C HIS A 727 -13.63 -22.35 -46.17
N GLU A 728 -13.75 -22.52 -47.49
CA GLU A 728 -13.05 -21.73 -48.50
C GLU A 728 -13.49 -20.24 -48.50
N HIS A 729 -13.93 -19.73 -47.36
CA HIS A 729 -14.28 -18.34 -47.21
C HIS A 729 -13.22 -17.68 -46.35
N ALA A 730 -12.52 -16.75 -47.00
CA ALA A 730 -11.89 -15.61 -46.40
C ALA A 730 -12.64 -15.18 -45.13
N TRP A 731 -11.91 -14.63 -44.15
CA TRP A 731 -12.46 -13.68 -43.17
C TRP A 731 -13.71 -13.03 -43.77
N PRO A 732 -14.93 -13.36 -43.28
CA PRO A 732 -16.15 -13.30 -44.08
C PRO A 732 -16.19 -11.99 -44.88
N ALA A 733 -16.40 -12.09 -46.18
CA ALA A 733 -16.48 -10.95 -47.10
C ALA A 733 -17.55 -9.91 -46.68
N ALA A 734 -18.38 -10.23 -45.68
CA ALA A 734 -19.30 -9.33 -45.03
C ALA A 734 -18.62 -8.59 -43.85
N PHE A 735 -17.74 -7.63 -44.12
CA PHE A 735 -17.52 -6.48 -43.22
C PHE A 735 -18.77 -5.57 -43.21
N GLY A 736 -19.91 -6.18 -42.90
CA GLY A 736 -21.20 -5.51 -42.81
C GLY A 736 -21.25 -4.71 -41.53
N TRP A 737 -21.68 -3.46 -41.64
CA TRP A 737 -22.04 -2.67 -40.47
C TRP A 737 -23.21 -3.33 -39.75
N PRO A 738 -23.27 -3.26 -38.40
CA PRO A 738 -24.46 -3.71 -37.69
C PRO A 738 -25.72 -3.03 -38.22
N SER A 739 -26.80 -3.77 -38.30
CA SER A 739 -28.12 -3.25 -38.65
C SER A 739 -28.61 -2.25 -37.59
N ARG A 740 -29.58 -1.39 -37.95
CA ARG A 740 -30.19 -0.44 -36.99
C ARG A 740 -30.69 -1.11 -35.71
N ARG A 741 -31.27 -2.32 -35.83
CA ARG A 741 -31.75 -3.10 -34.67
C ARG A 741 -30.61 -3.62 -33.79
N GLU A 742 -29.52 -4.08 -34.40
CA GLU A 742 -28.34 -4.54 -33.66
C GLU A 742 -27.66 -3.37 -32.93
N TRP A 743 -27.56 -2.20 -33.57
CA TRP A 743 -27.07 -0.99 -32.92
C TRP A 743 -27.92 -0.56 -31.73
N LEU A 744 -29.24 -0.55 -31.89
CA LEU A 744 -30.14 -0.21 -30.80
C LEU A 744 -29.99 -1.19 -29.63
N LEU A 745 -29.89 -2.50 -29.92
CA LEU A 745 -29.66 -3.51 -28.89
C LEU A 745 -28.33 -3.29 -28.16
N ALA A 746 -27.23 -3.07 -28.90
CA ALA A 746 -25.92 -2.82 -28.30
C ALA A 746 -25.92 -1.55 -27.45
N PHE A 747 -26.59 -0.49 -27.91
CA PHE A 747 -26.74 0.75 -27.15
C PHE A 747 -27.50 0.55 -25.85
N VAL A 748 -28.62 -0.18 -25.88
CA VAL A 748 -29.41 -0.47 -24.67
C VAL A 748 -28.62 -1.35 -23.68
N VAL A 749 -27.94 -2.38 -24.16
CA VAL A 749 -27.19 -3.31 -23.30
C VAL A 749 -25.96 -2.64 -22.69
N VAL A 750 -25.13 -2.00 -23.52
CA VAL A 750 -23.90 -1.33 -23.03
C VAL A 750 -24.27 -0.10 -22.20
N GLY A 751 -25.20 0.74 -22.67
CA GLY A 751 -25.65 1.91 -21.93
C GLY A 751 -26.30 1.56 -20.61
N GLY A 752 -27.16 0.53 -20.58
CA GLY A 752 -27.73 0.01 -19.34
C GLY A 752 -26.67 -0.53 -18.37
N ALA A 753 -25.67 -1.26 -18.88
CA ALA A 753 -24.54 -1.71 -18.08
C ALA A 753 -23.68 -0.53 -17.57
N THR A 754 -23.49 0.52 -18.35
CA THR A 754 -22.76 1.72 -17.92
C THR A 754 -23.49 2.41 -16.77
N VAL A 755 -24.82 2.60 -16.88
CA VAL A 755 -25.63 3.18 -15.80
C VAL A 755 -25.61 2.29 -14.56
N LEU A 756 -25.66 0.96 -14.72
CA LEU A 756 -25.65 0.02 -13.60
C LEU A 756 -24.29 -0.01 -12.88
N LEU A 757 -23.20 -0.21 -13.62
CA LEU A 757 -21.86 -0.36 -13.04
C LEU A 757 -21.28 0.98 -12.56
N LEU A 758 -21.62 2.09 -13.22
CA LEU A 758 -21.17 3.43 -12.85
C LEU A 758 -22.28 4.25 -12.16
N HIS A 759 -23.24 3.58 -11.50
CA HIS A 759 -24.37 4.25 -10.85
C HIS A 759 -23.91 5.31 -9.84
N GLN A 760 -22.81 5.07 -9.13
CA GLN A 760 -22.22 6.03 -8.19
C GLN A 760 -21.86 7.34 -8.89
N GLN A 761 -21.20 7.28 -10.05
CA GLN A 761 -20.86 8.47 -10.85
C GLN A 761 -22.09 9.14 -11.46
N VAL A 762 -23.09 8.36 -11.87
CA VAL A 762 -24.35 8.92 -12.40
C VAL A 762 -25.11 9.69 -11.32
N LEU A 763 -25.12 9.18 -10.08
CA LEU A 763 -25.77 9.82 -8.94
C LEU A 763 -24.98 11.03 -8.43
N ALA A 764 -23.64 10.96 -8.46
CA ALA A 764 -22.73 12.03 -8.04
C ALA A 764 -22.02 12.64 -9.26
N PHE A 765 -22.80 13.20 -10.19
CA PHE A 765 -22.34 13.57 -11.54
C PHE A 765 -21.16 14.58 -11.58
N THR A 766 -21.10 15.50 -10.63
CA THR A 766 -20.03 16.51 -10.54
C THR A 766 -18.89 16.11 -9.61
N SER A 767 -18.92 14.90 -9.07
CA SER A 767 -17.88 14.38 -8.18
C SER A 767 -16.81 13.64 -8.97
N VAL A 768 -15.60 13.60 -8.42
CA VAL A 768 -14.42 12.95 -9.03
C VAL A 768 -13.84 11.89 -8.11
N PRO A 769 -13.12 10.90 -8.65
CA PRO A 769 -12.52 9.84 -7.83
C PRO A 769 -11.34 10.30 -6.95
N ASP A 770 -10.65 11.38 -7.32
CA ASP A 770 -9.53 11.99 -6.61
C ASP A 770 -9.33 13.45 -7.09
N LEU A 771 -8.53 14.26 -6.38
CA LEU A 771 -8.26 15.66 -6.75
C LEU A 771 -7.00 15.82 -7.63
N GLY A 772 -6.42 14.73 -8.15
CA GLY A 772 -5.22 14.77 -8.98
C GLY A 772 -5.53 14.89 -10.47
N ASP A 773 -5.40 13.77 -11.18
CA ASP A 773 -5.57 13.68 -12.65
C ASP A 773 -6.93 14.16 -13.18
N PRO A 774 -8.07 14.05 -12.45
CA PRO A 774 -9.34 14.60 -12.92
C PRO A 774 -9.29 16.12 -13.04
N LEU A 775 -8.68 16.81 -12.06
CA LEU A 775 -8.51 18.27 -12.10
C LEU A 775 -7.54 18.68 -13.21
N PHE A 776 -6.43 17.96 -13.34
CA PHE A 776 -5.47 18.16 -14.42
C PHE A 776 -6.11 17.99 -15.82
N SER A 777 -6.96 16.97 -15.98
CA SER A 777 -7.71 16.73 -17.21
C SER A 777 -8.71 17.85 -17.49
N MET A 778 -9.47 18.28 -16.50
CA MET A 778 -10.39 19.42 -16.62
C MET A 778 -9.67 20.70 -17.03
N TRP A 779 -8.51 20.99 -16.43
CA TRP A 779 -7.69 22.14 -16.83
C TRP A 779 -7.25 22.04 -18.31
N ARG A 780 -6.79 20.88 -18.78
CA ARG A 780 -6.43 20.68 -20.20
C ARG A 780 -7.62 20.93 -21.14
N LEU A 781 -8.80 20.38 -20.81
CA LEU A 781 -10.02 20.60 -21.59
C LEU A 781 -10.37 22.10 -21.68
N ALA A 782 -10.34 22.79 -20.53
CA ALA A 782 -10.63 24.20 -20.43
C ALA A 782 -9.58 25.06 -21.15
N TRP A 783 -8.29 24.73 -21.04
CA TRP A 783 -7.20 25.42 -21.71
C TRP A 783 -7.36 25.37 -23.23
N VAL A 784 -7.63 24.19 -23.80
CA VAL A 784 -7.88 24.06 -25.24
C VAL A 784 -9.07 24.91 -25.67
N ALA A 785 -10.18 24.89 -24.92
CA ALA A 785 -11.35 25.71 -25.21
C ALA A 785 -11.08 27.23 -25.05
N HIS A 786 -10.21 27.60 -24.12
CA HIS A 786 -9.83 28.99 -23.85
C HIS A 786 -8.90 29.53 -24.94
N GLN A 787 -7.83 28.79 -25.27
CA GLN A 787 -6.73 29.29 -26.08
C GLN A 787 -7.02 29.23 -27.58
N LEU A 788 -7.77 28.22 -28.04
CA LEU A 788 -8.08 28.03 -29.45
C LEU A 788 -8.71 29.25 -30.17
N PRO A 789 -9.71 29.95 -29.60
CA PRO A 789 -10.27 31.16 -30.23
C PRO A 789 -9.42 32.42 -30.05
N ARG A 790 -8.41 32.41 -29.18
CA ARG A 790 -7.61 33.59 -28.81
C ARG A 790 -6.29 33.64 -29.55
N ASP A 791 -5.50 32.58 -29.41
CA ASP A 791 -4.18 32.45 -30.02
C ASP A 791 -3.83 30.98 -30.29
N PRO A 792 -4.36 30.40 -31.39
CA PRO A 792 -4.18 28.99 -31.70
C PRO A 792 -2.72 28.61 -32.04
N LEU A 793 -1.87 29.58 -32.39
CA LEU A 793 -0.44 29.33 -32.67
C LEU A 793 0.35 29.07 -31.39
N HIS A 794 -0.08 29.67 -30.28
CA HIS A 794 0.48 29.48 -28.94
C HIS A 794 -0.39 28.54 -28.09
N LEU A 795 -1.06 27.56 -28.72
CA LEU A 795 -1.89 26.57 -28.01
C LEU A 795 -1.10 25.79 -26.95
N PHE A 796 0.19 25.56 -27.20
CA PHE A 796 1.03 24.81 -26.28
C PHE A 796 1.60 25.64 -25.12
N ASP A 797 1.56 26.97 -25.22
CA ASP A 797 2.11 27.89 -24.21
C ASP A 797 1.11 28.12 -23.09
N ALA A 798 0.86 27.03 -22.36
CA ALA A 798 -0.08 26.97 -21.24
C ALA A 798 0.34 27.85 -20.05
N ASN A 799 -0.66 28.28 -19.29
CA ASN A 799 -0.49 29.24 -18.19
C ASN A 799 0.12 28.65 -16.90
N ILE A 800 0.75 27.47 -16.96
CA ILE A 800 1.39 26.80 -15.81
C ILE A 800 2.90 26.84 -15.92
N PHE A 801 3.60 26.64 -14.80
CA PHE A 801 5.06 26.65 -14.73
C PHE A 801 5.70 27.93 -15.29
N HIS A 802 5.05 29.09 -15.13
CA HIS A 802 5.62 30.34 -15.62
C HIS A 802 7.06 30.56 -15.08
N PRO A 803 8.05 30.94 -15.91
CA PRO A 803 7.98 31.39 -17.31
C PRO A 803 8.28 30.30 -18.36
N ALA A 804 8.16 29.02 -18.03
CA ALA A 804 8.37 27.94 -18.98
C ALA A 804 7.39 28.01 -20.16
N VAL A 805 7.88 27.68 -21.36
CA VAL A 805 7.11 27.70 -22.61
C VAL A 805 6.69 26.29 -23.02
N ARG A 806 5.66 26.21 -23.86
CA ARG A 806 5.11 24.96 -24.40
C ARG A 806 4.72 23.93 -23.34
N THR A 807 4.27 24.38 -22.18
CA THR A 807 4.01 23.56 -20.99
C THR A 807 2.86 22.56 -21.16
N LEU A 808 1.96 22.77 -22.14
CA LEU A 808 0.94 21.77 -22.49
C LEU A 808 1.57 20.46 -23.05
N ALA A 809 2.79 20.52 -23.63
CA ALA A 809 3.51 19.36 -24.13
C ALA A 809 4.34 18.63 -23.05
N TYR A 810 4.24 19.03 -21.79
CA TYR A 810 4.93 18.36 -20.69
C TYR A 810 4.20 17.06 -20.28
N SER A 811 2.97 16.87 -20.75
CA SER A 811 2.17 15.64 -20.63
C SER A 811 1.32 15.44 -21.88
N ASP A 812 0.41 14.47 -21.86
CA ASP A 812 -0.55 14.25 -22.94
C ASP A 812 -1.48 15.46 -23.10
N ALA A 813 -1.46 16.10 -24.28
CA ALA A 813 -2.14 17.38 -24.49
C ALA A 813 -3.69 17.26 -24.63
N MET A 814 -4.23 16.06 -24.82
CA MET A 814 -5.68 15.81 -24.94
C MET A 814 -6.41 16.70 -25.96
N LEU A 815 -5.78 16.97 -27.11
CA LEU A 815 -6.29 17.94 -28.09
C LEU A 815 -7.69 17.58 -28.59
N LEU A 816 -7.97 16.32 -28.91
CA LEU A 816 -9.30 15.92 -29.39
C LEU A 816 -10.39 16.00 -28.30
N PRO A 817 -10.21 15.42 -27.09
CA PRO A 817 -11.13 15.63 -25.98
C PRO A 817 -11.41 17.12 -25.70
N GLY A 818 -10.37 17.97 -25.72
CA GLY A 818 -10.52 19.42 -25.55
C GLY A 818 -11.36 20.06 -26.66
N LEU A 819 -11.15 19.67 -27.92
CA LEU A 819 -11.96 20.13 -29.05
C LEU A 819 -13.42 19.68 -28.96
N ILE A 820 -13.68 18.48 -28.45
CA ILE A 820 -15.05 17.98 -28.23
C ILE A 820 -15.72 18.71 -27.05
N ALA A 821 -14.95 19.04 -26.01
CA ALA A 821 -15.42 19.79 -24.85
C ALA A 821 -15.74 21.27 -25.18
N ALA A 822 -14.97 21.88 -26.07
CA ALA A 822 -14.97 23.32 -26.30
C ALA A 822 -16.36 23.93 -26.60
N PRO A 823 -17.21 23.36 -27.49
CA PRO A 823 -18.54 23.90 -27.75
C PRO A 823 -19.43 23.97 -26.49
N ALA A 824 -19.39 22.94 -25.63
CA ALA A 824 -20.17 22.92 -24.41
C ALA A 824 -19.66 23.98 -23.41
N LEU A 825 -18.34 24.12 -23.30
CA LEU A 825 -17.71 25.13 -22.44
C LEU A 825 -18.00 26.56 -22.93
N TRP A 826 -17.99 26.81 -24.24
CA TRP A 826 -18.38 28.11 -24.82
C TRP A 826 -19.86 28.44 -24.61
N LEU A 827 -20.72 27.41 -24.52
CA LEU A 827 -22.14 27.55 -24.16
C LEU A 827 -22.36 27.70 -22.65
N GLY A 828 -21.29 27.75 -21.84
CA GLY A 828 -21.37 27.94 -20.39
C GLY A 828 -21.71 26.68 -19.60
N ALA A 829 -21.56 25.48 -20.19
CA ALA A 829 -21.72 24.24 -19.44
C ALA A 829 -20.63 24.13 -18.34
N PRO A 830 -20.98 23.72 -17.11
CA PRO A 830 -19.99 23.54 -16.05
C PRO A 830 -18.91 22.54 -16.44
N LEU A 831 -17.64 22.86 -16.15
CA LEU A 831 -16.48 22.05 -16.57
C LEU A 831 -16.56 20.60 -16.04
N ALA A 832 -16.96 20.42 -14.78
CA ALA A 832 -17.16 19.08 -14.19
C ALA A 832 -18.24 18.28 -14.92
N VAL A 833 -19.33 18.93 -15.36
CA VAL A 833 -20.40 18.26 -16.13
C VAL A 833 -19.88 17.82 -17.49
N VAL A 834 -19.07 18.65 -18.16
CA VAL A 834 -18.46 18.30 -19.45
C VAL A 834 -17.49 17.12 -19.28
N TYR A 835 -16.61 17.16 -18.27
CA TYR A 835 -15.68 16.07 -17.96
C TYR A 835 -16.41 14.74 -17.71
N THR A 836 -17.38 14.71 -16.79
CA THR A 836 -18.11 13.48 -16.47
C THR A 836 -18.93 12.97 -17.66
N SER A 837 -19.49 13.87 -18.48
CA SER A 837 -20.20 13.49 -19.70
C SER A 837 -19.29 12.78 -20.69
N LEU A 838 -18.08 13.33 -20.90
CA LEU A 838 -17.07 12.71 -21.77
C LEU A 838 -16.57 11.38 -21.20
N MET A 839 -16.37 11.31 -19.88
CA MET A 839 -15.99 10.10 -19.17
C MET A 839 -17.02 8.98 -19.40
N LEU A 840 -18.30 9.22 -19.07
CA LEU A 840 -19.37 8.23 -19.24
C LEU A 840 -19.59 7.86 -20.71
N PHE A 841 -19.52 8.84 -21.60
CA PHE A 841 -19.61 8.61 -23.05
C PHE A 841 -18.51 7.65 -23.53
N SER A 842 -17.29 7.75 -23.01
CA SER A 842 -16.17 6.91 -23.42
C SER A 842 -16.40 5.42 -23.16
N PHE A 843 -17.10 5.04 -22.09
CA PHE A 843 -17.46 3.65 -21.77
C PHE A 843 -18.48 3.11 -22.79
N VAL A 844 -19.53 3.89 -23.06
CA VAL A 844 -20.55 3.52 -24.05
C VAL A 844 -19.95 3.42 -25.44
N ALA A 845 -19.19 4.44 -25.87
CA ALA A 845 -18.54 4.48 -27.17
C ALA A 845 -17.58 3.30 -27.36
N ALA A 846 -16.81 2.93 -26.35
CA ALA A 846 -15.90 1.79 -26.42
C ALA A 846 -16.61 0.45 -26.58
N GLY A 847 -17.67 0.22 -25.80
CA GLY A 847 -18.47 -1.00 -25.93
C GLY A 847 -19.12 -1.12 -27.31
N LEU A 848 -19.63 0.00 -27.86
CA LEU A 848 -20.21 0.07 -29.20
C LEU A 848 -19.18 -0.13 -30.32
N ALA A 849 -18.01 0.49 -30.18
CA ALA A 849 -16.90 0.33 -31.11
C ALA A 849 -16.40 -1.12 -31.16
N MET A 850 -16.19 -1.73 -29.99
CA MET A 850 -15.79 -3.13 -29.89
C MET A 850 -16.89 -4.07 -30.39
N PHE A 851 -18.15 -3.78 -30.10
CA PHE A 851 -19.29 -4.51 -30.65
C PHE A 851 -19.25 -4.53 -32.18
N ALA A 852 -19.02 -3.40 -32.85
CA ALA A 852 -18.92 -3.35 -34.32
C ALA A 852 -17.77 -4.20 -34.85
N LEU A 853 -16.57 -4.09 -34.24
CA LEU A 853 -15.40 -4.90 -34.61
C LEU A 853 -15.68 -6.40 -34.44
N ALA A 854 -16.13 -6.81 -33.25
CA ALA A 854 -16.42 -8.20 -32.94
C ALA A 854 -17.57 -8.77 -33.78
N ARG A 855 -18.58 -7.95 -34.13
CA ARG A 855 -19.69 -8.34 -35.00
C ARG A 855 -19.26 -8.60 -36.44
N ALA A 856 -18.31 -7.80 -36.95
CA ALA A 856 -17.73 -7.99 -38.27
C ALA A 856 -16.83 -9.23 -38.35
N ILE A 857 -16.14 -9.56 -37.26
CA ILE A 857 -15.23 -10.73 -37.20
C ILE A 857 -15.99 -12.03 -36.97
N SER A 858 -16.85 -12.07 -35.97
CA SER A 858 -17.54 -13.30 -35.54
C SER A 858 -18.83 -13.59 -36.31
N GLY A 859 -19.42 -12.59 -36.96
CA GLY A 859 -20.74 -12.69 -37.57
C GLY A 859 -21.90 -12.84 -36.56
N HIS A 860 -21.64 -12.73 -35.25
CA HIS A 860 -22.59 -13.13 -34.20
C HIS A 860 -22.86 -12.01 -33.19
N VAL A 861 -24.13 -11.62 -33.03
CA VAL A 861 -24.55 -10.51 -32.16
C VAL A 861 -24.20 -10.75 -30.69
N GLY A 862 -24.54 -11.91 -30.12
CA GLY A 862 -24.30 -12.18 -28.70
C GLY A 862 -22.82 -12.19 -28.30
N GLY A 863 -21.93 -12.81 -29.12
CA GLY A 863 -20.49 -12.73 -28.90
C GLY A 863 -19.93 -11.32 -29.04
N ALA A 864 -20.47 -10.53 -29.97
CA ALA A 864 -20.10 -9.13 -30.12
C ALA A 864 -20.53 -8.28 -28.91
N LEU A 865 -21.70 -8.55 -28.32
CA LEU A 865 -22.14 -7.90 -27.08
C LEU A 865 -21.19 -8.21 -25.92
N ILE A 866 -20.79 -9.48 -25.78
CA ILE A 866 -19.84 -9.90 -24.75
C ILE A 866 -18.49 -9.21 -24.93
N ALA A 867 -17.95 -9.18 -26.16
CA ALA A 867 -16.72 -8.42 -26.45
C ALA A 867 -16.87 -6.93 -26.09
N GLY A 868 -18.02 -6.33 -26.44
CA GLY A 868 -18.36 -4.96 -26.08
C GLY A 868 -18.34 -4.70 -24.58
N LEU A 869 -18.96 -5.58 -23.79
CA LEU A 869 -18.97 -5.48 -22.33
C LEU A 869 -17.56 -5.65 -21.72
N VAL A 870 -16.79 -6.64 -22.19
CA VAL A 870 -15.43 -6.88 -21.71
C VAL A 870 -14.51 -5.68 -21.99
N PHE A 871 -14.63 -5.04 -23.16
CA PHE A 871 -13.78 -3.89 -23.49
C PHE A 871 -14.26 -2.58 -22.85
N ALA A 872 -15.58 -2.38 -22.74
CA ALA A 872 -16.13 -1.21 -22.06
C ALA A 872 -15.71 -1.18 -20.58
N PHE A 873 -15.77 -2.34 -19.91
CA PHE A 873 -15.54 -2.45 -18.47
C PHE A 873 -14.28 -3.26 -18.15
N ASP A 874 -13.23 -3.16 -18.97
CA ASP A 874 -11.93 -3.78 -18.67
C ASP A 874 -11.42 -3.23 -17.33
N PRO A 875 -11.04 -4.08 -16.35
CA PRO A 875 -10.48 -3.63 -15.07
C PRO A 875 -9.33 -2.62 -15.20
N PHE A 876 -8.56 -2.67 -16.29
CA PHE A 876 -7.52 -1.66 -16.57
C PHE A 876 -8.07 -0.24 -16.63
N ARG A 877 -9.27 -0.05 -17.20
CA ARG A 877 -9.96 1.25 -17.28
C ARG A 877 -10.39 1.74 -15.90
N PHE A 878 -10.86 0.85 -15.04
CA PHE A 878 -11.20 1.23 -13.65
C PHE A 878 -9.95 1.61 -12.84
N SER A 879 -8.82 0.93 -13.03
CA SER A 879 -7.55 1.34 -12.41
C SER A 879 -7.09 2.72 -12.89
N HIS A 880 -7.48 3.13 -14.09
CA HIS A 880 -7.14 4.42 -14.70
C HIS A 880 -8.34 5.35 -14.84
N TYR A 881 -9.37 5.17 -14.01
CA TYR A 881 -10.65 5.90 -14.11
C TYR A 881 -10.45 7.43 -14.04
N SER A 882 -9.38 7.89 -13.41
CA SER A 882 -9.02 9.30 -13.28
C SER A 882 -8.35 9.90 -14.54
N HIS A 883 -7.86 9.05 -15.45
CA HIS A 883 -7.11 9.41 -16.65
C HIS A 883 -8.02 9.46 -17.88
N LEU A 884 -8.68 10.60 -18.11
CA LEU A 884 -9.63 10.74 -19.22
C LEU A 884 -9.00 10.45 -20.60
N GLU A 885 -7.71 10.74 -20.79
CA GLU A 885 -7.02 10.42 -22.05
C GLU A 885 -6.96 8.91 -22.35
N LEU A 886 -6.83 8.07 -21.32
CA LEU A 886 -6.75 6.61 -21.47
C LEU A 886 -8.15 5.99 -21.71
N GLU A 887 -9.19 6.67 -21.23
CA GLU A 887 -10.58 6.28 -21.40
C GLU A 887 -11.08 6.48 -22.85
N PHE A 888 -10.47 7.42 -23.59
CA PHE A 888 -10.73 7.67 -25.02
C PHE A 888 -10.07 6.63 -25.94
N SER A 889 -10.36 5.35 -25.68
CA SER A 889 -9.81 4.17 -26.36
C SER A 889 -10.70 3.63 -27.49
N PHE A 890 -11.90 4.20 -27.66
CA PHE A 890 -12.95 3.69 -28.55
C PHE A 890 -12.68 3.91 -30.05
N TRP A 891 -11.65 4.68 -30.41
CA TRP A 891 -11.21 4.78 -31.81
C TRP A 891 -10.44 3.53 -32.27
N MET A 892 -9.75 2.85 -31.35
CA MET A 892 -8.93 1.67 -31.67
C MET A 892 -9.73 0.52 -32.29
N PRO A 893 -10.87 0.06 -31.72
CA PRO A 893 -11.64 -1.01 -32.34
C PRO A 893 -12.17 -0.63 -33.74
N LEU A 894 -12.60 0.61 -33.93
CA LEU A 894 -13.10 1.09 -35.23
C LEU A 894 -11.98 1.18 -36.27
N ALA A 895 -10.78 1.63 -35.87
CA ALA A 895 -9.63 1.67 -36.75
C ALA A 895 -9.21 0.26 -37.18
N ALA A 896 -9.14 -0.69 -36.23
CA ALA A 896 -8.85 -2.09 -36.52
C ALA A 896 -9.88 -2.68 -37.49
N LEU A 897 -11.18 -2.40 -37.27
CA LEU A 897 -12.25 -2.82 -38.17
C LEU A 897 -12.03 -2.30 -39.60
N CYS A 898 -11.74 -1.01 -39.74
CA CYS A 898 -11.55 -0.37 -41.04
C CYS A 898 -10.30 -0.90 -41.76
N VAL A 899 -9.18 -1.09 -41.05
CA VAL A 899 -7.96 -1.69 -41.62
C VAL A 899 -8.22 -3.12 -42.10
N LEU A 900 -8.89 -3.94 -41.29
CA LEU A 900 -9.24 -5.31 -41.66
C LEU A 900 -10.18 -5.35 -42.87
N ARG A 901 -11.14 -4.42 -42.95
CA ARG A 901 -12.02 -4.24 -44.11
C ARG A 901 -11.21 -3.86 -45.36
N THR A 902 -10.31 -2.88 -45.27
CA THR A 902 -9.44 -2.48 -46.37
C THR A 902 -8.57 -3.64 -46.87
N LEU A 903 -7.99 -4.43 -45.96
CA LEU A 903 -7.22 -5.62 -46.31
C LEU A 903 -8.04 -6.68 -47.05
N ALA A 904 -9.32 -6.79 -46.73
CA ALA A 904 -10.23 -7.76 -47.33
C ALA A 904 -10.81 -7.29 -48.68
N THR A 905 -11.23 -6.02 -48.78
CA THR A 905 -12.02 -5.53 -49.93
C THR A 905 -11.26 -4.57 -50.84
N GLY A 906 -10.17 -3.95 -50.37
CA GLY A 906 -9.50 -2.84 -51.06
C GLY A 906 -10.30 -1.53 -51.06
N ASP A 907 -11.31 -1.41 -50.19
CA ASP A 907 -12.16 -0.22 -50.04
C ASP A 907 -11.31 1.00 -49.63
N ARG A 908 -11.28 2.01 -50.51
CA ARG A 908 -10.54 3.27 -50.32
C ARG A 908 -11.14 4.10 -49.19
N GLY A 909 -12.48 4.12 -49.07
CA GLY A 909 -13.18 4.87 -48.02
C GLY A 909 -12.87 4.30 -46.64
N ALA A 910 -12.84 2.97 -46.52
CA ALA A 910 -12.41 2.30 -45.30
C ALA A 910 -10.95 2.61 -44.94
N GLY A 911 -10.05 2.73 -45.92
CA GLY A 911 -8.65 3.08 -45.67
C GLY A 911 -8.48 4.52 -45.18
N VAL A 912 -9.16 5.48 -45.81
CA VAL A 912 -9.16 6.88 -45.36
C VAL A 912 -9.73 6.99 -43.93
N LEU A 913 -10.85 6.31 -43.67
CA LEU A 913 -11.46 6.30 -42.34
C LEU A 913 -10.55 5.64 -41.29
N ALA A 914 -9.86 4.55 -41.63
CA ALA A 914 -8.86 3.94 -40.74
C ALA A 914 -7.74 4.93 -40.37
N GLY A 915 -7.19 5.65 -41.36
CA GLY A 915 -6.18 6.69 -41.12
C GLY A 915 -6.69 7.79 -40.21
N ALA A 916 -7.91 8.28 -40.44
CA ALA A 916 -8.56 9.27 -39.59
C ALA A 916 -8.76 8.77 -38.16
N LEU A 917 -9.21 7.52 -37.96
CA LEU A 917 -9.42 6.96 -36.63
C LEU A 917 -8.11 6.73 -35.86
N VAL A 918 -7.03 6.33 -36.54
CA VAL A 918 -5.68 6.27 -35.94
C VAL A 918 -5.22 7.66 -35.51
N ALA A 919 -5.43 8.67 -36.35
CA ALA A 919 -5.13 10.06 -36.03
C ALA A 919 -5.95 10.56 -34.82
N LEU A 920 -7.26 10.28 -34.78
CA LEU A 920 -8.14 10.64 -33.67
C LEU A 920 -7.71 9.96 -32.36
N GLN A 921 -7.26 8.70 -32.42
CA GLN A 921 -6.70 8.03 -31.24
C GLN A 921 -5.44 8.74 -30.74
N GLY A 922 -4.51 9.11 -31.63
CA GLY A 922 -3.28 9.83 -31.25
C GLY A 922 -3.53 11.24 -30.73
N LEU A 923 -4.57 11.92 -31.22
CA LEU A 923 -5.00 13.22 -30.70
C LEU A 923 -5.79 13.12 -29.39
N SER A 924 -6.30 11.94 -29.05
CA SER A 924 -6.97 11.67 -27.77
C SER A 924 -5.98 11.29 -26.67
N SER A 925 -5.05 10.40 -27.02
CA SER A 925 -3.91 10.03 -26.18
C SER A 925 -2.72 9.66 -27.05
N LEU A 926 -1.59 10.34 -26.81
CA LEU A 926 -0.33 10.05 -27.47
C LEU A 926 0.20 8.65 -27.14
N TYR A 927 0.05 8.23 -25.89
CA TYR A 927 0.43 6.87 -25.45
C TYR A 927 -0.32 5.82 -26.25
N LEU A 928 -1.66 5.86 -26.19
CA LEU A 928 -2.48 4.85 -26.86
C LEU A 928 -2.37 4.94 -28.38
N GLY A 929 -2.23 6.14 -28.95
CA GLY A 929 -2.01 6.31 -30.39
C GLY A 929 -0.73 5.63 -30.89
N ALA A 930 0.40 5.88 -30.22
CA ALA A 930 1.68 5.28 -30.59
C ALA A 930 1.68 3.75 -30.39
N TYR A 931 1.18 3.28 -29.25
CA TYR A 931 1.15 1.86 -28.92
C TYR A 931 0.19 1.09 -29.82
N PHE A 932 -0.97 1.66 -30.12
CA PHE A 932 -1.95 1.07 -31.02
C PHE A 932 -1.44 0.96 -32.44
N ALA A 933 -0.79 2.00 -32.99
CA ALA A 933 -0.24 1.98 -34.35
C ALA A 933 0.77 0.83 -34.57
N LEU A 934 1.60 0.55 -33.56
CA LEU A 934 2.50 -0.60 -33.56
C LEU A 934 1.73 -1.93 -33.55
N SER A 935 0.77 -2.08 -32.64
CA SER A 935 -0.05 -3.28 -32.56
C SER A 935 -0.85 -3.55 -33.84
N LEU A 936 -1.29 -2.48 -34.52
CA LEU A 936 -2.02 -2.56 -35.77
C LEU A 936 -1.12 -3.07 -36.89
N THR A 937 0.15 -2.67 -36.90
CA THR A 937 1.15 -3.22 -37.83
C THR A 937 1.32 -4.73 -37.63
N VAL A 938 1.37 -5.19 -36.37
CA VAL A 938 1.43 -6.62 -36.03
C VAL A 938 0.15 -7.33 -36.50
N LEU A 939 -1.03 -6.76 -36.24
CA LEU A 939 -2.30 -7.31 -36.69
C LEU A 939 -2.33 -7.50 -38.22
N VAL A 940 -1.89 -6.48 -38.98
CA VAL A 940 -1.79 -6.55 -40.44
C VAL A 940 -0.83 -7.64 -40.87
N GLN A 941 0.37 -7.72 -40.29
CA GLN A 941 1.38 -8.73 -40.63
C GLN A 941 0.88 -10.15 -40.33
N CYS A 942 0.29 -10.37 -39.15
CA CYS A 942 -0.29 -11.65 -38.76
C CYS A 942 -1.43 -12.05 -39.71
N ARG A 943 -2.32 -11.11 -40.06
CA ARG A 943 -3.37 -11.35 -41.06
C ARG A 943 -2.77 -11.76 -42.40
N ILE A 944 -1.76 -11.05 -42.90
CA ILE A 944 -1.11 -11.36 -44.17
C ILE A 944 -0.44 -12.74 -44.13
N GLY A 945 0.20 -13.10 -43.00
CA GLY A 945 0.81 -14.42 -42.81
C GLY A 945 -0.19 -15.56 -42.84
N VAL A 946 -1.39 -15.38 -42.26
CA VAL A 946 -2.42 -16.42 -42.16
C VAL A 946 -3.31 -16.50 -43.40
N PHE A 947 -3.71 -15.36 -43.95
CA PHE A 947 -4.70 -15.27 -45.05
C PHE A 947 -4.09 -14.90 -46.41
N GLY A 948 -2.77 -14.69 -46.48
CA GLY A 948 -2.07 -14.29 -47.69
C GLY A 948 -2.06 -12.78 -47.95
N ARG A 949 -1.32 -12.39 -48.99
CA ARG A 949 -1.14 -10.98 -49.37
C ARG A 949 -2.47 -10.33 -49.73
N PRO A 950 -2.68 -9.05 -49.38
CA PRO A 950 -3.88 -8.33 -49.78
C PRO A 950 -3.85 -8.09 -51.29
N THR A 951 -5.01 -7.75 -51.86
CA THR A 951 -5.08 -7.37 -53.28
C THR A 951 -4.26 -6.11 -53.53
N ARG A 952 -3.70 -5.93 -54.75
CA ARG A 952 -2.98 -4.69 -55.10
C ARG A 952 -3.82 -3.42 -54.87
N ARG A 953 -5.16 -3.55 -54.95
CA ARG A 953 -6.13 -2.47 -54.69
C ARG A 953 -6.11 -1.98 -53.24
N ALA A 954 -5.70 -2.79 -52.27
CA ALA A 954 -5.62 -2.42 -50.87
C ALA A 954 -4.33 -1.68 -50.48
N LEU A 955 -3.27 -1.76 -51.30
CA LEU A 955 -1.96 -1.17 -50.97
C LEU A 955 -2.00 0.35 -50.89
N VAL A 956 -2.67 1.01 -51.84
CA VAL A 956 -2.80 2.48 -51.84
C VAL A 956 -3.60 2.97 -50.62
N PRO A 957 -4.80 2.45 -50.31
CA PRO A 957 -5.51 2.79 -49.08
C PRO A 957 -4.70 2.57 -47.79
N LEU A 958 -3.94 1.49 -47.69
CA LEU A 958 -3.07 1.24 -46.53
C LEU A 958 -1.92 2.25 -46.46
N GLY A 959 -1.35 2.65 -47.60
CA GLY A 959 -0.40 3.75 -47.68
C GLY A 959 -1.01 5.07 -47.19
N VAL A 960 -2.29 5.33 -47.50
CA VAL A 960 -3.03 6.50 -46.99
C VAL A 960 -3.21 6.44 -45.47
N VAL A 961 -3.50 5.26 -44.89
CA VAL A 961 -3.55 5.09 -43.41
C VAL A 961 -2.22 5.50 -42.78
N VAL A 962 -1.11 4.99 -43.30
CA VAL A 962 0.24 5.30 -42.81
C VAL A 962 0.56 6.78 -42.99
N LEU A 963 0.20 7.37 -44.13
CA LEU A 963 0.44 8.79 -44.41
C LEU A 963 -0.31 9.69 -43.42
N ILE A 964 -1.61 9.46 -43.21
CA ILE A 964 -2.42 10.24 -42.28
C ILE A 964 -1.89 10.07 -40.85
N GLY A 965 -1.66 8.83 -40.41
CA GLY A 965 -1.12 8.56 -39.08
C GLY A 965 0.24 9.22 -38.85
N THR A 966 1.13 9.18 -39.84
CA THR A 966 2.46 9.81 -39.77
C THR A 966 2.36 11.34 -39.78
N ALA A 967 1.49 11.92 -40.60
CA ALA A 967 1.26 13.36 -40.64
C ALA A 967 0.72 13.89 -39.32
N THR A 968 -0.27 13.21 -38.73
CA THR A 968 -0.81 13.57 -37.40
C THR A 968 0.24 13.37 -36.31
N ALA A 969 0.98 12.26 -36.32
CA ALA A 969 2.05 12.05 -35.35
C ALA A 969 3.11 13.17 -35.46
N ALA A 970 3.52 13.56 -36.67
CA ALA A 970 4.46 14.64 -36.89
C ALA A 970 3.94 15.97 -36.32
N LEU A 971 2.68 16.33 -36.61
CA LEU A 971 2.04 17.55 -36.08
C LEU A 971 2.07 17.60 -34.56
N VAL A 972 1.71 16.51 -33.88
CA VAL A 972 1.64 16.49 -32.41
C VAL A 972 3.01 16.37 -31.78
N THR A 973 3.99 15.72 -32.43
CA THR A 973 5.33 15.50 -31.85
C THR A 973 6.28 16.68 -31.99
N ILE A 974 6.05 17.62 -32.91
CA ILE A 974 6.90 18.82 -33.08
C ILE A 974 7.03 19.62 -31.76
N PRO A 975 5.94 19.99 -31.04
CA PRO A 975 6.04 20.68 -29.75
C PRO A 975 6.82 19.88 -28.69
N TYR A 976 6.62 18.56 -28.63
CA TYR A 976 7.30 17.69 -27.67
C TYR A 976 8.79 17.57 -27.97
N TRP A 977 9.14 17.45 -29.26
CA TRP A 977 10.52 17.44 -29.71
C TRP A 977 11.22 18.76 -29.39
N ALA A 978 10.52 19.88 -29.57
CA ALA A 978 11.08 21.19 -29.29
C ALA A 978 11.31 21.44 -27.79
N ASN A 979 10.64 20.71 -26.90
CA ASN A 979 10.88 20.74 -25.45
C ASN A 979 11.93 19.73 -24.98
N ARG A 980 12.42 18.84 -25.85
CA ARG A 980 13.38 17.78 -25.48
C ARG A 980 14.69 18.35 -24.94
N SER A 981 15.14 19.50 -25.45
CA SER A 981 16.34 20.18 -24.93
C SER A 981 16.16 20.71 -23.52
N THR A 982 14.93 21.00 -23.11
CA THR A 982 14.60 21.58 -21.80
C THR A 982 14.31 20.50 -20.76
N LEU A 983 13.65 19.41 -21.16
CA LEU A 983 13.17 18.36 -20.25
C LEU A 983 14.02 17.09 -20.22
N GLY A 984 14.84 16.85 -21.26
CA GLY A 984 15.60 15.62 -21.40
C GLY A 984 14.76 14.39 -21.79
N GLU A 985 15.37 13.20 -21.66
CA GLU A 985 14.70 11.90 -21.84
C GLU A 985 14.31 11.31 -20.48
N ARG A 986 13.40 10.33 -20.47
CA ARG A 986 13.07 9.59 -19.25
C ARG A 986 14.23 8.69 -18.85
N SER A 987 14.47 8.58 -17.55
CA SER A 987 15.51 7.68 -17.04
C SER A 987 15.11 6.21 -17.25
N VAL A 988 16.10 5.35 -17.44
CA VAL A 988 15.88 3.90 -17.59
C VAL A 988 15.21 3.31 -16.35
N ASP A 989 15.56 3.83 -15.17
CA ASP A 989 14.99 3.38 -13.90
C ASP A 989 13.52 3.76 -13.76
N GLU A 990 13.14 4.98 -14.18
CA GLU A 990 11.75 5.40 -14.22
C GLU A 990 10.94 4.51 -15.17
N ILE A 991 11.42 4.30 -16.41
CA ILE A 991 10.73 3.44 -17.39
C ILE A 991 10.58 2.01 -16.84
N ARG A 992 11.62 1.49 -16.17
CA ARG A 992 11.60 0.15 -15.56
C ARG A 992 10.58 0.07 -14.42
N ALA A 993 10.42 1.12 -13.62
CA ALA A 993 9.44 1.18 -12.54
C ALA A 993 7.99 1.08 -13.05
N TYR A 994 7.71 1.67 -14.21
CA TYR A 994 6.39 1.60 -14.88
C TYR A 994 6.31 0.52 -15.97
N SER A 995 7.28 -0.40 -16.02
CA SER A 995 7.24 -1.58 -16.88
C SER A 995 6.55 -2.75 -16.16
N ALA A 996 5.66 -3.47 -16.84
CA ALA A 996 4.99 -4.60 -16.22
C ALA A 996 5.95 -5.77 -15.95
N ARG A 997 5.58 -6.61 -14.99
CA ARG A 997 6.19 -7.92 -14.67
C ARG A 997 5.14 -9.00 -14.90
N GLY A 998 5.57 -10.26 -15.10
CA GLY A 998 4.63 -11.37 -15.31
C GLY A 998 3.56 -11.50 -14.22
N ARG A 999 3.97 -11.30 -12.96
CA ARG A 999 3.07 -11.32 -11.79
C ARG A 999 2.02 -10.19 -11.76
N ASP A 1000 2.26 -9.09 -12.47
CA ASP A 1000 1.36 -7.93 -12.47
C ASP A 1000 0.05 -8.24 -13.20
N TYR A 1001 0.07 -9.20 -14.14
CA TYR A 1001 -1.13 -9.79 -14.75
C TYR A 1001 -1.96 -10.66 -13.81
N LEU A 1002 -1.48 -10.93 -12.60
CA LEU A 1002 -2.23 -11.56 -11.51
C LEU A 1002 -2.63 -10.55 -10.42
N THR A 1003 -2.28 -9.26 -10.59
CA THR A 1003 -2.58 -8.19 -9.63
C THR A 1003 -3.87 -7.49 -10.04
N ALA A 1004 -4.91 -7.63 -9.22
CA ALA A 1004 -6.23 -7.07 -9.50
C ALA A 1004 -6.31 -5.57 -9.20
N SER A 1005 -7.17 -4.88 -9.95
CA SER A 1005 -7.52 -3.48 -9.68
C SER A 1005 -8.06 -3.33 -8.27
N ARG A 1006 -7.59 -2.33 -7.52
CA ARG A 1006 -8.19 -1.98 -6.20
C ARG A 1006 -9.66 -1.66 -6.31
N ARG A 1007 -10.07 -1.11 -7.46
CA ARG A 1007 -11.46 -0.75 -7.75
C ARG A 1007 -12.27 -1.95 -8.25
N SER A 1008 -11.78 -3.19 -8.16
CA SER A 1008 -12.60 -4.38 -8.43
C SER A 1008 -13.37 -4.79 -7.17
N ALA A 1009 -14.70 -4.82 -7.24
CA ALA A 1009 -15.54 -5.27 -6.14
C ALA A 1009 -15.35 -6.76 -5.79
N LEU A 1010 -14.94 -7.57 -6.77
CA LEU A 1010 -14.76 -9.01 -6.59
C LEU A 1010 -13.33 -9.39 -6.15
N TYR A 1011 -12.32 -8.67 -6.66
CA TYR A 1011 -10.91 -9.05 -6.52
C TYR A 1011 -10.03 -8.08 -5.75
N GLY A 1012 -10.49 -6.86 -5.44
CA GLY A 1012 -9.64 -5.75 -4.96
C GLY A 1012 -8.83 -6.00 -3.67
N MET A 1013 -9.15 -7.07 -2.94
CA MET A 1013 -8.47 -7.48 -1.69
C MET A 1013 -7.84 -8.87 -1.72
N ARG A 1014 -7.89 -9.61 -2.84
CA ARG A 1014 -7.69 -11.08 -2.85
C ARG A 1014 -6.53 -11.60 -3.69
N LEU A 1015 -5.97 -10.81 -4.62
CA LEU A 1015 -4.98 -11.29 -5.59
C LEU A 1015 -3.70 -10.44 -5.60
N PHE A 1016 -2.64 -10.99 -5.00
CA PHE A 1016 -1.22 -10.56 -4.98
C PHE A 1016 -0.88 -9.15 -4.47
N GLU A 1017 0.40 -8.97 -4.12
CA GLU A 1017 0.96 -7.82 -3.38
C GLU A 1017 1.12 -6.57 -4.27
N ARG A 1018 0.92 -5.38 -3.67
CA ARG A 1018 0.67 -4.10 -4.36
C ARG A 1018 1.96 -3.28 -4.55
N GLU A 1019 2.30 -2.89 -5.79
CA GLU A 1019 3.40 -1.94 -6.06
C GLU A 1019 3.00 -0.71 -6.93
N GLY A 1020 1.71 -0.34 -7.02
CA GLY A 1020 1.24 0.91 -7.66
C GLY A 1020 0.25 0.74 -8.83
N GLY A 1021 -0.52 1.81 -9.13
CA GLY A 1021 -1.72 1.76 -10.00
C GLY A 1021 -1.47 1.36 -11.47
N GLU A 1022 -0.33 1.75 -12.05
CA GLU A 1022 0.01 1.44 -13.46
C GLU A 1022 0.27 -0.06 -13.72
N ARG A 1023 0.42 -0.88 -12.65
CA ARG A 1023 0.72 -2.32 -12.73
C ARG A 1023 -0.41 -3.21 -12.19
N GLU A 1024 -1.62 -2.66 -12.03
CA GLU A 1024 -2.84 -3.42 -11.73
C GLU A 1024 -3.44 -3.98 -13.03
N LEU A 1025 -2.87 -5.08 -13.57
CA LEU A 1025 -3.12 -5.51 -14.95
C LEU A 1025 -4.07 -6.71 -15.11
N PHE A 1026 -4.54 -7.32 -14.03
CA PHE A 1026 -5.40 -8.51 -14.12
C PHE A 1026 -6.72 -8.20 -14.86
N PRO A 1027 -7.03 -8.91 -15.97
CA PRO A 1027 -8.19 -8.63 -16.82
C PRO A 1027 -9.53 -9.16 -16.30
N GLY A 1028 -9.55 -9.90 -15.19
CA GLY A 1028 -10.71 -10.69 -14.76
C GLY A 1028 -10.65 -12.14 -15.24
N THR A 1029 -11.39 -13.01 -14.57
CA THR A 1029 -11.38 -14.45 -14.87
C THR A 1029 -12.20 -14.80 -16.10
N ALA A 1030 -13.36 -14.15 -16.29
CA ALA A 1030 -14.26 -14.45 -17.39
C ALA A 1030 -13.64 -14.12 -18.76
N PRO A 1031 -13.01 -12.94 -18.98
CA PRO A 1031 -12.29 -12.65 -20.22
C PRO A 1031 -11.19 -13.66 -20.55
N LEU A 1032 -10.43 -14.12 -19.55
CA LEU A 1032 -9.36 -15.12 -19.74
C LEU A 1032 -9.92 -16.48 -20.17
N LEU A 1033 -10.95 -16.98 -19.47
CA LEU A 1033 -11.57 -18.26 -19.77
C LEU A 1033 -12.24 -18.25 -21.15
N LEU A 1034 -12.92 -17.16 -21.50
CA LEU A 1034 -13.51 -16.98 -22.82
C LEU A 1034 -12.44 -16.86 -23.91
N GLY A 1035 -11.36 -16.12 -23.67
CA GLY A 1035 -10.23 -16.03 -24.58
C GLY A 1035 -9.60 -17.39 -24.85
N ALA A 1036 -9.38 -18.20 -23.81
CA ALA A 1036 -8.90 -19.56 -23.93
C ALA A 1036 -9.88 -20.47 -24.70
N ALA A 1037 -11.19 -20.31 -24.49
CA ALA A 1037 -12.21 -21.06 -25.22
C ALA A 1037 -12.18 -20.80 -26.74
N ALA A 1038 -11.77 -19.60 -27.18
CA ALA A 1038 -11.60 -19.27 -28.60
C ALA A 1038 -10.44 -20.05 -29.26
N LEU A 1039 -9.49 -20.55 -28.47
CA LEU A 1039 -8.34 -21.31 -28.93
C LEU A 1039 -8.54 -22.83 -28.84
N LEU A 1040 -9.73 -23.29 -28.43
CA LEU A 1040 -10.07 -24.70 -28.45
C LEU A 1040 -10.42 -25.15 -29.88
N PRO A 1041 -9.99 -26.35 -30.30
CA PRO A 1041 -10.34 -26.87 -31.62
C PRO A 1041 -11.86 -26.95 -31.88
N PRO A 1042 -12.30 -26.76 -33.14
CA PRO A 1042 -11.50 -26.35 -34.30
C PRO A 1042 -11.09 -24.87 -34.23
N LEU A 1043 -9.80 -24.59 -34.49
CA LEU A 1043 -9.24 -23.24 -34.44
C LEU A 1043 -9.71 -22.41 -35.63
N GLU A 1044 -10.30 -21.25 -35.35
CA GLU A 1044 -10.58 -20.25 -36.39
C GLU A 1044 -9.31 -19.43 -36.69
N PRO A 1045 -8.93 -19.24 -37.97
CA PRO A 1045 -7.70 -18.51 -38.30
C PRO A 1045 -7.72 -17.05 -37.80
N ALA A 1046 -8.89 -16.43 -37.66
CA ALA A 1046 -9.03 -15.10 -37.06
C ALA A 1046 -8.64 -15.10 -35.57
N ALA A 1047 -9.02 -16.13 -34.81
CA ALA A 1047 -8.64 -16.26 -33.40
C ALA A 1047 -7.12 -16.36 -33.23
N VAL A 1048 -6.42 -17.04 -34.16
CA VAL A 1048 -4.95 -17.12 -34.16
C VAL A 1048 -4.31 -15.75 -34.40
N VAL A 1049 -4.81 -15.00 -35.40
CA VAL A 1049 -4.31 -13.63 -35.68
C VAL A 1049 -4.45 -12.75 -34.43
N VAL A 1050 -5.63 -12.74 -33.81
CA VAL A 1050 -5.92 -11.95 -32.62
C VAL A 1050 -5.06 -12.39 -31.42
N ALA A 1051 -4.89 -13.69 -31.21
CA ALA A 1051 -4.11 -14.22 -30.09
C ALA A 1051 -2.61 -13.90 -30.21
N VAL A 1052 -2.05 -13.93 -31.42
CA VAL A 1052 -0.65 -13.50 -31.63
C VAL A 1052 -0.51 -12.00 -31.36
N THR A 1053 -1.43 -11.17 -31.87
CA THR A 1053 -1.37 -9.72 -31.60
C THR A 1053 -1.57 -9.40 -30.11
N LEU A 1054 -2.42 -10.15 -29.41
CA LEU A 1054 -2.57 -10.10 -27.95
C LEU A 1054 -1.24 -10.41 -27.25
N ALA A 1055 -0.59 -11.54 -27.57
CA ALA A 1055 0.66 -11.95 -26.96
C ALA A 1055 1.79 -10.92 -27.17
N THR A 1056 1.89 -10.35 -28.39
CA THR A 1056 2.82 -9.27 -28.71
C THR A 1056 2.54 -8.00 -27.89
N SER A 1057 1.26 -7.68 -27.64
CA SER A 1057 0.90 -6.52 -26.81
C SER A 1057 1.21 -6.76 -25.33
N VAL A 1058 1.05 -7.99 -24.83
CA VAL A 1058 1.45 -8.38 -23.48
C VAL A 1058 2.96 -8.27 -23.29
N ASP A 1059 3.78 -8.79 -24.21
CA ASP A 1059 5.24 -8.65 -24.12
C ASP A 1059 5.69 -7.18 -24.21
N ALA A 1060 5.04 -6.37 -25.06
CA ALA A 1060 5.31 -4.92 -25.10
C ALA A 1060 4.99 -4.23 -23.77
N SER A 1061 3.96 -4.68 -23.04
CA SER A 1061 3.62 -4.14 -21.71
C SER A 1061 4.65 -4.45 -20.64
N LEU A 1062 5.41 -5.54 -20.78
CA LEU A 1062 6.52 -5.87 -19.89
C LEU A 1062 7.66 -4.84 -19.96
N GLY A 1063 7.61 -3.91 -20.92
CA GLY A 1063 8.52 -2.77 -20.97
C GLY A 1063 9.97 -3.23 -21.09
N LEU A 1064 10.82 -2.71 -20.22
CA LEU A 1064 12.23 -3.11 -20.15
C LEU A 1064 12.44 -4.53 -19.57
N ASN A 1065 11.40 -5.17 -19.04
CA ASN A 1065 11.40 -6.58 -18.63
C ASN A 1065 11.00 -7.52 -19.78
N GLY A 1066 10.51 -6.99 -20.90
CA GLY A 1066 10.09 -7.73 -22.10
C GLY A 1066 11.02 -7.54 -23.29
N THR A 1067 10.64 -8.13 -24.44
CA THR A 1067 11.47 -8.08 -25.65
C THR A 1067 11.14 -6.88 -26.54
N ILE A 1068 9.85 -6.66 -26.82
CA ILE A 1068 9.39 -5.71 -27.83
C ILE A 1068 9.69 -4.27 -27.41
N TYR A 1069 9.32 -3.88 -26.19
CA TYR A 1069 9.54 -2.51 -25.75
C TYR A 1069 11.02 -2.20 -25.55
N SER A 1070 11.82 -3.17 -25.09
CA SER A 1070 13.28 -3.04 -25.03
C SER A 1070 13.91 -2.71 -26.38
N TRP A 1071 13.35 -3.23 -27.49
CA TRP A 1071 13.74 -2.84 -28.84
C TRP A 1071 13.19 -1.45 -29.21
N LEU A 1072 11.90 -1.19 -28.93
CA LEU A 1072 11.27 0.10 -29.22
C LEU A 1072 11.97 1.28 -28.53
N HIS A 1073 12.40 1.11 -27.28
CA HIS A 1073 13.11 2.12 -26.49
C HIS A 1073 14.41 2.61 -27.16
N LYS A 1074 14.99 1.84 -28.09
CA LYS A 1074 16.14 2.29 -28.88
C LYS A 1074 15.78 3.41 -29.85
N LEU A 1075 14.51 3.49 -30.26
CA LEU A 1075 13.97 4.51 -31.15
C LEU A 1075 13.67 5.80 -30.36
N PRO A 1076 14.10 6.99 -30.84
CA PRO A 1076 14.00 8.24 -30.08
C PRO A 1076 12.60 8.57 -29.53
N PRO A 1077 11.48 8.39 -30.25
CA PRO A 1077 10.14 8.71 -29.71
C PRO A 1077 9.77 7.89 -28.46
N PHE A 1078 10.29 6.66 -28.32
CA PHE A 1078 9.93 5.76 -27.22
C PHE A 1078 10.73 5.99 -25.94
N ARG A 1079 11.76 6.84 -25.99
CA ARG A 1079 12.52 7.27 -24.81
C ARG A 1079 11.81 8.36 -24.00
N GLY A 1080 10.79 9.00 -24.60
CA GLY A 1080 9.94 9.97 -23.93
C GLY A 1080 8.76 9.36 -23.17
N PHE A 1081 8.41 8.09 -23.44
CA PHE A 1081 7.30 7.42 -22.78
C PHE A 1081 7.75 6.72 -21.50
N ARG A 1082 7.18 7.15 -20.37
CA ARG A 1082 7.52 6.64 -19.04
C ARG A 1082 6.87 5.29 -18.72
N ALA A 1083 5.68 5.00 -19.25
CA ALA A 1083 4.82 3.90 -18.78
C ALA A 1083 4.51 2.83 -19.86
N PRO A 1084 5.44 1.88 -20.11
CA PRO A 1084 5.20 0.76 -21.01
C PRO A 1084 4.03 -0.13 -20.60
N ALA A 1085 3.73 -0.27 -19.28
CA ALA A 1085 2.63 -1.09 -18.79
C ALA A 1085 1.27 -0.74 -19.43
N ARG A 1086 1.08 0.50 -19.91
CA ARG A 1086 -0.12 0.96 -20.62
C ARG A 1086 -0.40 0.22 -21.95
N PHE A 1087 0.57 -0.54 -22.50
CA PHE A 1087 0.28 -1.51 -23.56
C PHE A 1087 -0.78 -2.55 -23.15
N ARG A 1088 -1.05 -2.70 -21.84
CA ARG A 1088 -2.17 -3.50 -21.33
C ARG A 1088 -3.54 -3.05 -21.87
N ALA A 1089 -3.76 -1.76 -22.15
CA ALA A 1089 -4.99 -1.31 -22.80
C ALA A 1089 -5.16 -1.93 -24.20
N ILE A 1090 -4.05 -2.05 -24.94
CA ILE A 1090 -4.00 -2.69 -26.26
C ILE A 1090 -4.19 -4.21 -26.13
N ALA A 1091 -3.58 -4.85 -25.12
CA ALA A 1091 -3.85 -6.25 -24.82
C ALA A 1091 -5.35 -6.46 -24.47
N GLY A 1092 -5.97 -5.55 -23.73
CA GLY A 1092 -7.39 -5.57 -23.39
C GLY A 1092 -8.30 -5.57 -24.63
N LEU A 1093 -7.97 -4.74 -25.64
CA LEU A 1093 -8.66 -4.72 -26.94
C LEU A 1093 -8.70 -6.12 -27.58
N TYR A 1094 -7.55 -6.78 -27.70
CA TYR A 1094 -7.47 -8.08 -28.37
C TYR A 1094 -8.02 -9.22 -27.50
N LEU A 1095 -7.87 -9.14 -26.18
CA LEU A 1095 -8.48 -10.10 -25.25
C LEU A 1095 -10.01 -10.03 -25.29
N ALA A 1096 -10.60 -8.84 -25.30
CA ALA A 1096 -12.04 -8.66 -25.41
C ALA A 1096 -12.59 -9.22 -26.73
N LEU A 1097 -11.88 -8.99 -27.84
CA LEU A 1097 -12.23 -9.56 -29.13
C LEU A 1097 -12.16 -11.10 -29.11
N LEU A 1098 -11.11 -11.67 -28.51
CA LEU A 1098 -10.93 -13.11 -28.37
C LEU A 1098 -12.01 -13.72 -27.46
N ALA A 1099 -12.36 -13.06 -26.36
CA ALA A 1099 -13.43 -13.47 -25.47
C ALA A 1099 -14.80 -13.52 -26.18
N GLY A 1100 -15.08 -12.55 -27.05
CA GLY A 1100 -16.28 -12.58 -27.91
C GLY A 1100 -16.30 -13.78 -28.85
N VAL A 1101 -15.17 -14.10 -29.49
CA VAL A 1101 -15.04 -15.30 -30.35
C VAL A 1101 -15.21 -16.59 -29.54
N GLY A 1102 -14.64 -16.66 -28.34
CA GLY A 1102 -14.78 -17.82 -27.45
C GLY A 1102 -16.21 -18.04 -26.98
N ALA A 1103 -16.93 -16.96 -26.64
CA ALA A 1103 -18.35 -17.03 -26.31
C ALA A 1103 -19.18 -17.60 -27.47
N VAL A 1104 -18.85 -17.24 -28.72
CA VAL A 1104 -19.49 -17.82 -29.92
C VAL A 1104 -19.13 -19.29 -30.09
N ALA A 1105 -17.86 -19.67 -29.86
CA ALA A 1105 -17.41 -21.05 -29.93
C ALA A 1105 -18.17 -21.95 -28.93
N ILE A 1106 -18.41 -21.45 -27.71
CA ILE A 1106 -19.24 -22.12 -26.70
C ILE A 1106 -20.70 -22.21 -27.17
N ALA A 1107 -21.27 -21.08 -27.59
CA ALA A 1107 -22.68 -21.00 -28.01
C ALA A 1107 -23.02 -21.90 -29.21
N ARG A 1108 -22.07 -22.09 -30.15
CA ARG A 1108 -22.21 -22.97 -31.32
C ARG A 1108 -22.19 -24.46 -30.97
N ARG A 1109 -21.63 -24.85 -29.82
CA ARG A 1109 -21.66 -26.25 -29.34
C ARG A 1109 -23.02 -26.65 -28.75
N ILE A 1110 -23.91 -25.69 -28.56
CA ILE A 1110 -25.25 -25.90 -27.99
C ILE A 1110 -26.26 -25.99 -29.14
N GLY A 1111 -26.83 -27.18 -29.36
CA GLY A 1111 -27.74 -27.44 -30.48
C GLY A 1111 -29.10 -26.72 -30.43
N SER A 1112 -29.50 -26.17 -29.29
CA SER A 1112 -30.76 -25.43 -29.13
C SER A 1112 -30.53 -23.92 -29.18
N VAL A 1113 -31.23 -23.23 -30.08
CA VAL A 1113 -31.16 -21.76 -30.24
C VAL A 1113 -31.53 -21.03 -28.95
N TRP A 1114 -32.54 -21.51 -28.22
CA TRP A 1114 -32.96 -20.90 -26.95
C TRP A 1114 -31.89 -21.09 -25.87
N ARG A 1115 -31.35 -22.31 -25.71
CA ARG A 1115 -30.26 -22.57 -24.75
C ARG A 1115 -29.00 -21.79 -25.09
N SER A 1116 -28.68 -21.65 -26.37
CA SER A 1116 -27.54 -20.86 -26.86
C SER A 1116 -27.69 -19.38 -26.49
N ARG A 1117 -28.88 -18.79 -26.72
CA ARG A 1117 -29.19 -17.40 -26.31
C ARG A 1117 -29.13 -17.23 -24.79
N ALA A 1118 -29.73 -18.14 -24.02
CA ALA A 1118 -29.70 -18.11 -22.56
C ALA A 1118 -28.26 -18.20 -22.02
N THR A 1119 -27.43 -19.04 -22.64
CA THR A 1119 -26.01 -19.18 -22.27
C THR A 1119 -25.26 -17.89 -22.51
N LEU A 1120 -25.48 -17.21 -23.64
CA LEU A 1120 -24.82 -15.94 -23.94
C LEU A 1120 -25.24 -14.83 -22.96
N TRP A 1121 -26.51 -14.79 -22.55
CA TRP A 1121 -26.96 -13.88 -21.49
C TRP A 1121 -26.31 -14.20 -20.13
N ALA A 1122 -26.22 -15.49 -19.77
CA ALA A 1122 -25.55 -15.91 -18.54
C ALA A 1122 -24.07 -15.55 -18.55
N ILE A 1123 -23.38 -15.73 -19.69
CA ILE A 1123 -21.99 -15.28 -19.85
C ILE A 1123 -21.89 -13.76 -19.73
N GLY A 1124 -22.79 -13.00 -20.35
CA GLY A 1124 -22.84 -11.55 -20.22
C GLY A 1124 -22.99 -11.11 -18.76
N LEU A 1125 -23.89 -11.74 -18.00
CA LEU A 1125 -24.06 -11.46 -16.58
C LEU A 1125 -22.81 -11.84 -15.77
N ALA A 1126 -22.20 -12.99 -16.06
CA ALA A 1126 -20.96 -13.41 -15.39
C ALA A 1126 -19.81 -12.42 -15.66
N VAL A 1127 -19.70 -11.89 -16.87
CA VAL A 1127 -18.73 -10.83 -17.19
C VAL A 1127 -19.02 -9.58 -16.36
N LEU A 1128 -20.28 -9.12 -16.27
CA LEU A 1128 -20.63 -7.94 -15.48
C LEU A 1128 -20.31 -8.11 -13.99
N VAL A 1129 -20.50 -9.31 -13.44
CA VAL A 1129 -20.11 -9.63 -12.06
C VAL A 1129 -18.59 -9.65 -11.89
N ASP A 1130 -17.86 -10.25 -12.84
CA ASP A 1130 -16.40 -10.36 -12.84
C ASP A 1130 -15.70 -9.00 -12.89
N VAL A 1131 -16.29 -8.04 -13.63
CA VAL A 1131 -15.74 -6.69 -13.84
C VAL A 1131 -16.38 -5.60 -12.98
N HIS A 1132 -17.24 -5.96 -12.02
CA HIS A 1132 -17.98 -4.99 -11.22
C HIS A 1132 -17.02 -4.05 -10.46
N PRO A 1133 -17.10 -2.72 -10.66
CA PRO A 1133 -16.21 -1.80 -9.99
C PRO A 1133 -16.70 -1.39 -8.60
N ALA A 1134 -15.80 -0.89 -7.76
CA ALA A 1134 -16.07 -0.17 -6.53
C ALA A 1134 -15.44 1.22 -6.67
N ILE A 1135 -16.26 2.27 -6.78
CA ILE A 1135 -15.81 3.63 -7.06
C ILE A 1135 -16.12 4.51 -5.85
N GLU A 1136 -15.10 5.19 -5.36
CA GLU A 1136 -15.22 6.24 -4.36
C GLU A 1136 -15.16 7.58 -5.08
N LEU A 1137 -16.00 8.53 -4.67
CA LEU A 1137 -16.14 9.84 -5.31
C LEU A 1137 -16.19 10.92 -4.24
N GLN A 1138 -15.62 12.08 -4.54
CA GLN A 1138 -15.67 13.27 -3.71
C GLN A 1138 -16.18 14.49 -4.51
N PRO A 1139 -16.93 15.40 -3.86
CA PRO A 1139 -17.48 16.56 -4.54
C PRO A 1139 -16.40 17.53 -5.02
N LEU A 1140 -16.72 18.28 -6.07
CA LEU A 1140 -15.90 19.36 -6.60
C LEU A 1140 -16.51 20.73 -6.29
N TRP A 1141 -15.65 21.73 -6.17
CA TRP A 1141 -16.06 23.12 -6.15
C TRP A 1141 -16.66 23.53 -7.49
N ASN A 1142 -17.63 24.44 -7.46
CA ASN A 1142 -18.27 25.02 -8.65
C ASN A 1142 -17.76 26.42 -9.01
N HIS A 1143 -16.84 26.97 -8.21
CA HIS A 1143 -16.18 28.26 -8.43
C HIS A 1143 -14.76 28.22 -7.83
N ALA A 1144 -13.92 29.20 -8.18
CA ALA A 1144 -12.65 29.42 -7.51
C ALA A 1144 -12.82 30.40 -6.33
N PRO A 1145 -11.86 30.43 -5.37
CA PRO A 1145 -11.80 31.46 -4.35
C PRO A 1145 -11.99 32.88 -4.91
N GLY A 1146 -12.84 33.68 -4.25
CA GLY A 1146 -13.12 35.06 -4.65
C GLY A 1146 -11.92 36.01 -4.57
N ILE A 1147 -10.76 35.52 -4.13
CA ILE A 1147 -9.51 36.28 -3.96
C ILE A 1147 -8.89 36.71 -5.30
N TYR A 1148 -9.03 35.90 -6.35
CA TYR A 1148 -8.37 36.16 -7.64
C TYR A 1148 -8.90 37.42 -8.34
N LYS A 1149 -10.14 37.87 -8.04
CA LYS A 1149 -10.73 39.08 -8.64
C LYS A 1149 -10.02 40.38 -8.26
N TYR A 1150 -9.17 40.35 -7.22
CA TYR A 1150 -8.42 41.51 -6.75
C TYR A 1150 -7.08 41.69 -7.46
N VAL A 1151 -6.73 40.80 -8.40
CA VAL A 1151 -5.57 40.96 -9.29
C VAL A 1151 -6.02 41.74 -10.53
N PRO A 1152 -5.59 43.00 -10.72
CA PRO A 1152 -6.19 43.89 -11.72
C PRO A 1152 -5.72 43.60 -13.16
N ASP A 1153 -4.49 43.13 -13.34
CA ASP A 1153 -3.92 42.83 -14.66
C ASP A 1153 -3.98 41.32 -14.93
N PRO A 1154 -4.71 40.85 -15.96
CA PRO A 1154 -4.77 39.44 -16.33
C PRO A 1154 -3.40 38.83 -16.70
N ARG A 1155 -2.38 39.65 -16.97
CA ARG A 1155 -1.02 39.20 -17.28
C ARG A 1155 -0.12 39.04 -16.06
N SER A 1156 -0.56 39.50 -14.89
CA SER A 1156 0.24 39.35 -13.67
C SER A 1156 0.44 37.89 -13.29
N VAL A 1157 1.66 37.57 -12.89
CA VAL A 1157 2.08 36.21 -12.53
C VAL A 1157 1.76 35.94 -11.07
N LEU A 1158 1.08 34.82 -10.81
CA LEU A 1158 0.68 34.40 -9.46
C LEU A 1158 1.51 33.21 -8.98
N ALA A 1159 1.74 33.14 -7.68
CA ALA A 1159 2.12 31.92 -6.98
C ALA A 1159 1.07 31.60 -5.91
N ASP A 1160 0.38 30.48 -6.09
CA ASP A 1160 -0.51 29.90 -5.09
C ASP A 1160 0.33 29.07 -4.11
N LEU A 1161 0.15 29.32 -2.82
CA LEU A 1161 0.94 28.73 -1.77
C LEU A 1161 0.06 27.95 -0.76
N PRO A 1162 0.56 26.81 -0.24
CA PRO A 1162 1.93 26.30 -0.36
C PRO A 1162 2.24 25.59 -1.69
N LEU A 1163 3.51 25.64 -2.12
CA LEU A 1163 4.03 24.79 -3.20
C LEU A 1163 4.26 23.35 -2.69
N PRO A 1164 3.99 22.32 -3.51
CA PRO A 1164 4.30 20.93 -3.15
C PRO A 1164 5.80 20.65 -2.97
N TRP A 1165 6.16 19.72 -2.08
CA TRP A 1165 7.53 19.25 -1.91
C TRP A 1165 7.59 17.75 -1.56
N GLY A 1166 8.65 17.06 -1.99
CA GLY A 1166 8.86 15.65 -1.67
C GLY A 1166 7.79 14.72 -2.25
N GLN A 1167 7.31 13.74 -1.47
CA GLN A 1167 6.26 12.81 -1.92
C GLN A 1167 4.84 13.39 -1.86
N ASP A 1168 4.66 14.62 -1.34
CA ASP A 1168 3.37 15.33 -1.31
C ASP A 1168 3.03 16.02 -2.64
N ALA A 1169 3.85 15.80 -3.69
CA ALA A 1169 3.82 16.51 -4.96
C ALA A 1169 2.52 16.39 -5.79
N PHE A 1170 1.55 15.58 -5.37
CA PHE A 1170 0.40 15.23 -6.18
C PHE A 1170 -0.92 15.93 -5.79
N TRP A 1171 -0.99 16.65 -4.66
CA TRP A 1171 -2.31 17.02 -4.11
C TRP A 1171 -2.72 18.49 -4.29
N HIS A 1172 -1.79 19.46 -4.33
CA HIS A 1172 -2.17 20.88 -4.37
C HIS A 1172 -2.17 21.50 -5.78
N ASP A 1173 -1.14 21.25 -6.60
CA ASP A 1173 -1.04 21.94 -7.90
C ASP A 1173 -2.19 21.67 -8.87
N PRO A 1174 -2.73 20.44 -9.00
CA PRO A 1174 -3.91 20.23 -9.83
C PRO A 1174 -5.12 21.06 -9.40
N VAL A 1175 -5.25 21.34 -8.09
CA VAL A 1175 -6.30 22.21 -7.54
C VAL A 1175 -6.07 23.67 -7.95
N TYR A 1176 -4.85 24.18 -7.81
CA TYR A 1176 -4.52 25.54 -8.28
C TYR A 1176 -4.68 25.69 -9.78
N MET A 1177 -4.31 24.67 -10.57
CA MET A 1177 -4.57 24.64 -12.01
C MET A 1177 -6.07 24.66 -12.32
N TYR A 1178 -6.88 23.92 -11.57
CA TYR A 1178 -8.32 23.99 -11.69
C TYR A 1178 -8.85 25.41 -11.40
N PHE A 1179 -8.39 26.07 -10.34
CA PHE A 1179 -8.74 27.48 -10.05
C PHE A 1179 -8.28 28.43 -11.15
N ALA A 1180 -7.13 28.15 -11.78
CA ALA A 1180 -6.64 28.93 -12.91
C ALA A 1180 -7.56 28.91 -14.13
N THR A 1181 -8.46 27.92 -14.25
CA THR A 1181 -9.48 27.91 -15.32
C THR A 1181 -10.54 29.01 -15.18
N PHE A 1182 -10.64 29.65 -14.00
CA PHE A 1182 -11.59 30.72 -13.74
C PHE A 1182 -11.00 32.11 -14.00
N HIS A 1183 -9.68 32.28 -13.92
CA HIS A 1183 -9.02 33.59 -14.00
C HIS A 1183 -7.94 33.71 -15.09
N TRP A 1184 -7.36 32.60 -15.56
CA TRP A 1184 -6.38 32.52 -16.66
C TRP A 1184 -5.08 33.31 -16.51
N HIS A 1185 -4.80 33.92 -15.34
CA HIS A 1185 -3.46 34.41 -15.01
C HIS A 1185 -2.37 33.34 -15.24
N PRO A 1186 -1.15 33.74 -15.66
CA PRO A 1186 0.02 32.89 -15.57
C PRO A 1186 0.30 32.52 -14.11
N ILE A 1187 0.49 31.23 -13.84
CA ILE A 1187 0.82 30.72 -12.52
C ILE A 1187 2.19 30.05 -12.53
N VAL A 1188 2.96 30.26 -11.45
CA VAL A 1188 4.23 29.55 -11.22
C VAL A 1188 3.97 28.07 -10.96
N ASN A 1189 2.84 27.77 -10.32
CA ASN A 1189 2.39 26.42 -10.03
C ASN A 1189 2.19 25.56 -11.29
N GLY A 1190 2.32 24.25 -11.17
CA GLY A 1190 2.00 23.35 -12.26
C GLY A 1190 2.15 21.87 -11.92
N SER A 1191 1.27 21.05 -12.49
CA SER A 1191 1.34 19.59 -12.44
C SER A 1191 1.33 19.04 -13.85
N SER A 1192 2.28 18.16 -14.17
CA SER A 1192 2.40 17.53 -15.49
C SER A 1192 3.32 16.31 -15.43
N GLY A 1193 3.45 15.57 -16.53
CA GLY A 1193 4.33 14.40 -16.59
C GLY A 1193 5.80 14.77 -16.40
N PHE A 1194 6.18 15.97 -16.85
CA PHE A 1194 7.48 16.59 -16.60
C PHE A 1194 7.28 17.90 -15.84
N ALA A 1195 8.28 18.31 -15.07
CA ALA A 1195 8.36 19.65 -14.50
C ALA A 1195 9.67 20.31 -14.97
N PRO A 1196 9.73 21.65 -15.06
CA PRO A 1196 11.00 22.35 -15.25
C PRO A 1196 11.99 22.01 -14.14
N ALA A 1197 13.28 21.93 -14.46
CA ALA A 1197 14.33 21.58 -13.49
C ALA A 1197 14.41 22.53 -12.28
N TRP A 1198 13.90 23.75 -12.40
CA TRP A 1198 13.87 24.75 -11.32
C TRP A 1198 12.69 24.59 -10.36
N TYR A 1199 11.65 23.82 -10.71
CA TYR A 1199 10.39 23.79 -9.95
C TYR A 1199 10.52 23.06 -8.60
N GLU A 1200 11.18 21.90 -8.58
CA GLU A 1200 11.40 21.14 -7.35
C GLU A 1200 12.31 21.90 -6.35
N PRO A 1201 13.45 22.50 -6.77
CA PRO A 1201 14.21 23.42 -5.90
C PRO A 1201 13.39 24.60 -5.38
N LEU A 1202 12.52 25.19 -6.20
CA LEU A 1202 11.66 26.30 -5.78
C LEU A 1202 10.70 25.87 -4.67
N GLY A 1203 10.07 24.70 -4.77
CA GLY A 1203 9.22 24.16 -3.71
C GLY A 1203 9.97 23.97 -2.38
N ALA A 1204 11.24 23.56 -2.43
CA ALA A 1204 12.08 23.41 -1.25
C ALA A 1204 12.37 24.74 -0.55
N ILE A 1205 12.63 25.80 -1.33
CA ILE A 1205 12.87 27.17 -0.85
C ILE A 1205 11.58 27.80 -0.32
N ALA A 1206 10.44 27.56 -0.98
CA ALA A 1206 9.14 28.12 -0.63
C ALA A 1206 8.63 27.73 0.77
N ARG A 1207 9.24 26.72 1.42
CA ARG A 1207 8.95 26.36 2.82
C ARG A 1207 9.31 27.48 3.81
N ASP A 1208 10.31 28.28 3.46
CA ASP A 1208 10.77 29.40 4.26
C ASP A 1208 10.08 30.71 3.86
N PHE A 1209 9.01 30.67 3.07
CA PHE A 1209 8.23 31.84 2.74
C PHE A 1209 7.72 32.51 4.04
N PRO A 1210 7.89 33.84 4.23
CA PRO A 1210 8.28 34.85 3.24
C PRO A 1210 9.73 35.38 3.40
N SER A 1211 10.73 34.49 3.52
CA SER A 1211 12.15 34.90 3.59
C SER A 1211 12.61 35.62 2.33
N ASP A 1212 13.64 36.48 2.46
CA ASP A 1212 14.18 37.24 1.32
C ASP A 1212 14.64 36.34 0.17
N ALA A 1213 15.33 35.24 0.49
CA ALA A 1213 15.75 34.25 -0.50
C ALA A 1213 14.57 33.65 -1.28
N THR A 1214 13.45 33.41 -0.60
CA THR A 1214 12.22 32.92 -1.25
C THR A 1214 11.63 33.98 -2.16
N LEU A 1215 11.52 35.23 -1.68
CA LEU A 1215 10.98 36.32 -2.48
C LEU A 1215 11.85 36.65 -3.69
N ASP A 1216 13.17 36.54 -3.57
CA ASP A 1216 14.11 36.71 -4.68
C ASP A 1216 13.92 35.61 -5.73
N ALA A 1217 13.83 34.34 -5.31
CA ALA A 1217 13.58 33.22 -6.23
C ALA A 1217 12.25 33.39 -7.01
N PHE A 1218 11.16 33.79 -6.33
CA PHE A 1218 9.90 34.06 -7.02
C PHE A 1218 9.95 35.31 -7.91
N ARG A 1219 10.73 36.34 -7.52
CA ARG A 1219 10.94 37.56 -8.33
C ARG A 1219 11.68 37.25 -9.62
N GLU A 1220 12.68 36.36 -9.59
CA GLU A 1220 13.40 35.91 -10.78
C GLU A 1220 12.47 35.22 -11.79
N LEU A 1221 11.42 34.56 -11.31
CA LEU A 1221 10.36 33.96 -12.14
C LEU A 1221 9.28 34.97 -12.57
N GLY A 1222 9.41 36.24 -12.20
CA GLY A 1222 8.45 37.30 -12.56
C GLY A 1222 7.18 37.33 -11.71
N THR A 1223 7.15 36.64 -10.57
CA THR A 1223 5.97 36.59 -9.69
C THR A 1223 5.64 37.97 -9.13
N GLU A 1224 4.39 38.42 -9.31
CA GLU A 1224 3.92 39.71 -8.81
C GLU A 1224 3.01 39.56 -7.58
N TYR A 1225 2.26 38.46 -7.50
CA TYR A 1225 1.31 38.23 -6.41
C TYR A 1225 1.42 36.83 -5.81
N PHE A 1226 1.19 36.75 -4.51
CA PHE A 1226 1.13 35.52 -3.74
C PHE A 1226 -0.28 35.32 -3.19
N VAL A 1227 -0.85 34.14 -3.40
CA VAL A 1227 -2.14 33.75 -2.85
C VAL A 1227 -1.88 32.68 -1.79
N LEU A 1228 -2.19 32.99 -0.53
CA LEU A 1228 -2.09 32.05 0.58
C LEU A 1228 -3.44 31.41 0.82
N HIS A 1229 -3.49 30.09 0.86
CA HIS A 1229 -4.72 29.31 1.12
C HIS A 1229 -4.65 28.63 2.49
N GLU A 1230 -5.54 29.01 3.41
CA GLU A 1230 -5.56 28.43 4.76
C GLU A 1230 -5.77 26.92 4.75
N GLY A 1231 -6.69 26.43 3.92
CA GLY A 1231 -7.03 25.01 3.83
C GLY A 1231 -5.85 24.09 3.48
N TYR A 1232 -4.86 24.61 2.73
CA TYR A 1232 -3.70 23.83 2.28
C TYR A 1232 -2.46 24.03 3.15
N TYR A 1233 -2.40 25.11 3.94
CA TYR A 1233 -1.38 25.28 4.99
C TYR A 1233 -1.78 24.59 6.31
N GLY A 1234 -3.08 24.49 6.59
CA GLY A 1234 -3.61 24.23 7.92
C GLY A 1234 -3.61 25.50 8.78
N THR A 1235 -4.66 25.68 9.60
CA THR A 1235 -4.92 26.93 10.34
C THR A 1235 -3.74 27.46 11.16
N ALA A 1236 -2.98 26.59 11.84
CA ALA A 1236 -1.83 27.01 12.65
C ALA A 1236 -0.68 27.55 11.80
N MET A 1237 -0.29 26.82 10.74
CA MET A 1237 0.78 27.24 9.83
C MET A 1237 0.38 28.48 9.04
N PHE A 1238 -0.88 28.54 8.57
CA PHE A 1238 -1.40 29.71 7.88
C PHE A 1238 -1.29 30.97 8.73
N ARG A 1239 -1.71 30.91 10.01
CA ARG A 1239 -1.58 32.05 10.94
C ARG A 1239 -0.14 32.49 11.14
N ARG A 1240 0.79 31.53 11.27
CA ARG A 1240 2.22 31.81 11.36
C ARG A 1240 2.73 32.52 10.11
N VAL A 1241 2.52 31.94 8.93
CA VAL A 1241 2.97 32.50 7.65
C VAL A 1241 2.37 33.89 7.42
N VAL A 1242 1.07 34.06 7.72
CA VAL A 1242 0.40 35.37 7.65
C VAL A 1242 1.01 36.39 8.61
N GLY A 1243 1.36 35.97 9.83
CA GLY A 1243 2.08 36.81 10.79
C GLY A 1243 3.44 37.24 10.27
N ASP A 1244 4.23 36.30 9.76
CA ASP A 1244 5.55 36.53 9.19
C ASP A 1244 5.48 37.45 7.95
N VAL A 1245 4.47 37.26 7.09
CA VAL A 1245 4.20 38.13 5.93
C VAL A 1245 3.83 39.55 6.36
N GLY A 1246 3.08 39.70 7.46
CA GLY A 1246 2.76 41.01 8.02
C GLY A 1246 3.99 41.80 8.48
N LEU A 1247 5.09 41.12 8.79
CA LEU A 1247 6.37 41.73 9.16
C LEU A 1247 7.31 41.96 7.96
N GLN A 1248 7.00 41.38 6.81
CA GLN A 1248 7.86 41.42 5.63
C GLN A 1248 7.60 42.69 4.80
N ALA A 1249 8.52 43.67 4.90
CA ALA A 1249 8.38 44.99 4.27
C ALA A 1249 8.27 44.98 2.73
N ARG A 1250 8.71 43.89 2.09
CA ARG A 1250 8.63 43.68 0.64
C ARG A 1250 7.26 43.19 0.16
N LEU A 1251 6.38 42.77 1.06
CA LEU A 1251 5.04 42.30 0.71
C LEU A 1251 4.00 43.35 1.12
N GLU A 1252 3.08 43.65 0.21
CA GLU A 1252 1.94 44.53 0.44
C GLU A 1252 0.67 43.70 0.50
N PHE A 1253 -0.08 43.81 1.61
CA PHE A 1253 -1.38 43.17 1.71
C PHE A 1253 -2.39 43.82 0.75
N VAL A 1254 -3.08 43.01 -0.04
CA VAL A 1254 -4.05 43.48 -1.05
C VAL A 1254 -5.48 43.22 -0.60
N ALA A 1255 -5.78 41.96 -0.26
CA ALA A 1255 -7.15 41.54 0.04
C ALA A 1255 -7.21 40.24 0.85
N THR A 1256 -8.39 40.00 1.43
CA THR A 1256 -8.79 38.72 2.03
C THR A 1256 -10.12 38.29 1.44
N SER A 1257 -10.31 36.99 1.27
CA SER A 1257 -11.58 36.38 0.90
C SER A 1257 -11.82 35.16 1.77
N SER A 1258 -13.05 34.98 2.25
CA SER A 1258 -13.49 33.70 2.79
C SER A 1258 -13.70 32.71 1.64
N TRP A 1259 -13.29 31.46 1.85
CA TRP A 1259 -13.47 30.34 0.94
C TRP A 1259 -14.00 29.12 1.71
N GLU A 1260 -14.60 28.16 1.01
CA GLU A 1260 -15.19 26.94 1.62
C GLU A 1260 -14.16 26.13 2.41
N GLU A 1261 -12.88 26.22 2.04
CA GLU A 1261 -11.76 25.52 2.70
C GLU A 1261 -10.94 26.40 3.65
N GLY A 1262 -11.43 27.60 3.97
CA GLY A 1262 -10.78 28.53 4.90
C GLY A 1262 -10.53 29.90 4.30
N GLU A 1263 -9.69 30.69 4.97
CA GLU A 1263 -9.35 32.03 4.53
C GLU A 1263 -8.30 32.03 3.39
N CYS A 1264 -8.51 32.87 2.37
CA CYS A 1264 -7.51 33.16 1.35
C CYS A 1264 -7.00 34.60 1.48
N ARG A 1265 -5.68 34.80 1.42
CA ARG A 1265 -5.06 36.15 1.43
C ARG A 1265 -4.21 36.40 0.19
N LEU A 1266 -4.33 37.62 -0.32
CA LEU A 1266 -3.56 38.10 -1.48
C LEU A 1266 -2.53 39.13 -1.02
N TYR A 1267 -1.28 38.89 -1.42
CA TYR A 1267 -0.17 39.83 -1.21
C TYR A 1267 0.49 40.16 -2.53
N ARG A 1268 0.96 41.41 -2.67
CA ARG A 1268 1.71 41.90 -3.81
C ARG A 1268 3.17 42.06 -3.44
N LEU A 1269 4.08 41.61 -4.30
CA LEU A 1269 5.50 41.88 -4.15
C LEU A 1269 5.82 43.33 -4.55
N ARG A 1270 6.37 44.11 -3.62
CA ARG A 1270 6.83 45.47 -3.90
C ARG A 1270 8.02 45.42 -4.85
N ARG A 1271 8.01 46.35 -5.82
CA ARG A 1271 9.09 46.51 -6.80
C ARG A 1271 10.32 47.10 -6.16
#